data_AF-A0A6P8APQ2-F1
#
_entry.id   AF-A0A6P8APQ2-F1
#
_cell.length_a   1.000
_cell.length_b   1.000
_cell.length_c   1.000
_cell.angle_alpha   90.00
_cell.angle_beta   90.00
_cell.angle_gamma   90.00
#
_symmetry.space_group_name_H-M   'P 1'
#
loop_
_entity.id
_entity.type
_entity.pdbx_description
1 polymer ?
#
loop_
_entity_poly.entity_id
_entity_poly.type
_entity_poly.pdbx_seq_one_letter_code
_entity_poly.pdbx_strand_id
1 'polypeptide(L)'
;MRCMTTLAFLSAGLLVAQPTLAAVDGLCPIIGAVLPPPVNSGSHPAVVKAIAELRSFLDTTTSNLNVSSVSVAIKSIHEDKKLLDFHSTPPTLDSRGVKTVDGRSIYRIGSISKIFPVLAVLKLDGVSLDDKITKYLPELRGFVSQQPVRDALTEVEWDEITLGALGAHIGGISADYVIDYASFPGYVDQAVQLGLPGKENITSPGCAGVPGTRLCTWEDFFQGFGGRAPVFTPFSAPAYSNIGTPLLALVVEKVSKTSYQDFLTDKILAPLGLNDTGSTKPEEYKGVIPKDDFWFGTDIGFETPAGGLYSSSDDLIAFADAVLSNRVLSPAQTRKWFKPLTNTASLGTQLGAPWEIFRAINVTRDQRTIEVITKGGDLFNYRSSIALVPDYGLAMTVLVSGNTAEMSAIAPSVQATAVKILLPALERAGKDQAATAYAGRYMDEATNSTIVLEVDPDGDYGPGIWVSEVVVRGFDVLGNYPLYSNINGRAPSTKQLVRLRLQPTEGLSTGERQAWRGIWNVGSAEQVAARDAPFPWAENGCVTWASTDRLVYGLQALDRFIFNVERRSNGMIDAQSLEFPAFQVKLVRENKACRCWRWCSTQTRMFSFLENSHRASQLDSPGSGGLLVCCKVKSPTIAKEKKKKNLPYPELVLHRFLEQHPIAARCAPWHLGISKNPQPPPHCTFLFRTWDPRSWRKKLPLGPVGQGRATSITNIDGGFFFSWGDAGQEAWQEKERGKLPNLSGPSISHRSTEATPPGISPNSLPATMRILDQITAAKAATVLLSVAGVASSQKVCKPKVDSAKLQADITVENLMKNLQVLNDLAYANGGNRAFGLPGNVATVDYIFDRVSGVPGTRAWKQEFGAQFAQVQSLSIKFNGENVGPAYGLTYSPSTSAEGIEAEIVVGPEGADGCDPANYAGLDVSGKIVLVDRFRCPTGGTLAGRVLPAAQNGAIGVLVYNDVTTQVTAGSLGSPSDEFVPAAFINRVDGLAAKERIAAGETIIAFLQQTQVVEERKTYNVFVETEDGDPDNTIVLGAHHDSVQAGPGINDDASGSSLLIELFHAFTKYRTKNRVRFAWWGAEENGLLGSKYYCNNLSAPEINQILAYLNFDMQARGRIGVSDNDGRVYGSVAPKGSEVIQQTYLDHFAAQDIEVTPRILTNGSDYASFWSILNKPFGFLQTGILPEEDPCYHQACDNITNIQPELLLLNARAAAHQLTVLSLNGTSLIPKVPVQEAGLAAIRARSLMPSWPIIAGMDEVRAAGESHVGCGHEI
;
A
#
# COMPACT_ATOMS: atom_id res chain seq x y z
N MET A 1 -5.37 3.38 -46.92
CA MET A 1 -5.08 2.98 -48.32
C MET A 1 -4.50 1.57 -48.26
N ARG A 2 -5.19 0.54 -48.79
CA ARG A 2 -4.90 -0.92 -48.59
C ARG A 2 -5.10 -1.37 -47.11
N CYS A 3 -5.83 -2.41 -46.68
CA CYS A 3 -6.12 -3.81 -47.11
C CYS A 3 -5.46 -4.80 -46.11
N MET A 4 -6.03 -5.95 -45.67
CA MET A 4 -7.36 -6.58 -45.88
C MET A 4 -7.52 -7.88 -45.03
N THR A 5 -8.72 -8.20 -44.50
CA THR A 5 -9.21 -9.55 -44.01
C THR A 5 -8.46 -10.22 -42.82
N THR A 6 -8.99 -11.19 -42.04
CA THR A 6 -9.90 -12.34 -42.31
C THR A 6 -10.71 -12.78 -41.06
N LEU A 7 -11.68 -13.71 -41.21
CA LEU A 7 -12.59 -14.22 -40.16
C LEU A 7 -12.10 -15.48 -39.40
N ALA A 8 -12.57 -15.58 -38.14
CA ALA A 8 -13.07 -16.75 -37.39
C ALA A 8 -12.30 -18.10 -37.28
N PHE A 9 -12.19 -18.63 -36.06
CA PHE A 9 -12.61 -20.01 -35.70
C PHE A 9 -12.83 -20.16 -34.16
N LEU A 10 -13.43 -21.27 -33.74
CA LEU A 10 -13.79 -21.60 -32.34
C LEU A 10 -12.75 -22.47 -31.61
N SER A 11 -12.83 -22.45 -30.28
CA SER A 11 -12.41 -23.52 -29.34
C SER A 11 -10.92 -23.91 -29.26
N ALA A 12 -10.17 -23.21 -28.40
CA ALA A 12 -9.10 -23.80 -27.59
C ALA A 12 -8.94 -23.00 -26.28
N GLY A 13 -9.10 -23.66 -25.12
CA GLY A 13 -8.80 -23.05 -23.82
C GLY A 13 -7.32 -23.18 -23.50
N LEU A 14 -6.64 -22.08 -23.21
CA LEU A 14 -5.23 -22.07 -22.77
C LEU A 14 -4.96 -20.82 -21.90
N LEU A 15 -4.15 -21.00 -20.86
CA LEU A 15 -3.97 -20.06 -19.76
C LEU A 15 -3.25 -18.78 -20.20
N VAL A 16 -3.82 -17.60 -19.88
CA VAL A 16 -3.11 -16.31 -19.80
C VAL A 16 -3.72 -15.46 -18.65
N ALA A 17 -3.29 -15.34 -17.37
CA ALA A 17 -2.01 -15.19 -16.54
C ALA A 17 -1.80 -13.58 -16.74
N GLN A 18 -1.75 -12.78 -15.63
CA GLN A 18 -1.16 -11.42 -15.38
C GLN A 18 0.30 -11.15 -15.87
N PRO A 19 1.19 -10.37 -15.18
CA PRO A 19 1.11 -9.73 -13.85
C PRO A 19 1.58 -8.25 -13.81
N THR A 20 2.14 -7.85 -12.65
CA THR A 20 3.32 -6.97 -12.49
C THR A 20 3.25 -5.47 -12.79
N LEU A 21 3.86 -4.71 -11.88
CA LEU A 21 5.00 -3.82 -12.14
C LEU A 21 5.04 -3.02 -13.46
N ALA A 22 3.92 -2.45 -13.89
CA ALA A 22 3.92 -1.45 -14.97
C ALA A 22 4.86 -0.27 -14.66
N ALA A 23 5.08 0.04 -13.38
CA ALA A 23 6.01 1.08 -12.91
C ALA A 23 7.51 0.72 -13.01
N VAL A 24 7.88 -0.55 -13.25
CA VAL A 24 9.27 -0.98 -13.46
C VAL A 24 9.54 -1.28 -14.95
N ASP A 25 8.66 -0.85 -15.86
CA ASP A 25 8.73 -1.16 -17.31
C ASP A 25 8.67 -2.69 -17.61
N GLY A 26 8.26 -3.52 -16.64
CA GLY A 26 8.40 -4.99 -16.72
C GLY A 26 9.86 -5.49 -16.63
N LEU A 27 10.76 -4.68 -16.07
CA LEU A 27 12.15 -5.05 -15.77
C LEU A 27 12.23 -5.72 -14.40
N CYS A 28 13.13 -6.69 -14.26
CA CYS A 28 13.39 -7.41 -13.01
C CYS A 28 14.86 -7.17 -12.60
N PRO A 29 15.16 -6.17 -11.74
CA PRO A 29 16.53 -5.90 -11.31
C PRO A 29 17.09 -7.04 -10.45
N ILE A 30 18.42 -7.09 -10.32
CA ILE A 30 19.06 -7.87 -9.26
C ILE A 30 18.82 -7.15 -7.92
N ILE A 31 18.53 -7.88 -6.85
CA ILE A 31 18.37 -7.29 -5.50
C ILE A 31 19.71 -6.67 -5.06
N GLY A 32 19.68 -5.38 -4.73
CA GLY A 32 20.85 -4.58 -4.33
C GLY A 32 21.05 -3.34 -5.22
N ALA A 33 22.22 -2.71 -5.10
CA ALA A 33 22.50 -1.42 -5.71
C ALA A 33 22.47 -1.44 -7.25
N VAL A 34 21.37 -0.97 -7.88
CA VAL A 34 21.23 -0.90 -9.36
C VAL A 34 22.10 0.18 -10.02
N LEU A 35 22.63 1.12 -9.24
CA LEU A 35 23.68 2.09 -9.58
C LEU A 35 24.65 2.17 -8.39
N PRO A 36 25.93 2.57 -8.58
CA PRO A 36 26.84 2.80 -7.46
C PRO A 36 26.29 3.88 -6.50
N PRO A 37 26.36 3.67 -5.17
CA PRO A 37 25.93 4.66 -4.19
C PRO A 37 26.59 6.05 -4.39
N PRO A 38 25.85 7.16 -4.14
CA PRO A 38 26.37 8.51 -4.36
C PRO A 38 27.46 8.89 -3.34
N VAL A 39 28.57 9.45 -3.83
CA VAL A 39 29.67 9.96 -2.99
C VAL A 39 29.54 11.48 -2.81
N ASN A 40 29.90 12.02 -1.64
CA ASN A 40 29.67 13.44 -1.29
C ASN A 40 28.19 13.88 -1.44
N SER A 41 27.26 12.96 -1.19
CA SER A 41 25.82 13.12 -1.38
C SER A 41 25.24 14.31 -0.59
N GLY A 42 25.76 14.61 0.61
CA GLY A 42 25.35 15.74 1.43
C GLY A 42 25.63 17.12 0.83
N SER A 43 26.42 17.18 -0.26
CA SER A 43 26.61 18.41 -1.05
C SER A 43 25.63 18.57 -2.23
N HIS A 44 24.84 17.54 -2.55
CA HIS A 44 23.96 17.54 -3.72
C HIS A 44 22.67 18.35 -3.46
N PRO A 45 22.24 19.27 -4.34
CA PRO A 45 21.10 20.16 -4.08
C PRO A 45 19.80 19.44 -3.70
N ALA A 46 19.54 18.28 -4.30
CA ALA A 46 18.37 17.46 -3.95
C ALA A 46 18.44 16.90 -2.51
N VAL A 47 19.62 16.44 -2.09
CA VAL A 47 19.85 15.89 -0.74
C VAL A 47 19.86 17.02 0.30
N VAL A 48 20.45 18.18 -0.01
CA VAL A 48 20.39 19.37 0.85
C VAL A 48 18.93 19.82 1.07
N LYS A 49 18.09 19.83 0.02
CA LYS A 49 16.66 20.11 0.17
C LYS A 49 15.97 19.05 1.04
N ALA A 50 16.19 17.77 0.76
CA ALA A 50 15.57 16.67 1.49
C ALA A 50 15.95 16.64 2.98
N ILE A 51 17.20 16.96 3.31
CA ILE A 51 17.67 17.11 4.70
C ILE A 51 17.00 18.33 5.37
N ALA A 52 16.82 19.45 4.67
CA ALA A 52 16.10 20.60 5.21
C ALA A 52 14.60 20.32 5.42
N GLU A 53 13.98 19.56 4.52
CA GLU A 53 12.58 19.11 4.59
C GLU A 53 12.37 18.16 5.78
N LEU A 54 13.24 17.15 5.92
CA LEU A 54 13.27 16.25 7.07
C LEU A 54 13.55 16.99 8.39
N ARG A 55 14.42 18.01 8.37
CA ARG A 55 14.68 18.83 9.54
C ARG A 55 13.44 19.64 9.95
N SER A 56 12.74 20.26 8.99
CA SER A 56 11.48 20.96 9.27
C SER A 56 10.42 20.03 9.85
N PHE A 57 10.32 18.79 9.33
CA PHE A 57 9.44 17.77 9.91
C PHE A 57 9.81 17.43 11.36
N LEU A 58 11.11 17.32 11.68
CA LEU A 58 11.59 17.06 13.05
C LEU A 58 11.41 18.26 14.00
N ASP A 59 11.66 19.48 13.52
CA ASP A 59 11.41 20.71 14.27
C ASP A 59 9.91 20.81 14.63
N THR A 60 8.99 20.58 13.69
CA THR A 60 7.53 20.54 13.94
C THR A 60 7.06 19.35 14.77
N THR A 61 7.66 18.17 14.59
CA THR A 61 7.31 16.97 15.40
C THR A 61 7.71 17.16 16.86
N THR A 62 8.83 17.85 17.12
CA THR A 62 9.37 17.99 18.48
C THR A 62 8.99 19.29 19.19
N SER A 63 8.51 20.32 18.48
CA SER A 63 7.98 21.55 19.11
C SER A 63 6.78 21.30 20.03
N ASN A 64 6.11 20.16 19.86
CA ASN A 64 4.89 19.80 20.57
C ASN A 64 5.13 18.85 21.76
N LEU A 65 6.39 18.46 22.03
CA LEU A 65 6.75 17.50 23.07
C LEU A 65 7.16 18.22 24.36
N ASN A 66 6.51 17.91 25.48
CA ASN A 66 6.76 18.58 26.75
C ASN A 66 7.71 17.80 27.67
N VAL A 67 7.71 16.47 27.57
CA VAL A 67 8.62 15.58 28.32
C VAL A 67 9.46 14.66 27.44
N SER A 68 9.13 14.51 26.15
CA SER A 68 9.85 13.59 25.25
C SER A 68 10.98 14.25 24.47
N SER A 69 12.18 13.74 24.67
CA SER A 69 13.37 14.03 23.87
C SER A 69 13.44 13.18 22.60
N VAL A 70 14.11 13.71 21.57
CA VAL A 70 14.36 13.01 20.30
C VAL A 70 15.77 13.32 19.82
N SER A 71 16.55 12.29 19.51
CA SER A 71 17.83 12.39 18.80
C SER A 71 17.78 11.59 17.50
N VAL A 72 18.23 12.19 16.39
CA VAL A 72 18.29 11.57 15.06
C VAL A 72 19.65 11.86 14.44
N ALA A 73 20.38 10.80 14.10
CA ALA A 73 21.63 10.90 13.35
C ALA A 73 21.51 10.10 12.04
N ILE A 74 21.93 10.69 10.92
CA ILE A 74 21.89 10.06 9.60
C ILE A 74 23.22 10.27 8.91
N LYS A 75 23.80 9.22 8.30
CA LYS A 75 25.11 9.26 7.67
C LYS A 75 25.15 8.45 6.37
N SER A 76 25.84 8.97 5.35
CA SER A 76 26.33 8.17 4.22
C SER A 76 27.71 7.62 4.56
N ILE A 77 27.94 6.31 4.40
CA ILE A 77 29.26 5.70 4.63
C ILE A 77 30.33 6.15 3.61
N HIS A 78 29.95 6.97 2.63
CA HIS A 78 30.84 7.55 1.62
C HIS A 78 31.27 8.99 1.96
N GLU A 79 30.95 9.47 3.17
CA GLU A 79 31.26 10.80 3.66
C GLU A 79 31.73 10.72 5.13
N ASP A 80 32.73 11.54 5.53
CA ASP A 80 33.19 11.54 6.92
C ASP A 80 32.14 12.11 7.88
N LYS A 81 31.27 13.00 7.38
CA LYS A 81 30.27 13.75 8.16
C LYS A 81 28.90 13.09 8.10
N LYS A 82 28.14 13.28 9.18
CA LYS A 82 26.69 13.04 9.20
C LYS A 82 26.00 13.94 8.16
N LEU A 83 24.96 13.42 7.52
CA LEU A 83 24.02 14.17 6.65
C LEU A 83 23.02 14.97 7.50
N LEU A 84 22.56 14.37 8.60
CA LEU A 84 21.73 15.02 9.62
C LEU A 84 22.30 14.68 11.00
N ASP A 85 22.32 15.70 11.85
CA ASP A 85 22.55 15.57 13.28
C ASP A 85 21.50 16.46 13.98
N PHE A 86 20.59 15.85 14.71
CA PHE A 86 19.43 16.52 15.27
C PHE A 86 19.16 16.02 16.68
N HIS A 87 19.00 16.95 17.61
CA HIS A 87 18.65 16.67 19.00
C HIS A 87 17.61 17.69 19.45
N SER A 88 16.54 17.21 20.09
CA SER A 88 15.54 18.05 20.75
C SER A 88 15.54 17.75 22.24
N THR A 89 15.69 18.82 23.03
CA THR A 89 15.61 18.81 24.49
C THR A 89 14.21 19.31 24.87
N PRO A 90 13.36 18.49 25.50
CA PRO A 90 12.03 18.93 25.90
C PRO A 90 12.14 19.94 27.06
N PRO A 91 11.12 20.79 27.29
CA PRO A 91 11.10 21.73 28.41
C PRO A 91 11.31 21.08 29.78
N THR A 92 10.96 19.79 29.91
CA THR A 92 10.97 19.06 31.18
C THR A 92 11.77 17.76 31.07
N LEU A 93 12.91 17.69 31.76
CA LEU A 93 13.74 16.48 31.97
C LEU A 93 13.99 16.26 33.46
N ASP A 94 14.46 15.07 33.83
CA ASP A 94 14.81 14.77 35.23
C ASP A 94 16.03 15.57 35.72
N SER A 95 16.05 15.89 37.02
CA SER A 95 17.16 16.61 37.65
C SER A 95 18.46 15.78 37.64
N ARG A 96 18.38 14.44 37.67
CA ARG A 96 19.52 13.51 37.59
C ARG A 96 20.18 13.46 36.21
N GLY A 97 19.40 13.63 35.14
CA GLY A 97 19.83 13.45 33.75
C GLY A 97 20.65 14.60 33.17
N VAL A 98 20.90 14.56 31.86
CA VAL A 98 21.45 15.69 31.08
C VAL A 98 20.57 16.93 31.22
N LYS A 99 21.14 18.11 30.89
CA LYS A 99 20.41 19.39 30.87
C LYS A 99 20.19 19.95 29.46
N THR A 100 20.91 19.39 28.49
CA THR A 100 20.71 19.55 27.05
C THR A 100 21.00 18.19 26.41
N VAL A 101 20.17 17.77 25.46
CA VAL A 101 20.36 16.54 24.69
C VAL A 101 21.28 16.83 23.50
N ASP A 102 22.28 15.98 23.29
CA ASP A 102 23.29 16.08 22.24
C ASP A 102 23.75 14.71 21.70
N GLY A 103 24.75 14.70 20.82
CA GLY A 103 25.31 13.49 20.21
C GLY A 103 25.76 12.41 21.21
N ARG A 104 26.36 12.84 22.34
CA ARG A 104 26.95 12.00 23.40
C ARG A 104 25.96 11.63 24.51
N SER A 105 24.77 12.23 24.52
CA SER A 105 23.73 11.96 25.51
C SER A 105 23.21 10.53 25.39
N ILE A 106 23.16 9.80 26.51
CA ILE A 106 23.01 8.34 26.55
C ILE A 106 21.55 7.93 26.80
N TYR A 107 21.05 7.01 25.99
CA TYR A 107 19.71 6.42 26.06
C TYR A 107 19.77 4.93 26.42
N ARG A 108 18.69 4.37 26.98
CA ARG A 108 18.43 2.91 26.86
C ARG A 108 18.07 2.64 25.39
N ILE A 109 18.61 1.58 24.78
CA ILE A 109 18.34 1.23 23.37
C ILE A 109 17.38 0.04 23.20
N GLY A 110 16.80 -0.45 24.30
CA GLY A 110 15.82 -1.54 24.29
C GLY A 110 16.28 -2.72 23.43
N SER A 111 15.38 -3.25 22.60
CA SER A 111 15.65 -4.40 21.74
C SER A 111 16.65 -4.20 20.58
N ILE A 112 17.27 -3.02 20.41
CA ILE A 112 18.50 -2.89 19.59
C ILE A 112 19.65 -3.69 20.23
N SER A 113 19.62 -3.89 21.56
CA SER A 113 20.55 -4.76 22.30
C SER A 113 20.78 -6.12 21.64
N LYS A 114 19.73 -6.70 21.01
CA LYS A 114 19.76 -8.03 20.39
C LYS A 114 20.79 -8.19 19.27
N ILE A 115 21.20 -7.09 18.62
CA ILE A 115 22.22 -7.13 17.56
C ILE A 115 23.56 -7.62 18.12
N PHE A 116 23.89 -7.25 19.36
CA PHE A 116 25.20 -7.49 19.94
C PHE A 116 25.48 -8.96 20.30
N PRO A 117 24.56 -9.75 20.89
CA PRO A 117 24.77 -11.19 21.09
C PRO A 117 24.88 -11.98 19.78
N VAL A 118 24.07 -11.67 18.75
CA VAL A 118 24.19 -12.35 17.45
C VAL A 118 25.52 -12.02 16.79
N LEU A 119 25.93 -10.75 16.84
CA LEU A 119 27.25 -10.32 16.37
C LEU A 119 28.40 -10.96 17.15
N ALA A 120 28.24 -11.15 18.46
CA ALA A 120 29.22 -11.83 19.29
C ALA A 120 29.35 -13.31 18.92
N VAL A 121 28.25 -14.02 18.65
CA VAL A 121 28.27 -15.39 18.10
C VAL A 121 28.96 -15.44 16.73
N LEU A 122 28.70 -14.46 15.84
CA LEU A 122 29.39 -14.32 14.55
C LEU A 122 30.89 -13.93 14.67
N LYS A 123 31.37 -13.63 15.88
CA LYS A 123 32.76 -13.31 16.23
C LYS A 123 33.50 -14.46 16.94
N LEU A 124 32.83 -15.58 17.23
CA LEU A 124 33.45 -16.76 17.85
C LEU A 124 34.08 -17.67 16.79
N ASP A 125 35.32 -18.11 17.05
CA ASP A 125 35.95 -19.14 16.23
C ASP A 125 35.28 -20.51 16.45
N GLY A 126 34.94 -21.20 15.35
CA GLY A 126 34.41 -22.56 15.40
C GLY A 126 32.93 -22.70 15.80
N VAL A 127 32.17 -21.61 15.81
CA VAL A 127 30.72 -21.59 16.07
C VAL A 127 29.96 -21.21 14.78
N SER A 128 28.85 -21.88 14.49
CA SER A 128 27.92 -21.48 13.44
C SER A 128 26.57 -21.05 14.00
N LEU A 129 25.87 -20.16 13.30
CA LEU A 129 24.43 -19.94 13.53
C LEU A 129 23.61 -21.22 13.25
N ASP A 130 24.14 -22.12 12.43
CA ASP A 130 23.50 -23.39 12.06
C ASP A 130 23.69 -24.49 13.14
N ASP A 131 24.41 -24.21 14.24
CA ASP A 131 24.59 -25.16 15.35
C ASP A 131 23.35 -25.25 16.26
N LYS A 132 22.99 -26.46 16.67
CA LYS A 132 21.95 -26.75 17.68
C LYS A 132 22.36 -26.17 19.05
N ILE A 133 21.44 -25.50 19.76
CA ILE A 133 21.73 -24.83 21.04
C ILE A 133 22.26 -25.80 22.11
N THR A 134 21.73 -27.03 22.12
CA THR A 134 22.10 -28.13 23.02
C THR A 134 23.52 -28.70 22.80
N LYS A 135 24.24 -28.24 21.76
CA LYS A 135 25.69 -28.43 21.57
C LYS A 135 26.51 -27.66 22.62
N TYR A 136 25.99 -26.50 23.03
CA TYR A 136 26.66 -25.56 23.94
C TYR A 136 25.99 -25.46 25.31
N LEU A 137 24.66 -25.66 25.36
CA LEU A 137 23.83 -25.70 26.56
C LEU A 137 23.09 -27.04 26.66
N PRO A 138 23.79 -28.18 26.83
CA PRO A 138 23.15 -29.50 26.95
C PRO A 138 22.18 -29.60 28.14
N GLU A 139 22.32 -28.75 29.16
CA GLU A 139 21.44 -28.64 30.32
C GLU A 139 19.97 -28.30 29.99
N LEU A 140 19.69 -27.68 28.83
CA LEU A 140 18.31 -27.38 28.40
C LEU A 140 17.45 -28.64 28.24
N ARG A 141 18.07 -29.80 27.95
CA ARG A 141 17.38 -31.11 27.93
C ARG A 141 16.82 -31.53 29.31
N GLY A 142 17.23 -30.87 30.39
CA GLY A 142 16.71 -31.12 31.74
C GLY A 142 15.27 -30.64 31.95
N PHE A 143 14.79 -29.70 31.13
CA PHE A 143 13.47 -29.07 31.30
C PHE A 143 12.29 -30.05 31.18
N VAL A 144 12.49 -31.18 30.49
CA VAL A 144 11.57 -32.34 30.45
C VAL A 144 11.20 -32.90 31.84
N SER A 145 11.99 -32.61 32.87
CA SER A 145 11.70 -32.99 34.26
C SER A 145 10.78 -32.02 35.02
N GLN A 146 10.49 -30.84 34.45
CA GLN A 146 9.68 -29.79 35.07
C GLN A 146 8.21 -29.81 34.60
N GLN A 147 7.90 -30.52 33.51
CA GLN A 147 6.53 -30.73 33.01
C GLN A 147 5.88 -32.01 33.58
N PRO A 148 4.58 -31.98 33.96
CA PRO A 148 3.86 -33.14 34.48
C PRO A 148 3.42 -34.12 33.38
N VAL A 149 3.29 -33.65 32.14
CA VAL A 149 3.00 -34.43 30.92
C VAL A 149 4.06 -34.06 29.88
N ARG A 150 4.51 -35.04 29.09
CA ARG A 150 5.60 -34.88 28.11
C ARG A 150 5.08 -35.11 26.70
N ASP A 151 4.73 -34.03 26.02
CA ASP A 151 4.29 -34.03 24.63
C ASP A 151 4.60 -32.68 23.97
N ALA A 152 4.32 -32.56 22.67
CA ALA A 152 4.63 -31.37 21.87
C ALA A 152 3.80 -30.11 22.21
N LEU A 153 2.85 -30.20 23.16
CA LEU A 153 2.10 -29.05 23.70
C LEU A 153 2.73 -28.52 25.00
N THR A 154 3.55 -29.31 25.69
CA THR A 154 4.17 -28.95 26.97
C THR A 154 5.69 -28.78 26.89
N GLU A 155 6.37 -29.52 25.99
CA GLU A 155 7.84 -29.58 25.94
C GLU A 155 8.40 -28.80 24.73
N VAL A 156 9.43 -27.99 24.98
CA VAL A 156 10.21 -27.31 23.93
C VAL A 156 11.23 -28.29 23.34
N GLU A 157 11.20 -28.51 22.02
CA GLU A 157 12.14 -29.36 21.27
C GLU A 157 13.55 -28.72 21.14
N TRP A 158 14.23 -28.51 22.27
CA TRP A 158 15.53 -27.82 22.35
C TRP A 158 16.61 -28.41 21.44
N ASP A 159 16.57 -29.71 21.17
CA ASP A 159 17.55 -30.36 20.30
C ASP A 159 17.42 -29.93 18.83
N GLU A 160 16.28 -29.45 18.36
CA GLU A 160 16.13 -28.94 16.98
C GLU A 160 16.38 -27.44 16.85
N ILE A 161 16.38 -26.69 17.95
CA ILE A 161 16.61 -25.24 17.94
C ILE A 161 18.08 -24.91 17.66
N THR A 162 18.36 -24.10 16.63
CA THR A 162 19.72 -23.58 16.33
C THR A 162 19.96 -22.18 16.90
N LEU A 163 21.24 -21.76 16.98
CA LEU A 163 21.61 -20.40 17.38
C LEU A 163 20.97 -19.33 16.45
N GLY A 164 20.89 -19.63 15.15
CA GLY A 164 20.21 -18.81 14.15
C GLY A 164 18.69 -18.77 14.37
N ALA A 165 18.07 -19.87 14.79
CA ALA A 165 16.65 -19.92 15.11
C ALA A 165 16.29 -19.05 16.33
N LEU A 166 17.13 -19.06 17.36
CA LEU A 166 17.02 -18.14 18.51
C LEU A 166 17.20 -16.68 18.09
N GLY A 167 18.20 -16.41 17.25
CA GLY A 167 18.50 -15.06 16.76
C GLY A 167 17.41 -14.48 15.86
N ALA A 168 16.74 -15.30 15.06
CA ALA A 168 15.70 -14.90 14.11
C ALA A 168 14.25 -15.15 14.58
N HIS A 169 14.05 -15.38 15.88
CA HIS A 169 12.73 -15.58 16.49
C HIS A 169 11.92 -16.77 15.92
N ILE A 170 12.57 -17.81 15.40
CA ILE A 170 11.94 -19.04 14.85
C ILE A 170 12.25 -20.30 15.68
N GLY A 171 12.75 -20.13 16.92
CA GLY A 171 12.98 -21.23 17.85
C GLY A 171 11.73 -21.77 18.55
N GLY A 172 10.55 -21.18 18.34
CA GLY A 172 9.27 -21.66 18.92
C GLY A 172 9.08 -21.41 20.43
N ILE A 173 10.09 -20.87 21.12
CA ILE A 173 10.07 -20.57 22.57
C ILE A 173 9.24 -19.33 22.91
N SER A 174 8.81 -19.22 24.17
CA SER A 174 8.01 -18.09 24.68
C SER A 174 8.72 -16.74 24.61
N ALA A 175 7.91 -15.67 24.66
CA ALA A 175 8.38 -14.30 24.56
C ALA A 175 9.35 -13.93 25.71
N ASP A 176 8.86 -14.03 26.94
CA ASP A 176 9.52 -13.53 28.15
C ASP A 176 9.47 -14.57 29.28
N TYR A 177 10.39 -14.48 30.24
CA TYR A 177 10.33 -15.21 31.51
C TYR A 177 10.19 -14.26 32.70
N VAL A 178 10.87 -13.11 32.63
CA VAL A 178 10.87 -12.11 33.72
C VAL A 178 9.59 -11.24 33.76
N ILE A 179 8.74 -11.34 32.74
CA ILE A 179 7.40 -10.76 32.70
C ILE A 179 6.40 -11.90 32.90
N ASP A 180 6.09 -12.17 34.16
CA ASP A 180 5.04 -13.11 34.58
C ASP A 180 4.14 -12.40 35.59
N TYR A 181 2.83 -12.32 35.31
CA TYR A 181 1.89 -11.61 36.17
C TYR A 181 1.83 -12.16 37.60
N ALA A 182 2.18 -13.45 37.81
CA ALA A 182 2.26 -14.05 39.13
C ALA A 182 3.50 -13.62 39.95
N SER A 183 4.45 -12.88 39.37
CA SER A 183 5.61 -12.32 40.07
C SER A 183 5.39 -10.89 40.59
N PHE A 184 4.30 -10.21 40.21
CA PHE A 184 4.06 -8.80 40.59
C PHE A 184 3.31 -8.69 41.93
N PRO A 185 3.88 -8.03 42.96
CA PRO A 185 3.21 -7.83 44.25
C PRO A 185 1.88 -7.07 44.10
N GLY A 186 0.80 -7.60 44.69
CA GLY A 186 -0.55 -7.02 44.60
C GLY A 186 -1.29 -7.25 43.28
N TYR A 187 -0.61 -7.63 42.19
CA TYR A 187 -1.29 -7.92 40.93
C TYR A 187 -2.08 -9.24 40.99
N VAL A 188 -1.65 -10.23 41.77
CA VAL A 188 -2.38 -11.51 41.91
C VAL A 188 -3.80 -11.31 42.45
N ASP A 189 -4.01 -10.33 43.32
CA ASP A 189 -5.33 -10.01 43.86
C ASP A 189 -6.22 -9.30 42.82
N GLN A 190 -5.62 -8.57 41.88
CA GLN A 190 -6.28 -7.98 40.71
C GLN A 190 -6.56 -9.04 39.63
N ALA A 191 -5.66 -10.00 39.45
CA ALA A 191 -5.80 -11.10 38.49
C ALA A 191 -7.05 -11.94 38.79
N VAL A 192 -7.38 -12.16 40.06
CA VAL A 192 -8.64 -12.80 40.49
C VAL A 192 -9.88 -12.01 40.05
N GLN A 193 -9.81 -10.67 40.05
CA GLN A 193 -10.89 -9.80 39.55
C GLN A 193 -11.02 -9.87 38.03
N LEU A 194 -9.94 -10.24 37.32
CA LEU A 194 -9.90 -10.53 35.88
C LEU A 194 -10.23 -12.01 35.56
N GLY A 195 -10.71 -12.79 36.52
CA GLY A 195 -11.10 -14.19 36.33
C GLY A 195 -9.94 -15.21 36.28
N LEU A 196 -8.70 -14.78 36.56
CA LEU A 196 -7.55 -15.67 36.69
C LEU A 196 -7.54 -16.35 38.08
N PRO A 197 -6.89 -17.53 38.24
CA PRO A 197 -6.87 -18.23 39.51
C PRO A 197 -6.20 -17.44 40.65
N GLY A 198 -6.59 -17.77 41.88
CA GLY A 198 -5.98 -17.21 43.09
C GLY A 198 -4.59 -17.80 43.40
N LYS A 199 -3.82 -17.07 44.21
CA LYS A 199 -2.41 -17.34 44.55
C LYS A 199 -2.12 -18.78 45.00
N GLU A 200 -3.06 -19.45 45.66
CA GLU A 200 -2.86 -20.78 46.25
C GLU A 200 -2.59 -21.90 45.22
N ASN A 201 -2.95 -21.68 43.94
CA ASN A 201 -2.83 -22.67 42.86
C ASN A 201 -1.87 -22.25 41.72
N ILE A 202 -1.05 -21.20 41.89
CA ILE A 202 -0.18 -20.68 40.82
C ILE A 202 1.30 -20.85 41.17
N THR A 203 2.06 -21.47 40.26
CA THR A 203 3.53 -21.47 40.26
C THR A 203 4.04 -20.14 39.68
N SER A 204 4.92 -19.46 40.41
CA SER A 204 5.50 -18.17 40.03
C SER A 204 7.03 -18.24 40.01
N PRO A 205 7.74 -17.60 39.06
CA PRO A 205 9.21 -17.53 39.04
C PRO A 205 9.85 -16.93 40.30
N GLY A 206 9.09 -16.17 41.12
CA GLY A 206 9.63 -15.55 42.34
C GLY A 206 10.72 -14.50 42.08
N CYS A 207 10.76 -13.98 40.86
CA CYS A 207 11.62 -12.92 40.35
C CYS A 207 10.91 -12.23 39.17
N ALA A 208 11.29 -10.99 38.85
CA ALA A 208 10.81 -10.29 37.66
C ALA A 208 11.81 -9.23 37.17
N GLY A 209 11.55 -8.69 35.98
CA GLY A 209 12.39 -7.67 35.32
C GLY A 209 12.02 -6.24 35.67
N VAL A 210 11.43 -6.00 36.86
CA VAL A 210 10.82 -4.72 37.23
C VAL A 210 11.26 -4.24 38.62
N PRO A 211 11.32 -2.92 38.88
CA PRO A 211 11.71 -2.39 40.19
C PRO A 211 10.82 -2.87 41.33
N GLY A 212 11.42 -3.06 42.51
CA GLY A 212 10.74 -3.60 43.69
C GLY A 212 10.63 -5.13 43.72
N THR A 213 10.99 -5.82 42.63
CA THR A 213 11.09 -7.29 42.60
C THR A 213 12.55 -7.76 42.62
N ARG A 214 12.76 -9.04 42.94
CA ARG A 214 14.09 -9.67 42.85
C ARG A 214 14.47 -9.89 41.39
N LEU A 215 15.69 -9.52 41.00
CA LEU A 215 16.23 -9.81 39.68
C LEU A 215 16.26 -11.32 39.40
N CYS A 216 15.84 -11.72 38.20
CA CYS A 216 15.99 -13.09 37.74
C CYS A 216 17.44 -13.38 37.31
N THR A 217 17.95 -14.52 37.77
CA THR A 217 19.28 -15.05 37.45
C THR A 217 19.18 -16.21 36.45
N TRP A 218 20.34 -16.68 35.96
CA TRP A 218 20.40 -17.94 35.21
C TRP A 218 19.97 -19.15 36.04
N GLU A 219 20.17 -19.15 37.36
CA GLU A 219 19.69 -20.23 38.23
C GLU A 219 18.15 -20.29 38.24
N ASP A 220 17.49 -19.14 38.38
CA ASP A 220 16.02 -19.03 38.31
C ASP A 220 15.48 -19.51 36.95
N PHE A 221 16.17 -19.16 35.86
CA PHE A 221 15.82 -19.61 34.52
C PHE A 221 15.91 -21.14 34.40
N PHE A 222 17.04 -21.74 34.79
CA PHE A 222 17.21 -23.20 34.67
C PHE A 222 16.35 -24.00 35.67
N GLN A 223 15.89 -23.41 36.77
CA GLN A 223 15.00 -24.06 37.73
C GLN A 223 13.51 -24.01 37.34
N GLY A 224 13.06 -22.98 36.62
CA GLY A 224 11.62 -22.77 36.36
C GLY A 224 11.18 -22.60 34.89
N PHE A 225 12.08 -22.30 33.94
CA PHE A 225 11.65 -22.04 32.55
C PHE A 225 11.03 -23.26 31.88
N GLY A 226 11.42 -24.48 32.25
CA GLY A 226 10.83 -25.71 31.72
C GLY A 226 9.34 -25.88 32.01
N GLY A 227 8.76 -25.10 32.92
CA GLY A 227 7.31 -25.00 33.12
C GLY A 227 6.56 -24.21 32.03
N ARG A 228 7.26 -23.45 31.17
CA ARG A 228 6.64 -22.73 30.05
C ARG A 228 6.55 -23.64 28.81
N ALA A 229 5.35 -23.77 28.27
CA ALA A 229 5.07 -24.48 27.03
C ALA A 229 5.72 -23.80 25.80
N PRO A 230 5.98 -24.55 24.70
CA PRO A 230 6.30 -23.95 23.41
C PRO A 230 5.14 -23.07 22.88
N VAL A 231 5.48 -22.02 22.15
CA VAL A 231 4.51 -21.23 21.36
C VAL A 231 4.26 -21.89 20.01
N PHE A 232 5.32 -22.43 19.40
CA PHE A 232 5.31 -23.15 18.13
C PHE A 232 6.35 -24.27 18.15
N THR A 233 6.25 -25.24 17.25
CA THR A 233 7.38 -26.13 16.94
C THR A 233 8.49 -25.35 16.24
N PRO A 234 9.78 -25.68 16.45
CA PRO A 234 10.90 -24.97 15.81
C PRO A 234 10.75 -24.85 14.28
N PHE A 235 11.14 -23.69 13.74
CA PHE A 235 11.06 -23.32 12.32
C PHE A 235 9.66 -23.23 11.68
N SER A 236 8.56 -23.57 12.37
CA SER A 236 7.22 -23.53 11.77
C SER A 236 6.69 -22.11 11.52
N ALA A 237 6.84 -21.21 12.50
CA ALA A 237 6.45 -19.80 12.41
C ALA A 237 7.31 -18.92 13.35
N PRO A 238 7.50 -17.62 13.05
CA PRO A 238 8.20 -16.71 13.94
C PRO A 238 7.33 -16.32 15.16
N ALA A 239 7.89 -16.49 16.35
CA ALA A 239 7.37 -15.97 17.62
C ALA A 239 8.47 -15.11 18.28
N TYR A 240 8.16 -13.83 18.51
CA TYR A 240 9.11 -12.90 19.12
C TYR A 240 9.55 -13.40 20.51
N SER A 241 10.86 -13.33 20.80
CA SER A 241 11.41 -13.82 22.07
C SER A 241 12.57 -12.96 22.58
N ASN A 242 12.43 -12.49 23.82
CA ASN A 242 13.49 -11.92 24.63
C ASN A 242 14.39 -13.02 25.22
N ILE A 243 13.93 -14.26 25.38
CA ILE A 243 14.70 -15.40 25.92
C ILE A 243 15.75 -15.95 24.96
N GLY A 244 15.50 -15.92 23.66
CA GLY A 244 16.46 -16.41 22.68
C GLY A 244 17.79 -15.66 22.68
N THR A 245 17.78 -14.36 22.99
CA THR A 245 18.99 -13.51 22.90
C THR A 245 19.99 -13.70 24.06
N PRO A 246 19.57 -13.78 25.35
CA PRO A 246 20.41 -14.17 26.47
C PRO A 246 21.02 -15.56 26.31
N LEU A 247 20.29 -16.53 25.74
CA LEU A 247 20.84 -17.85 25.46
C LEU A 247 22.04 -17.76 24.49
N LEU A 248 22.00 -16.89 23.48
CA LEU A 248 23.16 -16.61 22.62
C LEU A 248 24.32 -15.95 23.39
N ALA A 249 24.03 -15.03 24.31
CA ALA A 249 25.05 -14.44 25.18
C ALA A 249 25.71 -15.49 26.10
N LEU A 250 24.92 -16.40 26.68
CA LEU A 250 25.44 -17.50 27.49
C LEU A 250 26.29 -18.49 26.65
N VAL A 251 25.93 -18.73 25.39
CA VAL A 251 26.79 -19.49 24.46
C VAL A 251 28.11 -18.78 24.21
N VAL A 252 28.13 -17.45 24.06
CA VAL A 252 29.38 -16.67 23.98
C VAL A 252 30.25 -16.94 25.20
N GLU A 253 29.72 -16.83 26.42
CA GLU A 253 30.47 -17.10 27.65
C GLU A 253 31.00 -18.54 27.74
N LYS A 254 30.14 -19.52 27.43
CA LYS A 254 30.47 -20.95 27.46
C LYS A 254 31.55 -21.31 26.46
N VAL A 255 31.66 -20.60 25.33
CA VAL A 255 32.71 -20.81 24.31
C VAL A 255 33.97 -19.99 24.61
N SER A 256 33.85 -18.67 24.84
CA SER A 256 34.99 -17.76 24.99
C SER A 256 35.74 -17.91 26.32
N LYS A 257 35.05 -18.42 27.36
CA LYS A 257 35.52 -18.45 28.77
C LYS A 257 35.74 -17.05 29.39
N THR A 258 35.07 -16.04 28.85
CA THR A 258 34.95 -14.67 29.42
C THR A 258 33.49 -14.39 29.76
N SER A 259 33.17 -13.30 30.47
CA SER A 259 31.77 -12.85 30.49
C SER A 259 31.35 -12.31 29.11
N TYR A 260 30.04 -12.22 28.88
CA TYR A 260 29.48 -11.63 27.67
C TYR A 260 29.81 -10.13 27.61
N GLN A 261 29.81 -9.45 28.76
CA GLN A 261 30.16 -8.04 28.86
C GLN A 261 31.63 -7.77 28.48
N ASP A 262 32.56 -8.60 28.96
CA ASP A 262 33.98 -8.48 28.59
C ASP A 262 34.16 -8.76 27.10
N PHE A 263 33.52 -9.81 26.57
CA PHE A 263 33.60 -10.16 25.15
C PHE A 263 33.04 -9.06 24.24
N LEU A 264 31.87 -8.51 24.60
CA LEU A 264 31.23 -7.37 23.93
C LEU A 264 32.20 -6.17 23.89
N THR A 265 32.80 -5.84 25.04
CA THR A 265 33.73 -4.71 25.17
C THR A 265 34.98 -4.93 24.30
N ASP A 266 35.67 -6.06 24.49
CA ASP A 266 36.96 -6.35 23.85
C ASP A 266 36.87 -6.63 22.34
N LYS A 267 35.79 -7.26 21.87
CA LYS A 267 35.69 -7.79 20.49
C LYS A 267 34.81 -6.96 19.56
N ILE A 268 33.99 -6.05 20.12
CA ILE A 268 33.04 -5.22 19.37
C ILE A 268 33.18 -3.74 19.74
N LEU A 269 33.00 -3.35 21.00
CA LEU A 269 32.85 -1.92 21.35
C LEU A 269 34.16 -1.14 21.31
N ALA A 270 35.19 -1.58 22.06
CA ALA A 270 36.48 -0.90 22.13
C ALA A 270 37.23 -0.88 20.76
N PRO A 271 37.22 -1.94 19.94
CA PRO A 271 37.78 -1.91 18.57
C PRO A 271 37.09 -0.92 17.62
N LEU A 272 35.88 -0.45 17.96
CA LEU A 272 35.12 0.52 17.18
C LEU A 272 35.10 1.93 17.81
N GLY A 273 35.63 2.08 19.03
CA GLY A 273 35.65 3.36 19.77
C GLY A 273 34.33 3.75 20.44
N LEU A 274 33.45 2.77 20.68
CA LEU A 274 32.08 2.98 21.19
C LEU A 274 32.08 3.13 22.72
N ASN A 275 32.47 4.32 23.19
CA ASN A 275 32.75 4.60 24.60
C ASN A 275 31.53 4.94 25.47
N ASP A 276 30.37 5.25 24.88
CA ASP A 276 29.08 5.47 25.58
C ASP A 276 28.15 4.24 25.48
N THR A 277 28.59 3.20 24.78
CA THR A 277 27.82 1.96 24.55
C THR A 277 28.17 0.90 25.58
N GLY A 278 27.19 0.15 26.08
CA GLY A 278 27.48 -0.99 26.96
C GLY A 278 26.27 -1.53 27.73
N SER A 279 26.50 -2.58 28.52
CA SER A 279 25.53 -3.17 29.47
C SER A 279 25.56 -2.52 30.85
N THR A 280 26.69 -1.95 31.27
CA THR A 280 26.82 -1.25 32.56
C THR A 280 25.96 0.02 32.58
N LYS A 281 25.24 0.27 33.68
CA LYS A 281 24.56 1.55 33.91
C LYS A 281 25.58 2.72 33.87
N PRO A 282 25.41 3.73 33.01
CA PRO A 282 26.28 4.91 32.98
C PRO A 282 25.98 5.87 34.14
N GLU A 283 26.87 6.83 34.35
CA GLU A 283 26.64 7.92 35.31
C GLU A 283 25.41 8.75 34.90
N GLU A 284 24.48 8.99 35.83
CA GLU A 284 23.13 9.51 35.49
C GLU A 284 23.15 10.88 34.80
N TYR A 285 24.15 11.73 35.07
CA TYR A 285 24.30 13.05 34.43
C TYR A 285 24.58 12.98 32.92
N LYS A 286 24.93 11.81 32.38
CA LYS A 286 25.06 11.53 30.94
C LYS A 286 23.77 10.99 30.32
N GLY A 287 22.80 10.61 31.14
CA GLY A 287 21.55 9.96 30.73
C GLY A 287 20.46 10.93 30.29
N VAL A 288 19.74 10.56 29.22
CA VAL A 288 18.50 11.25 28.81
C VAL A 288 17.32 10.66 29.59
N ILE A 289 17.20 11.08 30.85
CA ILE A 289 16.23 10.56 31.82
C ILE A 289 14.94 11.40 31.77
N PRO A 290 13.78 10.82 31.43
CA PRO A 290 12.48 11.50 31.51
C PRO A 290 12.13 11.83 32.95
N LYS A 291 11.30 12.85 33.13
CA LYS A 291 10.82 13.24 34.47
C LYS A 291 10.16 12.03 35.16
N ASP A 292 10.55 11.79 36.41
CA ASP A 292 10.04 10.72 37.27
C ASP A 292 10.39 9.28 36.79
N ASP A 293 11.28 9.12 35.81
CA ASP A 293 11.69 7.80 35.29
C ASP A 293 12.60 7.01 36.23
N PHE A 294 12.38 5.70 36.26
CA PHE A 294 13.23 4.72 36.93
C PHE A 294 13.85 3.68 35.97
N TRP A 295 13.35 3.55 34.73
CA TRP A 295 13.84 2.57 33.76
C TRP A 295 15.27 2.84 33.29
N PHE A 296 15.75 4.09 33.37
CA PHE A 296 17.16 4.42 33.12
C PHE A 296 18.12 3.61 34.00
N GLY A 297 17.76 3.41 35.27
CA GLY A 297 18.61 2.74 36.25
C GLY A 297 18.25 1.29 36.51
N THR A 298 17.25 0.74 35.80
CA THR A 298 16.70 -0.59 36.07
C THR A 298 17.52 -1.67 35.39
N ASP A 299 18.11 -2.54 36.22
CA ASP A 299 18.66 -3.83 35.81
C ASP A 299 17.51 -4.81 35.53
N ILE A 300 17.64 -5.64 34.49
CA ILE A 300 16.67 -6.67 34.09
C ILE A 300 17.25 -8.09 34.20
N GLY A 301 18.36 -8.24 34.93
CA GLY A 301 19.00 -9.52 35.21
C GLY A 301 19.54 -10.19 33.96
N PHE A 302 19.34 -11.50 33.83
CA PHE A 302 19.86 -12.28 32.70
C PHE A 302 19.28 -11.84 31.34
N GLU A 303 18.13 -11.13 31.29
CA GLU A 303 17.57 -10.59 30.04
C GLU A 303 18.27 -9.30 29.55
N THR A 304 19.31 -8.81 30.23
CA THR A 304 20.11 -7.63 29.81
C THR A 304 20.63 -7.69 28.35
N PRO A 305 21.08 -8.83 27.80
CA PRO A 305 21.44 -8.92 26.38
C PRO A 305 20.26 -8.75 25.41
N ALA A 306 19.01 -8.92 25.86
CA ALA A 306 17.81 -8.78 25.05
C ALA A 306 17.33 -7.33 24.94
N GLY A 307 17.42 -6.54 26.01
CA GLY A 307 16.84 -5.18 26.08
C GLY A 307 17.60 -4.16 26.91
N GLY A 308 18.69 -4.56 27.58
CA GLY A 308 19.29 -3.82 28.69
C GLY A 308 20.56 -3.03 28.37
N LEU A 309 20.93 -2.81 27.11
CA LEU A 309 22.09 -1.99 26.75
C LEU A 309 21.74 -0.48 26.69
N TYR A 310 22.80 0.32 26.79
CA TYR A 310 22.82 1.77 26.64
C TYR A 310 23.64 2.16 25.40
N SER A 311 23.36 3.32 24.81
CA SER A 311 24.19 3.95 23.78
C SER A 311 23.90 5.45 23.70
N SER A 312 24.88 6.25 23.28
CA SER A 312 24.63 7.57 22.71
C SER A 312 24.29 7.49 21.23
N SER A 313 23.81 8.59 20.64
CA SER A 313 23.48 8.64 19.20
C SER A 313 24.72 8.65 18.31
N ASP A 314 25.81 9.29 18.76
CA ASP A 314 27.13 9.29 18.13
C ASP A 314 27.68 7.88 17.96
N ASP A 315 27.69 7.12 19.07
CA ASP A 315 28.16 5.74 19.07
C ASP A 315 27.29 4.85 18.18
N LEU A 316 25.96 4.95 18.27
CA LEU A 316 25.07 4.07 17.52
C LEU A 316 25.14 4.33 15.99
N ILE A 317 25.31 5.58 15.55
CA ILE A 317 25.53 5.86 14.12
C ILE A 317 26.95 5.46 13.67
N ALA A 318 27.96 5.52 14.55
CA ALA A 318 29.31 5.02 14.28
C ALA A 318 29.35 3.48 14.17
N PHE A 319 28.55 2.77 14.97
CA PHE A 319 28.31 1.34 14.84
C PHE A 319 27.58 0.99 13.54
N ALA A 320 26.50 1.70 13.23
CA ALA A 320 25.74 1.55 11.98
C ALA A 320 26.64 1.71 10.73
N ASP A 321 27.45 2.77 10.71
CA ASP A 321 28.49 3.02 9.72
C ASP A 321 29.52 1.90 9.66
N ALA A 322 30.01 1.42 10.80
CA ALA A 322 31.01 0.36 10.86
C ALA A 322 30.50 -0.97 10.29
N VAL A 323 29.24 -1.34 10.61
CA VAL A 323 28.61 -2.56 10.08
C VAL A 323 28.44 -2.45 8.58
N LEU A 324 27.83 -1.38 8.08
CA LEU A 324 27.55 -1.18 6.65
C LEU A 324 28.84 -1.01 5.81
N SER A 325 29.89 -0.42 6.41
CA SER A 325 31.23 -0.30 5.82
C SER A 325 32.05 -1.60 5.89
N ASN A 326 31.55 -2.68 6.50
CA ASN A 326 32.27 -3.95 6.69
C ASN A 326 33.55 -3.80 7.54
N ARG A 327 33.55 -2.87 8.50
CA ARG A 327 34.62 -2.72 9.51
C ARG A 327 34.47 -3.71 10.68
N VAL A 328 33.27 -4.27 10.87
CA VAL A 328 32.96 -5.19 11.99
C VAL A 328 33.14 -6.66 11.60
N LEU A 329 32.65 -7.06 10.43
CA LEU A 329 32.70 -8.41 9.85
C LEU A 329 33.24 -8.34 8.43
N SER A 330 33.76 -9.44 7.88
CA SER A 330 34.20 -9.45 6.48
C SER A 330 33.01 -9.20 5.52
N PRO A 331 33.22 -8.63 4.32
CA PRO A 331 32.12 -8.29 3.41
C PRO A 331 31.21 -9.46 3.03
N ALA A 332 31.72 -10.70 3.05
CA ALA A 332 30.90 -11.89 2.83
C ALA A 332 30.02 -12.24 4.05
N GLN A 333 30.57 -12.10 5.27
CA GLN A 333 29.81 -12.31 6.51
C GLN A 333 28.72 -11.25 6.68
N THR A 334 29.01 -9.96 6.46
CA THR A 334 27.99 -8.88 6.51
C THR A 334 26.84 -9.16 5.54
N ARG A 335 27.15 -9.54 4.30
CA ARG A 335 26.12 -9.90 3.30
C ARG A 335 25.34 -11.18 3.66
N LYS A 336 25.92 -12.18 4.34
CA LYS A 336 25.15 -13.31 4.90
C LYS A 336 24.24 -12.82 6.04
N TRP A 337 24.75 -11.96 6.92
CA TRP A 337 24.05 -11.50 8.12
C TRP A 337 22.80 -10.67 7.83
N PHE A 338 22.82 -9.88 6.76
CA PHE A 338 21.68 -9.08 6.30
C PHE A 338 20.59 -9.86 5.56
N LYS A 339 20.71 -11.19 5.36
CA LYS A 339 19.67 -11.94 4.64
C LYS A 339 18.60 -12.51 5.56
N PRO A 340 17.34 -12.55 5.10
CA PRO A 340 16.24 -13.11 5.87
C PRO A 340 16.46 -14.61 6.09
N LEU A 341 16.09 -15.06 7.29
CA LEU A 341 16.03 -16.47 7.68
C LEU A 341 14.57 -16.97 7.72
N THR A 342 13.59 -16.06 7.80
CA THR A 342 12.17 -16.38 7.59
C THR A 342 11.38 -15.19 7.03
N ASN A 343 10.16 -15.44 6.59
CA ASN A 343 9.16 -14.44 6.21
C ASN A 343 8.12 -14.28 7.33
N THR A 344 7.42 -13.15 7.34
CA THR A 344 6.16 -13.01 8.12
C THR A 344 4.96 -13.19 7.19
N ALA A 345 3.73 -13.10 7.72
CA ALA A 345 2.53 -13.01 6.91
C ALA A 345 2.45 -11.71 6.05
N SER A 346 3.27 -10.70 6.36
CA SER A 346 3.41 -9.49 5.54
C SER A 346 4.47 -9.70 4.46
N LEU A 347 4.09 -9.56 3.19
CA LEU A 347 5.03 -9.54 2.06
C LEU A 347 6.07 -8.41 2.15
N GLY A 348 5.76 -7.36 2.92
CA GLY A 348 6.66 -6.23 3.19
C GLY A 348 7.66 -6.48 4.33
N THR A 349 7.57 -7.59 5.07
CA THR A 349 8.32 -7.79 6.32
C THR A 349 8.90 -9.20 6.43
N GLN A 350 10.22 -9.28 6.52
CA GLN A 350 10.98 -10.52 6.73
C GLN A 350 11.82 -10.41 8.01
N LEU A 351 12.34 -11.52 8.52
CA LEU A 351 13.19 -11.57 9.72
C LEU A 351 14.51 -12.27 9.41
N GLY A 352 15.63 -11.63 9.76
CA GLY A 352 16.95 -12.23 9.90
C GLY A 352 17.34 -12.35 11.38
N ALA A 353 18.58 -12.74 11.66
CA ALA A 353 19.09 -12.79 13.04
C ALA A 353 19.88 -11.52 13.38
N PRO A 354 19.37 -10.55 14.17
CA PRO A 354 18.00 -10.38 14.68
C PRO A 354 17.21 -9.32 13.89
N TRP A 355 17.62 -9.03 12.66
CA TRP A 355 17.12 -7.92 11.86
C TRP A 355 15.64 -8.08 11.50
N GLU A 356 14.86 -7.02 11.71
CA GLU A 356 13.67 -6.79 10.89
C GLU A 356 14.12 -6.33 9.51
N ILE A 357 13.54 -6.88 8.44
CA ILE A 357 13.89 -6.52 7.07
C ILE A 357 12.62 -6.05 6.38
N PHE A 358 12.54 -4.74 6.10
CA PHE A 358 11.39 -4.13 5.43
C PHE A 358 11.65 -3.95 3.94
N ARG A 359 10.68 -4.33 3.11
CA ARG A 359 10.74 -4.22 1.65
C ARG A 359 9.97 -2.98 1.18
N ALA A 360 10.71 -1.94 0.82
CA ALA A 360 10.15 -0.70 0.33
C ALA A 360 10.03 -0.71 -1.19
N ILE A 361 8.79 -0.62 -1.71
CA ILE A 361 8.47 -0.68 -3.16
C ILE A 361 7.94 0.65 -3.73
N ASN A 362 7.83 1.70 -2.91
CA ASN A 362 7.28 3.00 -3.30
C ASN A 362 8.13 4.16 -2.73
N VAL A 363 9.44 4.05 -2.89
CA VAL A 363 10.46 5.02 -2.41
C VAL A 363 11.40 5.50 -3.52
N THR A 364 11.27 4.92 -4.72
CA THR A 364 11.89 5.37 -5.98
C THR A 364 10.83 5.37 -7.09
N ARG A 365 11.03 6.20 -8.12
CA ARG A 365 10.04 6.36 -9.23
C ARG A 365 9.86 5.10 -10.07
N ASP A 366 10.87 4.25 -10.14
CA ASP A 366 10.86 2.95 -10.80
C ASP A 366 10.30 1.81 -9.92
N GLN A 367 9.76 2.11 -8.72
CA GLN A 367 9.07 1.19 -7.80
C GLN A 367 9.76 -0.17 -7.52
N ARG A 368 11.09 -0.23 -7.65
CA ARG A 368 11.86 -1.43 -7.34
C ARG A 368 11.87 -1.72 -5.83
N THR A 369 11.95 -2.99 -5.46
CA THR A 369 12.13 -3.40 -4.05
C THR A 369 13.51 -2.96 -3.55
N ILE A 370 13.54 -2.19 -2.47
CA ILE A 370 14.73 -1.85 -1.68
C ILE A 370 14.61 -2.49 -0.30
N GLU A 371 15.65 -3.21 0.14
CA GLU A 371 15.69 -3.87 1.46
C GLU A 371 16.24 -2.91 2.53
N VAL A 372 15.39 -2.49 3.46
CA VAL A 372 15.78 -1.70 4.65
C VAL A 372 16.04 -2.66 5.80
N ILE A 373 17.30 -2.81 6.19
CA ILE A 373 17.73 -3.68 7.29
C ILE A 373 17.65 -2.88 8.59
N THR A 374 16.79 -3.28 9.52
CA THR A 374 16.42 -2.45 10.68
C THR A 374 16.29 -3.25 11.97
N LYS A 375 16.37 -2.57 13.11
CA LYS A 375 15.96 -3.11 14.41
C LYS A 375 15.29 -2.02 15.25
N GLY A 376 14.03 -2.25 15.62
CA GLY A 376 13.33 -1.48 16.64
C GLY A 376 13.75 -1.90 18.05
N GLY A 377 13.78 -0.93 18.97
CA GLY A 377 14.00 -1.15 20.39
C GLY A 377 13.02 -0.35 21.25
N ASP A 378 12.18 -1.03 22.01
CA ASP A 378 11.36 -0.47 23.09
C ASP A 378 11.92 -0.94 24.45
N LEU A 379 11.85 -0.06 25.45
CA LEU A 379 11.91 -0.37 26.88
C LEU A 379 11.12 0.70 27.65
N PHE A 380 9.78 0.59 27.62
CA PHE A 380 8.84 1.48 28.33
C PHE A 380 8.98 2.97 27.92
N ASN A 381 9.67 3.76 28.74
CA ASN A 381 9.92 5.19 28.54
C ASN A 381 11.01 5.49 27.50
N TYR A 382 11.60 4.45 26.90
CA TYR A 382 12.68 4.55 25.91
C TYR A 382 12.29 3.83 24.63
N ARG A 383 12.44 4.51 23.49
CA ARG A 383 12.19 3.96 22.16
C ARG A 383 13.31 4.33 21.21
N SER A 384 13.61 3.43 20.30
CA SER A 384 14.75 3.58 19.40
C SER A 384 14.56 2.77 18.13
N SER A 385 15.25 3.18 17.08
CA SER A 385 15.48 2.34 15.90
C SER A 385 16.85 2.62 15.28
N ILE A 386 17.40 1.57 14.67
CA ILE A 386 18.56 1.64 13.78
C ILE A 386 18.15 1.07 12.43
N ALA A 387 18.47 1.76 11.33
CA ALA A 387 18.20 1.27 9.99
C ALA A 387 19.37 1.54 9.03
N LEU A 388 19.59 0.57 8.14
CA LEU A 388 20.64 0.53 7.13
C LEU A 388 19.98 0.28 5.77
N VAL A 389 20.41 1.02 4.74
CA VAL A 389 19.98 0.84 3.35
C VAL A 389 21.23 0.61 2.49
N PRO A 390 21.63 -0.66 2.27
CA PRO A 390 22.87 -1.01 1.57
C PRO A 390 23.00 -0.39 0.18
N ASP A 391 21.90 -0.39 -0.58
CA ASP A 391 21.76 0.15 -1.94
C ASP A 391 22.26 1.59 -2.10
N TYR A 392 22.26 2.39 -1.02
CA TYR A 392 22.65 3.79 -1.00
C TYR A 392 23.80 4.09 -0.01
N GLY A 393 24.33 3.09 0.69
CA GLY A 393 25.30 3.30 1.77
C GLY A 393 24.77 4.15 2.93
N LEU A 394 23.44 4.17 3.14
CA LEU A 394 22.78 5.02 4.12
C LEU A 394 22.62 4.30 5.46
N ALA A 395 23.02 4.96 6.54
CA ALA A 395 22.76 4.56 7.92
C ALA A 395 21.95 5.65 8.64
N MET A 396 21.01 5.25 9.49
CA MET A 396 20.25 6.15 10.36
C MET A 396 19.98 5.54 11.73
N THR A 397 19.92 6.40 12.74
CA THR A 397 19.50 6.07 14.11
C THR A 397 18.48 7.09 14.60
N VAL A 398 17.50 6.61 15.36
CA VAL A 398 16.49 7.43 16.05
C VAL A 398 16.45 6.97 17.50
N LEU A 399 16.61 7.88 18.45
CA LEU A 399 16.51 7.63 19.89
C LEU A 399 15.48 8.59 20.49
N VAL A 400 14.56 8.08 21.31
CA VAL A 400 13.45 8.82 21.91
C VAL A 400 13.34 8.41 23.37
N SER A 401 13.16 9.37 24.27
CA SER A 401 13.05 9.14 25.72
C SER A 401 12.10 10.17 26.33
N GLY A 402 11.06 9.71 27.02
CA GLY A 402 9.86 10.49 27.37
C GLY A 402 8.78 9.64 28.04
N ASN A 403 7.50 9.95 27.79
CA ASN A 403 6.37 9.14 28.28
C ASN A 403 5.68 8.35 27.14
N THR A 404 4.97 7.27 27.48
CA THR A 404 4.36 6.35 26.51
C THR A 404 3.24 6.99 25.66
N ALA A 405 2.58 8.04 26.15
CA ALA A 405 1.53 8.76 25.43
C ALA A 405 2.10 9.61 24.29
N GLU A 406 3.11 10.44 24.57
CA GLU A 406 3.82 11.25 23.57
C GLU A 406 4.60 10.35 22.58
N MET A 407 5.20 9.25 23.04
CA MET A 407 6.14 8.43 22.26
C MET A 407 5.52 7.32 21.40
N SER A 408 4.18 7.18 21.40
CA SER A 408 3.46 6.02 20.85
C SER A 408 3.81 5.67 19.39
N ALA A 409 4.14 6.66 18.55
CA ALA A 409 4.49 6.48 17.14
C ALA A 409 5.81 7.15 16.66
N ILE A 410 6.53 7.89 17.52
CA ILE A 410 7.61 8.81 17.06
C ILE A 410 8.73 8.08 16.30
N ALA A 411 9.44 7.13 16.94
CA ALA A 411 10.60 6.47 16.34
C ALA A 411 10.32 5.81 14.97
N PRO A 412 9.29 4.93 14.81
CA PRO A 412 8.99 4.34 13.51
C PRO A 412 8.50 5.35 12.47
N SER A 413 7.76 6.40 12.88
CA SER A 413 7.31 7.45 11.96
C SER A 413 8.48 8.29 11.44
N VAL A 414 9.41 8.68 12.31
CA VAL A 414 10.63 9.40 11.93
C VAL A 414 11.46 8.57 10.95
N GLN A 415 11.67 7.27 11.22
CA GLN A 415 12.38 6.37 10.31
C GLN A 415 11.68 6.25 8.95
N ALA A 416 10.36 6.01 8.94
CA ALA A 416 9.59 5.86 7.70
C ALA A 416 9.58 7.16 6.87
N THR A 417 9.48 8.33 7.51
CA THR A 417 9.54 9.64 6.85
C THR A 417 10.94 9.95 6.34
N ALA A 418 12.00 9.66 7.11
CA ALA A 418 13.38 9.83 6.67
C ALA A 418 13.70 8.97 5.43
N VAL A 419 13.25 7.71 5.39
CA VAL A 419 13.37 6.82 4.22
C VAL A 419 12.62 7.41 3.01
N LYS A 420 11.35 7.83 3.18
CA LYS A 420 10.53 8.42 2.10
C LYS A 420 11.11 9.72 1.53
N ILE A 421 11.70 10.57 2.37
CA ILE A 421 12.26 11.88 1.96
C ILE A 421 13.67 11.71 1.33
N LEU A 422 14.53 10.87 1.92
CA LEU A 422 15.94 10.81 1.51
C LEU A 422 16.22 9.89 0.33
N LEU A 423 15.52 8.74 0.18
CA LEU A 423 15.82 7.81 -0.90
C LEU A 423 15.59 8.40 -2.31
N PRO A 424 14.51 9.16 -2.60
CA PRO A 424 14.37 9.85 -3.89
C PRO A 424 15.50 10.87 -4.17
N ALA A 425 16.01 11.54 -3.13
CA ALA A 425 17.07 12.54 -3.27
C ALA A 425 18.45 11.90 -3.48
N LEU A 426 18.72 10.78 -2.81
CA LEU A 426 19.92 9.96 -2.98
C LEU A 426 19.91 9.23 -4.33
N GLU A 427 18.75 8.73 -4.78
CA GLU A 427 18.54 8.20 -6.13
C GLU A 427 18.88 9.26 -7.19
N ARG A 428 18.39 10.49 -7.04
CA ARG A 428 18.72 11.58 -7.97
C ARG A 428 20.21 11.91 -7.96
N ALA A 429 20.86 11.99 -6.79
CA ALA A 429 22.30 12.19 -6.68
C ALA A 429 23.11 11.05 -7.34
N GLY A 430 22.69 9.79 -7.14
CA GLY A 430 23.30 8.62 -7.77
C GLY A 430 23.15 8.65 -9.31
N LYS A 431 21.98 9.02 -9.81
CA LYS A 431 21.71 9.20 -11.26
C LYS A 431 22.55 10.31 -11.88
N ASP A 432 22.61 11.50 -11.29
CA ASP A 432 23.41 12.61 -11.82
C ASP A 432 24.93 12.30 -11.82
N GLN A 433 25.40 11.56 -10.80
CA GLN A 433 26.78 11.04 -10.77
C GLN A 433 27.00 9.94 -11.82
N ALA A 434 26.10 8.96 -11.95
CA ALA A 434 26.22 7.87 -12.92
C ALA A 434 26.14 8.36 -14.38
N ALA A 435 25.29 9.36 -14.66
CA ALA A 435 25.21 10.04 -15.96
C ALA A 435 26.52 10.75 -16.33
N THR A 436 27.26 11.25 -15.32
CA THR A 436 28.59 11.83 -15.52
C THR A 436 29.65 10.74 -15.70
N ALA A 437 29.62 9.70 -14.86
CA ALA A 437 30.65 8.67 -14.76
C ALA A 437 30.62 7.62 -15.88
N TYR A 438 29.44 7.12 -16.26
CA TYR A 438 29.30 5.95 -17.14
C TYR A 438 28.58 6.22 -18.46
N ALA A 439 27.66 7.20 -18.54
CA ALA A 439 26.94 7.47 -19.78
C ALA A 439 27.85 8.06 -20.88
N GLY A 440 27.49 7.79 -22.14
CA GLY A 440 28.22 8.18 -23.34
C GLY A 440 28.29 7.06 -24.39
N ARG A 441 28.87 7.37 -25.55
CA ARG A 441 29.23 6.38 -26.57
C ARG A 441 30.63 5.83 -26.29
N TYR A 442 30.80 4.52 -26.40
CA TYR A 442 32.10 3.83 -26.35
C TYR A 442 32.30 3.10 -27.67
N MET A 443 33.50 3.13 -28.23
CA MET A 443 33.79 2.66 -29.58
C MET A 443 35.09 1.87 -29.67
N ASP A 444 35.16 1.00 -30.66
CA ASP A 444 36.40 0.46 -31.22
C ASP A 444 36.30 0.55 -32.74
N GLU A 445 37.03 1.50 -33.32
CA GLU A 445 37.06 1.74 -34.77
C GLU A 445 37.70 0.56 -35.52
N ALA A 446 38.67 -0.15 -34.91
CA ALA A 446 39.39 -1.23 -35.57
C ALA A 446 38.52 -2.48 -35.76
N THR A 447 37.55 -2.72 -34.87
CA THR A 447 36.53 -3.76 -35.07
C THR A 447 35.20 -3.25 -35.59
N ASN A 448 35.00 -1.94 -35.81
CA ASN A 448 33.69 -1.32 -36.09
C ASN A 448 32.62 -1.75 -35.06
N SER A 449 32.92 -1.52 -33.79
CA SER A 449 32.05 -1.82 -32.65
C SER A 449 31.73 -0.55 -31.87
N THR A 450 30.52 -0.45 -31.32
CA THR A 450 29.98 0.73 -30.63
C THR A 450 28.92 0.32 -29.62
N ILE A 451 28.92 0.95 -28.44
CA ILE A 451 27.82 0.86 -27.47
C ILE A 451 27.49 2.28 -26.99
N VAL A 452 26.20 2.58 -26.86
CA VAL A 452 25.72 3.84 -26.27
C VAL A 452 25.04 3.55 -24.95
N LEU A 453 25.56 4.19 -23.91
CA LEU A 453 25.07 4.12 -22.55
C LEU A 453 24.39 5.43 -22.17
N GLU A 454 23.20 5.34 -21.62
CA GLU A 454 22.40 6.46 -21.15
C GLU A 454 21.98 6.21 -19.70
N VAL A 455 21.96 7.24 -18.87
CA VAL A 455 21.35 7.16 -17.54
C VAL A 455 20.09 7.98 -17.59
N ASP A 456 18.98 7.35 -17.22
CA ASP A 456 17.67 7.98 -17.16
C ASP A 456 17.61 8.95 -15.97
N PRO A 457 17.55 10.28 -16.21
CA PRO A 457 17.54 11.28 -15.14
C PRO A 457 16.23 11.25 -14.34
N ASP A 458 15.15 10.75 -14.93
CA ASP A 458 13.79 10.94 -14.44
C ASP A 458 13.20 9.65 -13.86
N GLY A 459 13.48 8.49 -14.45
CA GLY A 459 13.08 7.17 -13.94
C GLY A 459 12.02 6.43 -14.76
N ASP A 460 11.52 7.03 -15.83
CA ASP A 460 10.46 6.46 -16.69
C ASP A 460 10.92 5.25 -17.51
N TYR A 461 12.23 5.04 -17.64
CA TYR A 461 12.82 3.88 -18.32
C TYR A 461 13.28 2.78 -17.34
N GLY A 462 13.17 2.99 -16.02
CA GLY A 462 13.47 1.96 -15.01
C GLY A 462 14.96 1.78 -14.62
N PRO A 463 15.29 0.72 -13.85
CA PRO A 463 16.52 0.65 -13.05
C PRO A 463 17.82 0.41 -13.82
N GLY A 464 18.88 1.12 -13.41
CA GLY A 464 20.26 0.96 -13.90
C GLY A 464 20.60 1.84 -15.12
N ILE A 465 21.69 1.50 -15.81
CA ILE A 465 22.13 2.22 -17.02
C ILE A 465 21.40 1.64 -18.24
N TRP A 466 20.75 2.50 -19.03
CA TRP A 466 20.15 2.13 -20.32
C TRP A 466 21.22 1.85 -21.38
N VAL A 467 20.96 0.88 -22.24
CA VAL A 467 21.77 0.64 -23.45
C VAL A 467 20.92 0.86 -24.68
N SER A 468 21.05 2.02 -25.31
CA SER A 468 20.23 2.45 -26.46
C SER A 468 20.75 1.93 -27.80
N GLU A 469 22.03 1.57 -27.89
CA GLU A 469 22.69 1.05 -29.08
C GLU A 469 23.76 0.01 -28.67
N VAL A 470 23.76 -1.18 -29.28
CA VAL A 470 24.90 -2.11 -29.24
C VAL A 470 25.16 -2.65 -30.65
N VAL A 471 26.28 -2.23 -31.23
CA VAL A 471 26.80 -2.74 -32.50
C VAL A 471 28.15 -3.38 -32.25
N VAL A 472 28.35 -4.62 -32.67
CA VAL A 472 29.66 -5.29 -32.60
C VAL A 472 30.04 -5.81 -33.98
N ARG A 473 31.18 -5.39 -34.53
CA ARG A 473 31.61 -5.78 -35.88
C ARG A 473 30.57 -5.47 -36.97
N GLY A 474 29.93 -4.30 -36.85
CA GLY A 474 28.84 -3.86 -37.71
C GLY A 474 27.49 -4.58 -37.50
N PHE A 475 27.39 -5.48 -36.52
CA PHE A 475 26.18 -6.27 -36.24
C PHE A 475 25.39 -5.68 -35.06
N ASP A 476 24.12 -5.34 -35.28
CA ASP A 476 23.16 -4.91 -34.24
C ASP A 476 22.87 -6.06 -33.26
N VAL A 477 23.43 -6.00 -32.06
CA VAL A 477 23.29 -7.06 -31.05
C VAL A 477 21.92 -7.00 -30.35
N LEU A 478 21.36 -5.81 -30.14
CA LEU A 478 20.05 -5.64 -29.48
C LEU A 478 18.92 -6.16 -30.37
N GLY A 479 18.87 -5.70 -31.62
CA GLY A 479 17.84 -6.11 -32.59
C GLY A 479 17.93 -7.56 -33.05
N ASN A 480 19.03 -8.26 -32.72
CA ASN A 480 19.24 -9.68 -33.01
C ASN A 480 19.44 -10.55 -31.75
N TYR A 481 19.17 -10.03 -30.54
CA TYR A 481 19.30 -10.80 -29.29
C TYR A 481 18.62 -12.20 -29.32
N PRO A 482 17.44 -12.38 -29.97
CA PRO A 482 16.81 -13.71 -30.10
C PRO A 482 17.65 -14.77 -30.82
N LEU A 483 18.68 -14.40 -31.60
CA LEU A 483 19.62 -15.35 -32.21
C LEU A 483 20.60 -15.95 -31.20
N TYR A 484 20.88 -15.23 -30.11
CA TYR A 484 21.79 -15.68 -29.05
C TYR A 484 21.06 -16.52 -27.99
N SER A 485 19.78 -16.22 -27.73
CA SER A 485 18.95 -16.98 -26.79
C SER A 485 18.32 -18.24 -27.39
N ASN A 486 18.14 -18.33 -28.72
CA ASN A 486 17.62 -19.52 -29.39
C ASN A 486 18.71 -20.35 -30.10
N ILE A 487 19.39 -21.21 -29.33
CA ILE A 487 20.44 -22.12 -29.79
C ILE A 487 19.96 -23.07 -30.92
N ASN A 488 18.65 -23.32 -31.03
CA ASN A 488 18.06 -24.18 -32.06
C ASN A 488 17.88 -23.51 -33.44
N GLY A 489 18.47 -22.33 -33.67
CA GLY A 489 18.73 -21.78 -35.01
C GLY A 489 17.53 -21.25 -35.80
N ARG A 490 16.31 -21.24 -35.24
CA ARG A 490 15.16 -20.53 -35.82
C ARG A 490 15.03 -19.13 -35.22
N ALA A 491 15.41 -18.11 -35.98
CA ALA A 491 15.03 -16.74 -35.67
C ALA A 491 13.49 -16.63 -35.56
N PRO A 492 12.94 -15.90 -34.57
CA PRO A 492 11.50 -15.64 -34.54
C PRO A 492 11.09 -14.84 -35.78
N SER A 493 9.89 -15.12 -36.31
CA SER A 493 9.36 -14.47 -37.53
C SER A 493 8.95 -13.01 -37.33
N THR A 494 9.02 -12.50 -36.10
CA THR A 494 8.69 -11.12 -35.72
C THR A 494 9.86 -10.51 -34.94
N LYS A 495 10.16 -9.23 -35.20
CA LYS A 495 11.18 -8.49 -34.44
C LYS A 495 10.65 -8.20 -33.04
N GLN A 496 11.26 -8.80 -32.03
CA GLN A 496 10.92 -8.60 -30.63
C GLN A 496 11.52 -7.29 -30.10
N LEU A 497 10.83 -6.61 -29.19
CA LEU A 497 11.43 -5.56 -28.37
C LEU A 497 12.39 -6.21 -27.36
N VAL A 498 13.60 -5.65 -27.24
CA VAL A 498 14.64 -6.12 -26.33
C VAL A 498 15.18 -4.90 -25.60
N ARG A 499 15.25 -5.00 -24.28
CA ARG A 499 15.68 -3.93 -23.37
C ARG A 499 16.83 -4.44 -22.53
N LEU A 500 17.95 -3.74 -22.55
CA LEU A 500 19.16 -4.06 -21.82
C LEU A 500 19.46 -2.96 -20.79
N ARG A 501 19.54 -3.35 -19.50
CA ARG A 501 19.99 -2.48 -18.40
C ARG A 501 21.33 -2.99 -17.87
N LEU A 502 22.31 -2.12 -17.66
CA LEU A 502 23.53 -2.51 -16.93
C LEU A 502 23.37 -2.15 -15.45
N GLN A 503 23.66 -3.11 -14.57
CA GLN A 503 23.64 -2.97 -13.11
C GLN A 503 24.98 -3.44 -12.50
N PRO A 504 25.48 -2.81 -11.42
CA PRO A 504 26.67 -3.26 -10.71
C PRO A 504 26.57 -4.73 -10.27
N THR A 505 27.69 -5.45 -10.22
CA THR A 505 27.74 -6.74 -9.50
C THR A 505 28.40 -6.52 -8.14
N GLU A 506 27.61 -6.53 -7.07
CA GLU A 506 28.07 -6.15 -5.72
C GLU A 506 29.32 -6.91 -5.28
N GLY A 507 30.31 -6.16 -4.78
CA GLY A 507 31.59 -6.70 -4.29
C GLY A 507 32.54 -7.25 -5.36
N LEU A 508 32.17 -7.28 -6.65
CA LEU A 508 33.06 -7.75 -7.73
C LEU A 508 33.80 -6.59 -8.41
N SER A 509 34.71 -5.97 -7.68
CA SER A 509 35.63 -4.94 -8.20
C SER A 509 37.07 -5.15 -7.71
N THR A 510 38.04 -4.80 -8.54
CA THR A 510 39.47 -4.89 -8.25
C THR A 510 40.21 -3.67 -8.79
N GLY A 511 40.61 -2.77 -7.88
CA GLY A 511 41.24 -1.50 -8.23
C GLY A 511 40.36 -0.67 -9.17
N GLU A 512 40.85 -0.41 -10.38
CA GLU A 512 40.19 0.36 -11.43
C GLU A 512 39.18 -0.47 -12.26
N ARG A 513 38.93 -1.74 -11.94
CA ARG A 513 38.03 -2.61 -12.72
C ARG A 513 36.78 -2.99 -11.91
N GLN A 514 35.60 -2.81 -12.51
CA GLN A 514 34.31 -3.15 -11.91
C GLN A 514 33.52 -4.11 -12.81
N ALA A 515 33.04 -5.22 -12.25
CA ALA A 515 32.12 -6.11 -12.95
C ALA A 515 30.67 -5.63 -12.83
N TRP A 516 29.95 -5.70 -13.95
CA TRP A 516 28.54 -5.32 -14.08
C TRP A 516 27.80 -6.44 -14.83
N ARG A 517 26.47 -6.54 -14.62
CA ARG A 517 25.58 -7.45 -15.35
C ARG A 517 24.58 -6.70 -16.22
N GLY A 518 24.36 -7.25 -17.41
CA GLY A 518 23.33 -6.84 -18.36
C GLY A 518 22.03 -7.59 -18.11
N ILE A 519 21.00 -6.91 -17.64
CA ILE A 519 19.67 -7.47 -17.45
C ILE A 519 18.92 -7.35 -18.78
N TRP A 520 18.62 -8.50 -19.40
CA TRP A 520 18.00 -8.61 -20.72
C TRP A 520 16.50 -8.94 -20.60
N ASN A 521 15.63 -7.96 -20.84
CA ASN A 521 14.18 -8.16 -20.87
C ASN A 521 13.67 -8.17 -22.31
N VAL A 522 12.83 -9.15 -22.64
CA VAL A 522 12.26 -9.36 -23.98
C VAL A 522 10.74 -9.15 -23.92
N GLY A 523 10.21 -8.44 -24.91
CA GLY A 523 8.84 -7.93 -24.93
C GLY A 523 8.70 -6.56 -24.27
N SER A 524 7.56 -5.91 -24.48
CA SER A 524 7.17 -4.65 -23.81
C SER A 524 6.74 -4.87 -22.36
N ALA A 525 6.47 -3.78 -21.62
CA ALA A 525 5.93 -3.85 -20.26
C ALA A 525 4.63 -4.66 -20.23
N GLU A 526 3.74 -4.47 -21.21
CA GLU A 526 2.45 -5.16 -21.32
C GLU A 526 2.60 -6.65 -21.68
N GLN A 527 3.65 -7.01 -22.43
CA GLN A 527 3.94 -8.40 -22.79
C GLN A 527 4.60 -9.17 -21.64
N VAL A 528 5.33 -8.48 -20.76
CA VAL A 528 5.69 -9.01 -19.44
C VAL A 528 4.42 -9.11 -18.57
N ALA A 529 3.57 -8.07 -18.60
CA ALA A 529 2.29 -7.98 -17.87
C ALA A 529 1.18 -8.97 -18.31
N ALA A 530 1.49 -9.87 -19.25
CA ALA A 530 0.60 -10.93 -19.74
C ALA A 530 1.27 -12.34 -19.74
N ARG A 531 2.37 -12.51 -18.99
CA ARG A 531 3.18 -13.75 -18.98
C ARG A 531 3.29 -14.46 -17.62
N ASP A 532 3.19 -13.77 -16.47
CA ASP A 532 3.49 -14.37 -15.15
C ASP A 532 2.52 -14.17 -13.96
N ALA A 533 1.36 -13.54 -14.11
CA ALA A 533 0.20 -13.64 -13.19
C ALA A 533 -0.85 -14.66 -13.65
N PRO A 534 -0.64 -15.45 -14.71
CA PRO A 534 -1.91 -16.89 -14.95
C PRO A 534 -1.62 -17.94 -13.82
N PHE A 535 -0.68 -17.53 -12.93
CA PHE A 535 -0.19 -18.08 -11.67
C PHE A 535 -0.72 -17.20 -10.52
N PRO A 536 -0.78 -17.65 -9.25
CA PRO A 536 -1.29 -16.82 -8.15
C PRO A 536 -0.22 -15.95 -7.47
N TRP A 537 1.04 -16.01 -7.90
CA TRP A 537 2.16 -15.32 -7.25
C TRP A 537 2.49 -14.01 -7.97
N ALA A 538 2.58 -12.90 -7.22
CA ALA A 538 3.08 -11.64 -7.75
C ALA A 538 4.50 -11.83 -8.31
N GLU A 539 4.79 -11.24 -9.46
CA GLU A 539 6.14 -11.15 -10.04
C GLU A 539 6.80 -12.50 -10.40
N ASN A 540 6.04 -13.57 -10.64
CA ASN A 540 6.59 -14.92 -10.87
C ASN A 540 7.64 -15.02 -12.01
N GLY A 541 7.57 -14.17 -13.03
CA GLY A 541 8.55 -14.12 -14.12
C GLY A 541 9.73 -13.17 -13.87
N CYS A 542 9.85 -12.61 -12.68
CA CYS A 542 11.04 -11.91 -12.20
C CYS A 542 12.16 -12.92 -11.87
N VAL A 543 12.58 -13.68 -12.89
CA VAL A 543 13.54 -14.79 -12.80
C VAL A 543 14.98 -14.37 -13.10
N THR A 544 15.32 -13.09 -12.97
CA THR A 544 16.68 -12.56 -13.22
C THR A 544 17.75 -13.28 -12.39
N TRP A 545 17.42 -13.66 -11.15
CA TRP A 545 18.27 -14.48 -10.27
C TRP A 545 18.65 -15.83 -10.91
N ALA A 546 17.78 -16.38 -11.76
CA ALA A 546 17.99 -17.66 -12.43
C ALA A 546 18.55 -17.50 -13.85
N SER A 547 18.33 -16.37 -14.53
CA SER A 547 18.73 -16.15 -15.93
C SER A 547 20.10 -15.49 -16.13
N THR A 548 20.62 -14.81 -15.10
CA THR A 548 21.98 -14.25 -15.08
C THR A 548 23.03 -15.33 -15.38
N ASP A 549 24.10 -14.98 -16.09
CA ASP A 549 25.23 -15.85 -16.49
C ASP A 549 24.89 -17.03 -17.44
N ARG A 550 23.63 -17.21 -17.88
CA ARG A 550 23.21 -18.40 -18.66
C ARG A 550 23.77 -18.49 -20.08
N LEU A 551 23.86 -17.38 -20.81
CA LEU A 551 24.28 -17.39 -22.21
C LEU A 551 25.78 -17.14 -22.30
N VAL A 552 26.57 -18.20 -22.51
CA VAL A 552 28.04 -18.17 -22.41
C VAL A 552 28.71 -18.51 -23.74
N TYR A 553 29.68 -17.70 -24.16
CA TYR A 553 30.57 -17.97 -25.29
C TYR A 553 32.03 -17.89 -24.84
N GLY A 554 32.81 -18.94 -25.10
CA GLY A 554 34.23 -19.00 -24.72
C GLY A 554 34.50 -18.82 -23.22
N LEU A 555 33.61 -19.37 -22.36
CA LEU A 555 33.62 -19.19 -20.90
C LEU A 555 33.43 -17.72 -20.43
N GLN A 556 32.83 -16.87 -21.27
CA GLN A 556 32.40 -15.52 -20.92
C GLN A 556 30.90 -15.35 -21.20
N ALA A 557 30.15 -14.80 -20.24
CA ALA A 557 28.72 -14.61 -20.39
C ALA A 557 28.36 -13.35 -21.20
N LEU A 558 27.29 -13.41 -22.01
CA LEU A 558 26.78 -12.32 -22.85
C LEU A 558 26.14 -11.17 -22.04
N ASP A 559 25.88 -11.39 -20.75
CA ASP A 559 25.48 -10.36 -19.79
C ASP A 559 26.67 -9.80 -18.99
N ARG A 560 27.90 -10.29 -19.18
CA ARG A 560 29.06 -9.80 -18.45
C ARG A 560 29.63 -8.53 -19.09
N PHE A 561 29.74 -7.48 -18.29
CA PHE A 561 30.39 -6.22 -18.64
C PHE A 561 31.49 -5.89 -17.61
N ILE A 562 32.59 -5.26 -18.05
CA ILE A 562 33.63 -4.78 -17.14
C ILE A 562 34.01 -3.34 -17.51
N PHE A 563 33.70 -2.38 -16.63
CA PHE A 563 34.20 -1.02 -16.76
C PHE A 563 35.63 -0.94 -16.21
N ASN A 564 36.50 -0.25 -16.95
CA ASN A 564 37.77 0.27 -16.46
C ASN A 564 37.56 1.75 -16.14
N VAL A 565 37.79 2.14 -14.89
CA VAL A 565 37.39 3.43 -14.33
C VAL A 565 38.54 4.07 -13.54
N GLU A 566 38.72 5.36 -13.75
CA GLU A 566 39.63 6.17 -12.93
C GLU A 566 38.88 6.75 -11.73
N ARG A 567 39.53 6.81 -10.56
CA ARG A 567 38.99 7.49 -9.38
C ARG A 567 39.61 8.88 -9.26
N ARG A 568 38.75 9.91 -9.29
CA ARG A 568 39.13 11.31 -9.09
C ARG A 568 39.45 11.57 -7.61
N SER A 569 40.22 12.62 -7.34
CA SER A 569 40.66 13.00 -5.99
C SER A 569 39.52 13.30 -5.00
N ASN A 570 38.31 13.62 -5.49
CA ASN A 570 37.11 13.80 -4.66
C ASN A 570 36.27 12.52 -4.49
N GLY A 571 36.82 11.34 -4.80
CA GLY A 571 36.17 10.04 -4.66
C GLY A 571 35.24 9.66 -5.83
N MET A 572 34.85 10.62 -6.69
CA MET A 572 34.04 10.33 -7.88
C MET A 572 34.79 9.41 -8.85
N ILE A 573 34.02 8.66 -9.63
CA ILE A 573 34.52 7.66 -10.58
C ILE A 573 34.23 8.14 -12.01
N ASP A 574 35.11 7.82 -12.95
CA ASP A 574 34.93 8.16 -14.37
C ASP A 574 35.35 6.98 -15.25
N ALA A 575 34.44 6.47 -16.08
CA ALA A 575 34.72 5.32 -16.92
C ALA A 575 35.50 5.73 -18.18
N GLN A 576 36.63 5.05 -18.42
CA GLN A 576 37.51 5.31 -19.56
C GLN A 576 37.31 4.28 -20.69
N SER A 577 37.02 3.03 -20.35
CA SER A 577 36.69 1.99 -21.33
C SER A 577 35.81 0.88 -20.76
N LEU A 578 35.05 0.23 -21.65
CA LEU A 578 34.14 -0.86 -21.35
C LEU A 578 34.58 -2.12 -22.11
N GLU A 579 34.88 -3.18 -21.38
CA GLU A 579 35.12 -4.51 -21.94
C GLU A 579 33.80 -5.27 -22.03
N PHE A 580 33.58 -5.94 -23.16
CA PHE A 580 32.47 -6.86 -23.37
C PHE A 580 33.04 -8.26 -23.66
N PRO A 581 33.37 -9.05 -22.62
CA PRO A 581 34.34 -10.16 -22.76
C PRO A 581 33.87 -11.30 -23.69
N ALA A 582 32.58 -11.60 -23.73
CA ALA A 582 32.04 -12.64 -24.60
C ALA A 582 32.15 -12.31 -26.10
N PHE A 583 32.08 -11.01 -26.46
CA PHE A 583 32.33 -10.55 -27.83
C PHE A 583 33.81 -10.32 -28.13
N GLN A 584 34.67 -10.37 -27.10
CA GLN A 584 36.11 -10.10 -27.17
C GLN A 584 36.42 -8.72 -27.78
N VAL A 585 35.74 -7.68 -27.28
CA VAL A 585 35.98 -6.28 -27.63
C VAL A 585 36.20 -5.42 -26.37
N LYS A 586 37.04 -4.39 -26.50
CA LYS A 586 37.27 -3.35 -25.49
C LYS A 586 37.03 -1.99 -26.14
N LEU A 587 36.00 -1.29 -25.67
CA LEU A 587 35.46 -0.09 -26.28
C LEU A 587 35.91 1.12 -25.45
N VAL A 588 36.59 2.07 -26.08
CA VAL A 588 37.08 3.30 -25.43
C VAL A 588 36.01 4.38 -25.51
N ARG A 589 35.84 5.18 -24.46
CA ARG A 589 34.80 6.21 -24.40
C ARG A 589 35.08 7.37 -25.37
N GLU A 590 34.06 7.82 -26.10
CA GLU A 590 34.14 8.98 -27.00
C GLU A 590 34.43 10.25 -26.19
N ASN A 591 35.61 10.83 -26.37
CA ASN A 591 36.01 12.04 -25.66
C ASN A 591 35.14 13.25 -26.08
N LYS A 592 34.43 13.86 -25.11
CA LYS A 592 33.52 15.00 -25.34
C LYS A 592 34.16 16.18 -26.10
N ALA A 593 35.49 16.34 -26.01
CA ALA A 593 36.28 17.35 -26.71
C ALA A 593 36.09 17.36 -28.25
N CYS A 594 35.80 16.22 -28.88
CA CYS A 594 35.71 16.13 -30.34
C CYS A 594 34.38 16.66 -30.93
N ARG A 595 33.35 16.95 -30.10
CA ARG A 595 32.03 17.36 -30.61
C ARG A 595 32.00 18.75 -31.25
N CYS A 596 32.93 19.64 -30.89
CA CYS A 596 33.02 20.99 -31.46
C CYS A 596 33.29 21.03 -32.97
N TRP A 597 33.80 19.94 -33.58
CA TRP A 597 34.13 19.91 -35.02
C TRP A 597 33.03 19.36 -35.93
N ARG A 598 32.04 18.61 -35.41
CA ARG A 598 30.93 18.06 -36.23
C ARG A 598 29.67 18.93 -36.26
N TRP A 599 29.52 19.90 -35.36
CA TRP A 599 28.32 20.74 -35.28
C TRP A 599 28.23 21.87 -36.33
N CYS A 600 29.22 22.00 -37.23
CA CYS A 600 29.25 23.03 -38.29
C CYS A 600 28.70 22.59 -39.66
N SER A 601 28.17 21.37 -39.82
CA SER A 601 27.86 20.82 -41.16
C SER A 601 26.38 20.64 -41.52
N THR A 602 25.43 20.84 -40.59
CA THR A 602 23.99 20.51 -40.83
C THR A 602 23.00 21.55 -40.28
N GLN A 603 23.09 22.80 -40.74
CA GLN A 603 21.97 23.76 -40.70
C GLN A 603 21.78 24.45 -42.07
N THR A 604 21.13 23.76 -43.01
CA THR A 604 20.69 24.38 -44.29
C THR A 604 19.39 23.76 -44.81
N ARG A 605 18.23 24.26 -44.30
CA ARG A 605 16.81 24.16 -44.76
C ARG A 605 15.93 24.11 -43.49
N MET A 606 15.06 25.08 -43.16
CA MET A 606 14.07 25.77 -43.99
C MET A 606 13.79 27.20 -43.47
N PHE A 607 13.86 28.18 -44.37
CA PHE A 607 13.06 29.40 -44.27
C PHE A 607 11.65 29.09 -44.81
N SER A 608 10.59 29.61 -44.19
CA SER A 608 9.65 30.56 -44.83
C SER A 608 8.44 30.93 -43.95
N PHE A 609 7.93 32.15 -44.14
CA PHE A 609 6.62 32.69 -43.72
C PHE A 609 6.22 32.70 -42.23
N LEU A 610 6.57 33.82 -41.58
CA LEU A 610 5.60 34.64 -40.84
C LEU A 610 5.83 36.11 -41.21
N GLU A 611 4.79 36.86 -41.56
CA GLU A 611 4.91 38.30 -41.78
C GLU A 611 3.56 39.02 -41.56
N ASN A 612 3.62 40.16 -40.86
CA ASN A 612 2.65 41.27 -40.83
C ASN A 612 1.21 41.04 -40.26
N SER A 613 0.59 42.01 -39.54
CA SER A 613 1.13 43.23 -38.90
C SER A 613 0.07 43.97 -38.05
N HIS A 614 0.49 44.63 -36.95
CA HIS A 614 -0.11 45.88 -36.39
C HIS A 614 -1.52 45.80 -35.73
N ARG A 615 -1.97 46.72 -34.85
CA ARG A 615 -1.42 48.02 -34.37
C ARG A 615 -2.01 48.45 -32.99
N ALA A 616 -1.22 49.17 -32.16
CA ALA A 616 -1.62 50.24 -31.20
C ALA A 616 -2.60 49.93 -30.02
N SER A 617 -2.59 50.63 -28.86
CA SER A 617 -1.75 51.77 -28.37
C SER A 617 -1.67 51.88 -26.83
N GLN A 618 -0.46 52.15 -26.33
CA GLN A 618 -0.06 53.07 -25.24
C GLN A 618 -0.78 53.12 -23.87
N LEU A 619 0.02 52.99 -22.80
CA LEU A 619 0.40 54.12 -21.94
C LEU A 619 1.80 53.87 -21.31
N ASP A 620 2.49 54.93 -20.91
CA ASP A 620 3.97 55.04 -20.81
C ASP A 620 4.35 55.68 -19.44
N SER A 621 5.49 55.49 -18.73
CA SER A 621 6.79 54.75 -18.86
C SER A 621 7.46 54.75 -17.43
N PRO A 622 8.78 54.46 -17.12
CA PRO A 622 9.95 54.07 -17.94
C PRO A 622 10.78 52.85 -17.41
N GLY A 623 11.82 52.45 -18.18
CA GLY A 623 12.71 51.30 -17.90
C GLY A 623 14.02 51.64 -17.15
N SER A 624 15.18 50.99 -17.40
CA SER A 624 15.50 49.98 -18.43
C SER A 624 16.84 49.25 -18.13
N GLY A 625 17.03 48.05 -18.71
CA GLY A 625 18.34 47.42 -18.88
C GLY A 625 18.66 46.25 -17.93
N GLY A 626 19.34 45.23 -18.44
CA GLY A 626 19.85 44.09 -17.67
C GLY A 626 20.96 43.33 -18.40
N LEU A 627 21.80 42.58 -17.68
CA LEU A 627 22.70 41.59 -18.24
C LEU A 627 23.17 40.56 -17.18
N LEU A 628 23.82 39.50 -17.67
CA LEU A 628 24.32 38.31 -16.97
C LEU A 628 25.45 38.58 -15.95
N VAL A 629 25.77 37.51 -15.18
CA VAL A 629 27.12 37.16 -14.63
C VAL A 629 27.57 37.96 -13.39
N CYS A 630 28.17 37.38 -12.33
CA CYS A 630 28.66 36.00 -12.11
C CYS A 630 28.62 35.58 -10.63
N CYS A 631 28.91 34.30 -10.35
CA CYS A 631 29.40 33.87 -9.04
C CYS A 631 30.72 34.58 -8.68
N LYS A 632 30.93 34.94 -7.41
CA LYS A 632 32.25 35.31 -6.89
C LYS A 632 32.40 34.89 -5.42
N VAL A 633 33.49 34.20 -5.10
CA VAL A 633 33.75 33.65 -3.75
C VAL A 633 34.75 34.55 -3.00
N LYS A 634 34.37 34.92 -1.77
CA LYS A 634 35.17 35.45 -0.64
C LYS A 634 36.23 36.56 -0.89
N SER A 635 35.93 37.74 -0.33
CA SER A 635 36.69 38.52 0.69
C SER A 635 38.07 37.98 1.15
N PRO A 636 39.03 38.83 1.61
CA PRO A 636 38.87 40.12 2.32
C PRO A 636 39.70 41.29 1.69
N THR A 637 39.92 42.51 2.22
CA THR A 637 40.04 43.08 3.59
C THR A 637 39.73 44.60 3.71
N ILE A 638 39.19 45.00 4.88
CA ILE A 638 39.55 46.16 5.74
C ILE A 638 39.67 47.61 5.17
N ALA A 639 38.63 48.39 5.44
CA ALA A 639 38.55 49.77 5.99
C ALA A 639 39.69 50.85 5.93
N LYS A 640 39.24 52.06 5.56
CA LYS A 640 39.55 53.43 6.11
C LYS A 640 41.00 53.95 6.16
N GLU A 641 41.24 55.07 5.45
CA GLU A 641 42.34 56.01 5.74
C GLU A 641 42.00 57.07 6.81
N LYS A 642 42.99 57.43 7.67
CA LYS A 642 43.59 58.80 7.71
C LYS A 642 44.70 58.98 8.77
N LYS A 643 45.78 59.69 8.38
CA LYS A 643 46.84 60.37 9.21
C LYS A 643 47.79 59.41 10.00
N LYS A 644 49.13 59.44 9.92
CA LYS A 644 50.10 60.54 9.77
C LYS A 644 51.58 60.00 9.69
N LYS A 645 52.41 60.60 8.83
CA LYS A 645 53.89 60.83 8.92
C LYS A 645 54.93 59.67 9.02
N ASN A 646 55.82 59.66 8.00
CA ASN A 646 57.32 59.60 8.02
C ASN A 646 58.04 58.37 8.64
N LEU A 647 59.21 57.86 8.18
CA LEU A 647 60.16 58.04 7.05
C LEU A 647 61.28 56.93 7.20
N PRO A 648 62.31 56.71 6.33
CA PRO A 648 62.55 57.11 4.92
C PRO A 648 63.19 56.01 3.97
N TYR A 649 63.30 56.35 2.65
CA TYR A 649 64.31 55.90 1.63
C TYR A 649 64.39 54.39 1.18
N PRO A 650 64.96 54.06 -0.02
CA PRO A 650 64.66 54.63 -1.36
C PRO A 650 64.71 53.64 -2.59
N GLU A 651 64.52 54.20 -3.81
CA GLU A 651 64.93 53.73 -5.17
C GLU A 651 64.19 52.55 -5.87
N LEU A 652 64.23 52.40 -7.22
CA LEU A 652 63.91 53.32 -8.36
C LEU A 652 63.99 52.58 -9.73
N VAL A 653 63.08 52.86 -10.70
CA VAL A 653 63.25 52.74 -12.19
C VAL A 653 63.54 51.34 -12.82
N LEU A 654 63.10 50.92 -14.02
CA LEU A 654 61.97 51.17 -14.98
C LEU A 654 61.89 49.88 -15.87
N HIS A 655 61.57 49.66 -17.16
CA HIS A 655 61.04 50.27 -18.43
C HIS A 655 60.67 49.05 -19.35
N ARG A 656 59.93 49.04 -20.48
CA ARG A 656 59.19 50.04 -21.28
C ARG A 656 57.87 49.41 -21.83
N PHE A 657 57.69 49.30 -23.16
CA PHE A 657 56.41 49.03 -23.87
C PHE A 657 56.65 48.89 -25.41
N LEU A 658 55.55 48.78 -26.20
CA LEU A 658 55.39 48.97 -27.68
C LEU A 658 55.59 47.73 -28.61
N GLU A 659 54.90 47.50 -29.75
CA GLU A 659 53.65 48.06 -30.37
C GLU A 659 53.05 47.23 -31.56
N GLN A 660 51.74 47.46 -31.86
CA GLN A 660 50.95 47.42 -33.14
C GLN A 660 51.00 46.25 -34.19
N HIS A 661 49.83 45.57 -34.38
CA HIS A 661 48.98 45.30 -35.60
C HIS A 661 49.52 45.32 -37.09
N PRO A 662 48.80 44.77 -38.14
CA PRO A 662 47.80 43.66 -38.24
C PRO A 662 47.71 42.81 -39.60
N ILE A 663 46.91 41.72 -39.61
CA ILE A 663 45.94 41.24 -40.68
C ILE A 663 46.38 40.57 -42.05
N ALA A 664 45.62 39.49 -42.43
CA ALA A 664 45.20 38.97 -43.78
C ALA A 664 46.00 37.97 -44.71
N ALA A 665 45.57 36.69 -44.69
CA ALA A 665 44.73 35.99 -45.73
C ALA A 665 45.26 35.22 -47.00
N ARG A 666 44.45 34.19 -47.36
CA ARG A 666 44.12 33.54 -48.68
C ARG A 666 44.74 32.19 -49.14
N CYS A 667 43.84 31.19 -49.19
CA CYS A 667 43.56 30.21 -50.27
C CYS A 667 44.52 29.02 -50.62
N ALA A 668 43.90 27.89 -50.96
CA ALA A 668 44.50 26.68 -51.57
C ALA A 668 44.21 26.61 -53.09
N PRO A 669 44.80 25.65 -53.87
CA PRO A 669 43.96 24.54 -54.38
C PRO A 669 44.65 23.18 -54.77
N TRP A 670 43.87 22.09 -54.78
CA TRP A 670 43.90 20.92 -55.73
C TRP A 670 45.12 19.95 -55.71
N HIS A 671 45.09 18.66 -56.15
CA HIS A 671 44.01 17.74 -56.60
C HIS A 671 44.41 16.21 -56.52
N LEU A 672 43.39 15.33 -56.51
CA LEU A 672 43.23 13.92 -57.01
C LEU A 672 44.41 12.92 -57.18
N GLY A 673 44.19 11.61 -56.88
CA GLY A 673 45.23 10.57 -57.10
C GLY A 673 44.97 9.03 -56.95
N ILE A 674 43.83 8.46 -57.38
CA ILE A 674 43.67 7.03 -57.86
C ILE A 674 44.00 5.84 -56.88
N SER A 675 43.52 4.64 -57.22
CA SER A 675 43.46 3.41 -56.40
C SER A 675 44.57 2.38 -56.64
N LYS A 676 44.74 1.44 -55.67
CA LYS A 676 44.70 -0.02 -55.87
C LYS A 676 44.83 -0.82 -54.57
N ASN A 677 44.32 -2.06 -54.59
CA ASN A 677 44.54 -3.12 -53.60
C ASN A 677 45.03 -4.35 -54.39
N PRO A 678 46.06 -5.10 -53.94
CA PRO A 678 45.76 -6.43 -53.39
C PRO A 678 46.70 -6.98 -52.28
N GLN A 679 46.19 -8.04 -51.62
CA GLN A 679 46.82 -9.27 -51.08
C GLN A 679 48.17 -9.72 -51.70
N PRO A 680 48.95 -10.69 -51.12
CA PRO A 680 48.72 -11.57 -49.93
C PRO A 680 49.93 -11.69 -48.93
N PRO A 681 49.86 -12.51 -47.84
CA PRO A 681 51.00 -12.84 -46.93
C PRO A 681 51.86 -14.03 -47.43
N PRO A 682 53.01 -14.37 -46.79
CA PRO A 682 53.09 -15.64 -46.00
C PRO A 682 54.19 -15.76 -44.88
N HIS A 683 54.18 -16.91 -44.16
CA HIS A 683 55.27 -17.57 -43.38
C HIS A 683 55.66 -17.01 -41.97
N CYS A 684 56.09 -17.82 -40.97
CA CYS A 684 56.27 -19.30 -40.91
C CYS A 684 56.24 -19.92 -39.48
N THR A 685 56.06 -21.25 -39.41
CA THR A 685 56.37 -22.21 -38.29
C THR A 685 55.64 -22.03 -36.94
N PHE A 686 55.38 -23.03 -36.07
CA PHE A 686 55.50 -24.52 -36.01
C PHE A 686 54.11 -25.10 -35.54
N LEU A 687 53.70 -26.38 -35.48
CA LEU A 687 54.25 -27.72 -35.10
C LEU A 687 54.59 -27.93 -33.60
N PHE A 688 54.18 -29.00 -32.90
CA PHE A 688 53.05 -29.97 -33.04
C PHE A 688 52.84 -30.69 -31.66
N ARG A 689 51.84 -31.58 -31.49
CA ARG A 689 51.56 -32.32 -30.22
C ARG A 689 52.57 -33.45 -29.91
N THR A 690 52.92 -33.68 -28.62
CA THR A 690 52.63 -34.93 -27.84
C THR A 690 53.30 -35.05 -26.45
N TRP A 691 52.56 -35.63 -25.49
CA TRP A 691 52.97 -36.51 -24.35
C TRP A 691 53.69 -35.99 -23.07
N ASP A 692 53.70 -36.92 -22.08
CA ASP A 692 53.94 -36.80 -20.63
C ASP A 692 55.29 -37.52 -20.22
N PRO A 693 55.64 -37.85 -18.96
CA PRO A 693 56.57 -37.10 -18.10
C PRO A 693 57.89 -37.84 -17.71
N ARG A 694 58.69 -37.21 -16.82
CA ARG A 694 59.82 -37.73 -15.95
C ARG A 694 61.24 -37.71 -16.56
N SER A 695 62.36 -37.59 -15.81
CA SER A 695 62.67 -37.11 -14.42
C SER A 695 64.23 -37.09 -14.17
N TRP A 696 64.69 -36.97 -12.91
CA TRP A 696 66.06 -37.26 -12.34
C TRP A 696 67.14 -36.13 -12.35
N ARG A 697 68.11 -36.05 -11.39
CA ARG A 697 68.39 -36.74 -10.09
C ARG A 697 69.43 -35.96 -9.23
N LYS A 698 69.44 -36.16 -7.90
CA LYS A 698 70.70 -36.17 -7.09
C LYS A 698 70.79 -37.21 -5.93
N LYS A 699 71.01 -36.83 -4.67
CA LYS A 699 71.64 -37.60 -3.55
C LYS A 699 71.20 -37.03 -2.18
N LEU A 700 71.36 -37.59 -0.96
CA LEU A 700 71.70 -38.90 -0.29
C LEU A 700 71.58 -38.65 1.26
N PRO A 701 71.85 -39.59 2.23
CA PRO A 701 72.13 -41.04 2.18
C PRO A 701 71.30 -41.95 3.14
N LEU A 702 71.37 -43.27 2.87
CA LEU A 702 71.40 -44.46 3.78
C LEU A 702 70.60 -44.51 5.11
N GLY A 703 69.72 -45.53 5.21
CA GLY A 703 69.13 -46.10 6.43
C GLY A 703 68.21 -47.31 6.11
N PRO A 704 68.23 -48.45 6.83
CA PRO A 704 67.56 -49.70 6.39
C PRO A 704 66.30 -50.12 7.20
N VAL A 705 65.60 -51.16 6.69
CA VAL A 705 64.44 -51.91 7.28
C VAL A 705 63.09 -51.15 7.24
N GLY A 706 61.92 -51.76 7.00
CA GLY A 706 61.61 -53.09 6.45
C GLY A 706 60.38 -53.81 7.06
N GLN A 707 59.50 -54.36 6.20
CA GLN A 707 58.31 -55.20 6.54
C GLN A 707 57.16 -54.48 7.29
N GLY A 708 55.87 -54.89 7.24
CA GLY A 708 55.13 -55.93 6.50
C GLY A 708 53.66 -55.49 6.28
N ARG A 709 52.86 -56.07 5.36
CA ARG A 709 51.98 -57.26 5.53
C ARG A 709 51.11 -57.22 6.80
N ALA A 710 49.79 -57.44 6.78
CA ALA A 710 48.80 -57.71 5.71
C ALA A 710 47.36 -57.36 6.24
N THR A 711 46.16 -57.65 5.67
CA THR A 711 45.73 -58.66 4.68
C THR A 711 44.33 -58.34 4.07
N SER A 712 44.08 -58.79 2.83
CA SER A 712 42.83 -59.40 2.26
C SER A 712 41.48 -58.62 2.19
N ILE A 713 40.90 -58.36 0.98
CA ILE A 713 39.86 -59.14 0.20
C ILE A 713 38.40 -58.74 0.61
N THR A 714 37.34 -58.61 -0.22
CA THR A 714 36.92 -59.03 -1.61
C THR A 714 36.14 -57.86 -2.30
N ASN A 715 36.18 -57.62 -3.63
CA ASN A 715 35.29 -58.06 -4.75
C ASN A 715 33.76 -57.79 -4.59
N ILE A 716 32.94 -57.50 -5.62
CA ILE A 716 33.06 -57.59 -7.12
C ILE A 716 32.18 -56.54 -7.86
N ASP A 717 32.28 -56.48 -9.21
CA ASP A 717 31.77 -55.51 -10.20
C ASP A 717 30.23 -55.35 -10.41
N GLY A 718 29.81 -54.31 -11.16
CA GLY A 718 28.53 -54.24 -11.90
C GLY A 718 28.04 -52.84 -12.33
N GLY A 719 27.42 -52.69 -13.51
CA GLY A 719 26.81 -51.42 -13.98
C GLY A 719 26.05 -51.51 -15.33
N PHE A 720 25.69 -50.34 -15.91
CA PHE A 720 25.15 -50.03 -17.27
C PHE A 720 23.63 -49.74 -17.52
N PHE A 721 23.41 -48.65 -18.28
CA PHE A 721 22.53 -48.41 -19.46
C PHE A 721 20.97 -48.28 -19.48
N PHE A 722 20.55 -47.42 -20.43
CA PHE A 722 19.34 -47.38 -21.30
C PHE A 722 17.94 -47.00 -20.77
N SER A 723 17.04 -46.66 -21.72
CA SER A 723 15.69 -46.10 -21.54
C SER A 723 14.89 -46.13 -22.87
N TRP A 724 13.58 -45.79 -22.81
CA TRP A 724 12.54 -45.83 -23.89
C TRP A 724 12.15 -47.22 -24.44
N GLY A 725 10.85 -47.45 -24.68
CA GLY A 725 10.30 -48.62 -25.38
C GLY A 725 8.80 -48.88 -25.12
N ASP A 726 8.02 -49.09 -26.18
CA ASP A 726 6.54 -49.09 -26.18
C ASP A 726 5.84 -50.44 -25.87
N ALA A 727 4.53 -50.31 -25.59
CA ALA A 727 3.42 -51.21 -25.96
C ALA A 727 3.24 -52.61 -25.32
N GLY A 728 1.99 -52.91 -24.96
CA GLY A 728 1.47 -54.24 -24.63
C GLY A 728 -0.01 -54.20 -24.26
N GLN A 729 -0.87 -54.93 -24.97
CA GLN A 729 -2.29 -55.13 -24.62
C GLN A 729 -2.51 -56.52 -24.03
N GLU A 730 -3.49 -56.65 -23.13
CA GLU A 730 -4.51 -57.72 -23.01
C GLU A 730 -5.12 -57.63 -21.59
N ALA A 731 -6.40 -57.34 -21.38
CA ALA A 731 -7.63 -58.03 -21.80
C ALA A 731 -7.90 -59.33 -21.02
N TRP A 732 -8.89 -59.27 -20.10
CA TRP A 732 -9.58 -60.43 -19.52
C TRP A 732 -11.10 -60.24 -19.65
N GLN A 733 -11.86 -61.33 -19.57
CA GLN A 733 -13.16 -61.47 -20.25
C GLN A 733 -14.29 -61.98 -19.34
N GLU A 734 -15.55 -61.61 -19.66
CA GLU A 734 -16.81 -62.28 -19.25
C GLU A 734 -17.16 -62.25 -17.73
N LYS A 735 -18.38 -62.48 -17.19
CA LYS A 735 -19.82 -62.68 -17.60
C LYS A 735 -20.69 -62.40 -16.31
N GLU A 736 -22.02 -62.46 -16.18
CA GLU A 736 -23.24 -62.80 -16.97
C GLU A 736 -24.44 -62.00 -16.32
N ARG A 737 -25.69 -62.28 -16.72
CA ARG A 737 -26.98 -61.86 -16.08
C ARG A 737 -27.08 -62.30 -14.58
N GLY A 738 -27.96 -61.77 -13.71
CA GLY A 738 -29.10 -60.84 -13.85
C GLY A 738 -30.48 -61.52 -13.58
N LYS A 739 -31.36 -60.96 -12.72
CA LYS A 739 -32.79 -61.36 -12.57
C LYS A 739 -33.66 -60.40 -11.71
N LEU A 740 -34.95 -60.33 -12.07
CA LEU A 740 -36.10 -59.74 -11.35
C LEU A 740 -36.91 -60.86 -10.63
N PRO A 741 -37.80 -60.58 -9.64
CA PRO A 741 -39.21 -60.25 -9.92
C PRO A 741 -39.95 -59.30 -8.92
N ASN A 742 -41.17 -58.91 -9.30
CA ASN A 742 -42.12 -58.02 -8.58
C ASN A 742 -43.02 -58.75 -7.55
N LEU A 743 -43.71 -57.96 -6.69
CA LEU A 743 -45.14 -58.01 -6.23
C LEU A 743 -45.28 -57.09 -4.99
N SER A 744 -46.37 -56.41 -4.59
CA SER A 744 -47.73 -56.05 -5.12
C SER A 744 -48.14 -54.70 -4.45
N GLY A 745 -49.35 -54.09 -4.46
CA GLY A 745 -50.73 -54.41 -4.90
C GLY A 745 -51.67 -53.17 -4.73
N PRO A 746 -52.98 -53.19 -5.12
CA PRO A 746 -53.67 -51.95 -5.58
C PRO A 746 -55.16 -51.70 -5.14
N SER A 747 -55.83 -50.74 -5.83
CA SER A 747 -57.29 -50.42 -5.92
C SER A 747 -57.86 -49.35 -4.94
N ILE A 748 -59.05 -48.71 -5.13
CA ILE A 748 -60.17 -48.93 -6.09
C ILE A 748 -60.76 -47.64 -6.77
N SER A 749 -62.06 -47.28 -6.67
CA SER A 749 -62.78 -46.41 -7.66
C SER A 749 -64.19 -45.87 -7.30
N HIS A 750 -64.71 -44.89 -8.11
CA HIS A 750 -66.10 -44.71 -8.67
C HIS A 750 -67.14 -43.63 -8.21
N ARG A 751 -67.69 -42.90 -9.24
CA ARG A 751 -69.07 -42.31 -9.47
C ARG A 751 -69.62 -41.19 -8.54
N SER A 752 -70.48 -40.22 -8.95
CA SER A 752 -71.03 -39.71 -10.27
C SER A 752 -71.43 -38.18 -10.16
N THR A 753 -72.46 -37.46 -10.69
CA THR A 753 -73.78 -37.72 -11.36
C THR A 753 -74.27 -36.59 -12.34
N GLU A 754 -75.22 -35.70 -11.98
CA GLU A 754 -76.06 -34.79 -12.85
C GLU A 754 -76.37 -33.43 -12.11
N ALA A 755 -76.83 -32.27 -12.67
CA ALA A 755 -76.93 -31.69 -14.03
C ALA A 755 -77.33 -30.15 -14.04
N THR A 756 -76.79 -29.34 -14.99
CA THR A 756 -77.33 -28.13 -15.76
C THR A 756 -78.19 -26.99 -15.13
N PRO A 757 -78.40 -25.81 -15.79
CA PRO A 757 -77.53 -24.77 -16.44
C PRO A 757 -77.95 -23.32 -15.97
N PRO A 758 -77.76 -22.15 -16.68
CA PRO A 758 -76.81 -21.65 -17.71
C PRO A 758 -75.97 -20.41 -17.23
N GLY A 759 -75.10 -19.69 -17.98
CA GLY A 759 -74.52 -19.85 -19.33
C GLY A 759 -73.87 -18.55 -19.90
N ILE A 760 -73.38 -18.59 -21.16
CA ILE A 760 -72.89 -17.48 -22.05
C ILE A 760 -71.47 -16.93 -21.73
N SER A 761 -70.38 -16.98 -22.55
CA SER A 761 -70.07 -16.93 -24.03
C SER A 761 -69.59 -15.51 -24.47
N PRO A 762 -68.60 -15.28 -25.40
CA PRO A 762 -68.34 -16.07 -26.64
C PRO A 762 -66.89 -16.18 -27.23
N ASN A 763 -66.74 -17.04 -28.27
CA ASN A 763 -66.02 -16.92 -29.58
C ASN A 763 -64.62 -16.25 -29.76
N SER A 764 -63.73 -16.63 -30.72
CA SER A 764 -63.68 -17.74 -31.72
C SER A 764 -62.41 -17.76 -32.62
N LEU A 765 -61.95 -18.97 -33.06
CA LEU A 765 -61.15 -19.31 -34.28
C LEU A 765 -59.68 -18.81 -34.38
N PRO A 766 -58.77 -19.36 -35.25
CA PRO A 766 -58.84 -20.49 -36.21
C PRO A 766 -57.80 -21.64 -35.94
N ALA A 767 -57.44 -22.51 -36.92
CA ALA A 767 -56.50 -23.66 -36.71
C ALA A 767 -55.87 -24.31 -38.01
N THR A 768 -55.04 -25.36 -37.80
CA THR A 768 -54.70 -26.55 -38.67
C THR A 768 -53.61 -26.60 -39.79
N MET A 769 -52.53 -27.37 -39.50
CA MET A 769 -52.06 -28.63 -40.17
C MET A 769 -51.25 -28.69 -41.51
N ARG A 770 -50.30 -29.66 -41.55
CA ARG A 770 -49.46 -30.26 -42.65
C ARG A 770 -48.14 -29.55 -43.03
N ILE A 771 -46.96 -30.14 -43.33
CA ILE A 771 -46.39 -31.52 -43.61
C ILE A 771 -45.89 -31.68 -45.07
N LEU A 772 -44.63 -32.17 -45.25
CA LEU A 772 -43.86 -32.39 -46.52
C LEU A 772 -43.54 -31.05 -47.26
N ASP A 773 -42.58 -30.85 -48.18
CA ASP A 773 -41.40 -31.53 -48.76
C ASP A 773 -40.63 -30.48 -49.61
N GLN A 774 -39.37 -30.57 -50.11
CA GLN A 774 -38.15 -31.36 -49.85
C GLN A 774 -36.96 -30.71 -50.65
N ILE A 775 -35.81 -31.40 -50.78
CA ILE A 775 -34.82 -31.31 -51.88
C ILE A 775 -33.85 -30.10 -51.98
N THR A 776 -32.57 -30.47 -52.00
CA THR A 776 -31.33 -29.78 -52.41
C THR A 776 -31.37 -28.97 -53.72
N ALA A 777 -30.51 -27.93 -53.88
CA ALA A 777 -29.27 -28.03 -54.69
C ALA A 777 -28.53 -26.69 -55.02
N ALA A 778 -27.22 -26.85 -55.30
CA ALA A 778 -26.38 -26.11 -56.26
C ALA A 778 -26.22 -24.56 -56.25
N LYS A 779 -24.97 -24.15 -55.96
CA LYS A 779 -24.14 -23.10 -56.60
C LYS A 779 -24.70 -22.48 -57.92
N ALA A 780 -24.55 -21.16 -58.08
CA ALA A 780 -23.54 -20.54 -58.97
C ALA A 780 -23.66 -19.00 -59.06
N ALA A 781 -22.54 -18.33 -59.41
CA ALA A 781 -22.39 -17.06 -60.15
C ALA A 781 -23.21 -15.80 -59.79
N THR A 782 -22.79 -14.54 -60.00
CA THR A 782 -21.51 -13.82 -60.15
C THR A 782 -21.91 -12.41 -60.63
N VAL A 783 -21.66 -11.39 -59.80
CA VAL A 783 -21.30 -10.00 -60.19
C VAL A 783 -22.26 -9.17 -61.08
N LEU A 784 -22.83 -8.08 -60.53
CA LEU A 784 -22.62 -6.69 -61.00
C LEU A 784 -23.28 -5.60 -60.13
N LEU A 785 -22.65 -4.41 -60.11
CA LEU A 785 -23.18 -3.06 -59.89
C LEU A 785 -24.10 -2.75 -58.69
N SER A 786 -23.49 -2.19 -57.63
CA SER A 786 -24.11 -1.14 -56.82
C SER A 786 -23.06 -0.06 -56.45
N VAL A 787 -22.99 1.00 -57.26
CA VAL A 787 -22.19 2.21 -57.02
C VAL A 787 -23.14 3.41 -57.01
N ALA A 788 -22.77 4.47 -56.27
CA ALA A 788 -23.60 5.61 -55.86
C ALA A 788 -24.62 5.26 -54.76
N GLY A 789 -24.54 5.99 -53.63
CA GLY A 789 -25.27 5.66 -52.41
C GLY A 789 -24.55 6.02 -51.10
N VAL A 790 -23.28 6.47 -51.16
CA VAL A 790 -22.58 7.01 -49.98
C VAL A 790 -23.15 8.39 -49.65
N ALA A 791 -24.25 8.41 -48.91
CA ALA A 791 -24.65 9.57 -48.14
C ALA A 791 -23.52 9.86 -47.14
N SER A 792 -22.85 11.02 -47.27
CA SER A 792 -21.80 11.42 -46.35
C SER A 792 -22.43 11.70 -44.99
N SER A 793 -22.30 10.73 -44.07
CA SER A 793 -22.47 10.99 -42.65
C SER A 793 -21.34 11.93 -42.22
N GLN A 794 -21.60 13.24 -42.32
CA GLN A 794 -20.80 14.23 -41.63
C GLN A 794 -20.94 13.96 -40.14
N LYS A 795 -19.96 13.26 -39.55
CA LYS A 795 -19.78 13.25 -38.10
C LYS A 795 -19.57 14.70 -37.67
N VAL A 796 -20.64 15.33 -37.18
CA VAL A 796 -20.58 16.65 -36.55
C VAL A 796 -19.72 16.49 -35.30
N CYS A 797 -18.47 16.94 -35.39
CA CYS A 797 -17.55 16.87 -34.27
C CYS A 797 -18.08 17.73 -33.11
N LYS A 798 -18.57 17.08 -32.05
CA LYS A 798 -19.03 17.76 -30.83
C LYS A 798 -17.99 18.79 -30.36
N PRO A 799 -18.39 19.99 -29.91
CA PRO A 799 -17.47 20.94 -29.29
C PRO A 799 -16.78 20.31 -28.06
N LYS A 800 -15.54 20.71 -27.76
CA LYS A 800 -14.92 20.37 -26.47
C LYS A 800 -15.79 20.95 -25.35
N VAL A 801 -16.00 20.21 -24.26
CA VAL A 801 -16.75 20.71 -23.10
C VAL A 801 -16.13 22.02 -22.58
N ASP A 802 -17.01 22.94 -22.21
CA ASP A 802 -16.71 24.29 -21.74
C ASP A 802 -17.62 24.58 -20.53
N SER A 803 -17.05 25.10 -19.44
CA SER A 803 -17.76 25.11 -18.15
C SER A 803 -18.92 26.09 -18.15
N ALA A 804 -18.75 27.29 -18.72
CA ALA A 804 -19.80 28.30 -18.75
C ALA A 804 -20.98 27.83 -19.61
N LYS A 805 -20.71 27.16 -20.74
CA LYS A 805 -21.75 26.61 -21.61
C LYS A 805 -22.47 25.42 -20.98
N LEU A 806 -21.75 24.50 -20.34
CA LEU A 806 -22.36 23.37 -19.64
C LEU A 806 -23.24 23.82 -18.47
N GLN A 807 -22.81 24.85 -17.72
CA GLN A 807 -23.63 25.47 -16.66
C GLN A 807 -24.86 26.20 -17.21
N ALA A 808 -24.74 26.86 -18.36
CA ALA A 808 -25.86 27.56 -19.02
C ALA A 808 -26.88 26.59 -19.68
N ASP A 809 -26.44 25.39 -20.05
CA ASP A 809 -27.29 24.31 -20.57
C ASP A 809 -28.20 23.67 -19.50
N ILE A 810 -27.96 23.94 -18.20
CA ILE A 810 -28.75 23.45 -17.06
C ILE A 810 -29.74 24.55 -16.62
N THR A 811 -31.02 24.17 -16.49
CA THR A 811 -32.13 25.06 -16.14
C THR A 811 -32.90 24.56 -14.92
N VAL A 812 -33.39 25.51 -14.10
CA VAL A 812 -34.25 25.21 -12.95
C VAL A 812 -35.57 24.54 -13.38
N GLU A 813 -36.11 24.90 -14.55
CA GLU A 813 -37.34 24.30 -15.11
C GLU A 813 -37.19 22.79 -15.30
N ASN A 814 -36.09 22.32 -15.91
CA ASN A 814 -35.89 20.88 -16.12
C ASN A 814 -35.64 20.15 -14.81
N LEU A 815 -34.81 20.73 -13.92
CA LEU A 815 -34.50 20.15 -12.61
C LEU A 815 -35.78 19.94 -11.79
N MET A 816 -36.63 20.97 -11.69
CA MET A 816 -37.91 20.88 -11.00
C MET A 816 -38.91 19.96 -11.69
N LYS A 817 -38.87 19.85 -13.03
CA LYS A 817 -39.74 18.94 -13.79
C LYS A 817 -39.41 17.47 -13.53
N ASN A 818 -38.13 17.10 -13.46
CA ASN A 818 -37.73 15.75 -13.08
C ASN A 818 -38.15 15.45 -11.62
N LEU A 819 -37.99 16.42 -10.70
CA LEU A 819 -38.45 16.29 -9.31
C LEU A 819 -39.97 16.11 -9.19
N GLN A 820 -40.77 16.86 -9.97
CA GLN A 820 -42.22 16.71 -9.98
C GLN A 820 -42.61 15.29 -10.45
N VAL A 821 -41.95 14.74 -11.47
CA VAL A 821 -42.21 13.35 -11.90
C VAL A 821 -41.83 12.35 -10.80
N LEU A 822 -40.69 12.51 -10.14
CA LEU A 822 -40.27 11.61 -9.04
C LEU A 822 -41.20 11.70 -7.82
N ASN A 823 -41.73 12.89 -7.52
CA ASN A 823 -42.79 13.13 -6.54
C ASN A 823 -44.09 12.41 -6.92
N ASP A 824 -44.53 12.55 -8.17
CA ASP A 824 -45.79 11.97 -8.63
C ASP A 824 -45.71 10.44 -8.72
N LEU A 825 -44.54 9.89 -9.09
CA LEU A 825 -44.24 8.46 -9.04
C LEU A 825 -44.27 7.91 -7.61
N ALA A 826 -43.73 8.64 -6.62
CA ALA A 826 -43.82 8.25 -5.22
C ALA A 826 -45.29 8.18 -4.75
N TYR A 827 -46.06 9.26 -4.93
CA TYR A 827 -47.47 9.30 -4.50
C TYR A 827 -48.37 8.30 -5.25
N ALA A 828 -48.12 8.05 -6.53
CA ALA A 828 -48.85 7.04 -7.30
C ALA A 828 -48.60 5.59 -6.83
N ASN A 829 -47.52 5.34 -6.08
CA ASN A 829 -47.08 4.00 -5.69
C ASN A 829 -46.98 3.77 -4.17
N GLY A 830 -47.65 4.61 -3.36
CA GLY A 830 -47.75 4.43 -1.90
C GLY A 830 -47.13 5.55 -1.06
N GLY A 831 -46.61 6.61 -1.67
CA GLY A 831 -46.09 7.81 -1.00
C GLY A 831 -44.56 7.85 -0.81
N ASN A 832 -43.82 6.86 -1.33
CA ASN A 832 -42.36 6.78 -1.24
C ASN A 832 -41.74 6.12 -2.49
N ARG A 833 -40.41 6.13 -2.58
CA ARG A 833 -39.62 5.39 -3.60
C ARG A 833 -38.75 4.29 -2.99
N ALA A 834 -39.09 3.81 -1.79
CA ALA A 834 -38.21 2.96 -1.00
C ALA A 834 -37.90 1.61 -1.68
N PHE A 835 -36.67 1.12 -1.50
CA PHE A 835 -36.21 -0.16 -2.02
C PHE A 835 -37.25 -1.26 -1.78
N GLY A 836 -37.53 -2.06 -2.82
CA GLY A 836 -38.43 -3.20 -2.74
C GLY A 836 -39.92 -2.84 -2.78
N LEU A 837 -40.29 -1.56 -2.80
CA LEU A 837 -41.67 -1.08 -3.00
C LEU A 837 -41.89 -0.57 -4.44
N PRO A 838 -43.15 -0.50 -4.95
CA PRO A 838 -43.42 -0.24 -6.37
C PRO A 838 -42.91 1.11 -6.88
N GLY A 839 -42.84 2.14 -6.01
CA GLY A 839 -42.34 3.46 -6.35
C GLY A 839 -40.85 3.46 -6.73
N ASN A 840 -40.06 2.54 -6.17
CA ASN A 840 -38.67 2.34 -6.57
C ASN A 840 -38.57 1.80 -7.99
N VAL A 841 -39.35 0.77 -8.32
CA VAL A 841 -39.35 0.14 -9.66
C VAL A 841 -39.72 1.16 -10.73
N ALA A 842 -40.79 1.93 -10.50
CA ALA A 842 -41.23 2.98 -11.42
C ALA A 842 -40.18 4.09 -11.60
N THR A 843 -39.38 4.36 -10.56
CA THR A 843 -38.28 5.34 -10.59
C THR A 843 -37.06 4.81 -11.34
N VAL A 844 -36.67 3.55 -11.11
CA VAL A 844 -35.61 2.84 -11.85
C VAL A 844 -35.93 2.79 -13.35
N ASP A 845 -37.20 2.59 -13.70
CA ASP A 845 -37.66 2.64 -15.09
C ASP A 845 -37.63 4.06 -15.64
N TYR A 846 -38.15 5.06 -14.92
CA TYR A 846 -38.08 6.47 -15.34
C TYR A 846 -36.64 6.93 -15.60
N ILE A 847 -35.71 6.71 -14.66
CA ILE A 847 -34.31 7.11 -14.81
C ILE A 847 -33.68 6.42 -16.04
N PHE A 848 -33.93 5.12 -16.21
CA PHE A 848 -33.40 4.37 -17.35
C PHE A 848 -33.99 4.84 -18.70
N ASP A 849 -35.27 5.16 -18.76
CA ASP A 849 -35.93 5.70 -19.96
C ASP A 849 -35.47 7.13 -20.28
N ARG A 850 -35.08 7.93 -19.28
CA ARG A 850 -34.48 9.26 -19.50
C ARG A 850 -33.07 9.16 -20.12
N VAL A 851 -32.26 8.17 -19.75
CA VAL A 851 -30.84 8.08 -20.16
C VAL A 851 -30.53 7.08 -21.28
N SER A 852 -31.38 6.08 -21.51
CA SER A 852 -31.16 5.07 -22.55
C SER A 852 -31.42 5.60 -23.96
N GLY A 853 -30.87 4.92 -24.97
CA GLY A 853 -31.03 5.30 -26.38
C GLY A 853 -30.29 6.57 -26.84
N VAL A 854 -29.63 7.30 -25.95
CA VAL A 854 -28.91 8.55 -26.29
C VAL A 854 -27.64 8.27 -27.11
N PRO A 855 -27.49 8.85 -28.32
CA PRO A 855 -26.38 8.52 -29.22
C PRO A 855 -24.97 8.83 -28.67
N GLY A 856 -24.06 7.87 -28.77
CA GLY A 856 -22.70 7.98 -28.23
C GLY A 856 -22.59 7.66 -26.74
N THR A 857 -23.58 6.96 -26.18
CA THR A 857 -23.61 6.56 -24.77
C THR A 857 -24.10 5.11 -24.62
N ARG A 858 -23.72 4.46 -23.52
CA ARG A 858 -24.07 3.08 -23.19
C ARG A 858 -24.76 3.04 -21.83
N ALA A 859 -26.07 2.76 -21.82
CA ALA A 859 -26.87 2.60 -20.60
C ALA A 859 -27.09 1.12 -20.25
N TRP A 860 -27.13 0.77 -18.96
CA TRP A 860 -27.51 -0.56 -18.46
C TRP A 860 -28.03 -0.51 -17.01
N LYS A 861 -28.75 -1.56 -16.60
CA LYS A 861 -29.08 -1.82 -15.19
C LYS A 861 -28.20 -2.96 -14.66
N GLN A 862 -27.83 -2.91 -13.39
CA GLN A 862 -27.17 -4.00 -12.66
C GLN A 862 -28.14 -4.51 -11.60
N GLU A 863 -28.74 -5.67 -11.85
CA GLU A 863 -29.62 -6.36 -10.89
C GLU A 863 -28.80 -6.97 -9.75
N PHE A 864 -29.28 -6.86 -8.51
CA PHE A 864 -28.77 -7.63 -7.37
C PHE A 864 -29.87 -7.93 -6.35
N GLY A 865 -29.64 -8.96 -5.53
CA GLY A 865 -30.46 -9.28 -4.35
C GLY A 865 -30.00 -8.49 -3.14
N ALA A 866 -30.95 -7.97 -2.37
CA ALA A 866 -30.72 -7.23 -1.14
C ALA A 866 -31.78 -7.62 -0.09
N GLN A 867 -31.44 -7.53 1.20
CA GLN A 867 -32.39 -7.86 2.25
C GLN A 867 -33.33 -6.67 2.50
N PHE A 868 -34.63 -6.93 2.36
CA PHE A 868 -35.70 -5.96 2.58
C PHE A 868 -36.33 -6.20 3.94
N ALA A 869 -36.65 -5.11 4.65
CA ALA A 869 -37.46 -5.15 5.86
C ALA A 869 -38.56 -4.08 5.84
N GLN A 870 -39.74 -4.43 6.36
CA GLN A 870 -40.85 -3.49 6.53
C GLN A 870 -41.71 -3.87 7.73
N VAL A 871 -41.82 -2.95 8.68
CA VAL A 871 -42.76 -3.06 9.81
C VAL A 871 -44.19 -3.00 9.30
N GLN A 872 -44.97 -4.04 9.59
CA GLN A 872 -46.38 -4.16 9.23
C GLN A 872 -47.31 -3.65 10.34
N SER A 873 -46.91 -3.84 11.61
CA SER A 873 -47.61 -3.31 12.77
C SER A 873 -46.63 -2.88 13.85
N LEU A 874 -47.00 -1.83 14.58
CA LEU A 874 -46.36 -1.39 15.81
C LEU A 874 -47.44 -0.90 16.77
N SER A 875 -47.35 -1.26 18.05
CA SER A 875 -48.10 -0.63 19.13
C SER A 875 -47.27 -0.65 20.40
N ILE A 876 -47.08 0.51 21.01
CA ILE A 876 -46.34 0.69 22.27
C ILE A 876 -47.25 1.44 23.25
N LYS A 877 -47.38 0.93 24.47
CA LYS A 877 -48.19 1.56 25.53
C LYS A 877 -47.51 1.47 26.88
N PHE A 878 -47.65 2.50 27.70
CA PHE A 878 -47.21 2.54 29.09
C PHE A 878 -48.43 2.62 30.01
N ASN A 879 -48.62 1.65 30.91
CA ASN A 879 -49.80 1.52 31.78
C ASN A 879 -51.15 1.58 31.01
N GLY A 880 -51.17 1.11 29.77
CA GLY A 880 -52.34 1.10 28.87
C GLY A 880 -52.52 2.36 28.01
N GLU A 881 -51.78 3.44 28.28
CA GLU A 881 -51.80 4.67 27.46
C GLU A 881 -50.81 4.55 26.29
N ASN A 882 -51.20 4.98 25.08
CA ASN A 882 -50.31 4.94 23.92
C ASN A 882 -49.10 5.87 24.11
N VAL A 883 -47.92 5.38 23.77
CA VAL A 883 -46.70 6.20 23.63
C VAL A 883 -46.79 7.08 22.37
N GLY A 884 -46.02 8.16 22.30
CA GLY A 884 -45.93 9.04 21.12
C GLY A 884 -45.41 8.37 19.84
N PRO A 885 -45.14 9.15 18.77
CA PRO A 885 -44.59 8.64 17.52
C PRO A 885 -43.40 7.70 17.75
N ALA A 886 -43.49 6.48 17.23
CA ALA A 886 -42.52 5.42 17.46
C ALA A 886 -42.28 4.66 16.15
N TYR A 887 -41.09 4.11 16.00
CA TYR A 887 -40.70 3.33 14.84
C TYR A 887 -40.23 1.93 15.25
N GLY A 888 -40.62 0.91 14.50
CA GLY A 888 -40.20 -0.46 14.80
C GLY A 888 -38.83 -0.75 14.20
N LEU A 889 -37.87 -1.26 14.97
CA LEU A 889 -36.52 -1.41 14.46
C LEU A 889 -36.48 -2.49 13.36
N THR A 890 -36.08 -2.09 12.15
CA THR A 890 -35.95 -3.03 11.03
C THR A 890 -34.93 -4.12 11.37
N TYR A 891 -35.27 -5.35 10.97
CA TYR A 891 -34.61 -6.60 11.34
C TYR A 891 -34.73 -7.07 12.81
N SER A 892 -35.45 -6.33 13.67
CA SER A 892 -35.84 -6.85 14.98
C SER A 892 -36.87 -7.99 14.86
N PRO A 893 -36.79 -9.05 15.68
CA PRO A 893 -37.81 -10.10 15.73
C PRO A 893 -39.23 -9.56 15.91
N SER A 894 -40.19 -10.22 15.28
CA SER A 894 -41.61 -9.94 15.48
C SER A 894 -42.09 -10.52 16.81
N THR A 895 -42.97 -9.81 17.50
CA THR A 895 -43.81 -10.39 18.56
C THR A 895 -44.86 -11.32 17.94
N SER A 896 -45.64 -12.01 18.77
CA SER A 896 -46.91 -12.55 18.31
C SER A 896 -47.92 -11.43 17.97
N ALA A 897 -49.09 -11.78 17.46
CA ALA A 897 -50.16 -10.80 17.17
C ALA A 897 -50.69 -10.14 18.46
N GLU A 898 -50.62 -10.85 19.58
CA GLU A 898 -51.04 -10.42 20.91
C GLU A 898 -50.05 -9.43 21.56
N GLY A 899 -48.79 -9.41 21.11
CA GLY A 899 -47.71 -8.60 21.70
C GLY A 899 -47.06 -9.23 22.93
N ILE A 900 -46.17 -8.48 23.57
CA ILE A 900 -45.60 -8.77 24.89
C ILE A 900 -46.00 -7.66 25.88
N GLU A 901 -46.23 -8.04 27.14
CA GLU A 901 -46.56 -7.10 28.22
C GLU A 901 -45.72 -7.42 29.45
N ALA A 902 -44.90 -6.46 29.91
CA ALA A 902 -43.97 -6.62 31.02
C ALA A 902 -43.62 -5.28 31.68
N GLU A 903 -43.06 -5.33 32.89
CA GLU A 903 -42.50 -4.16 33.57
C GLU A 903 -41.30 -3.57 32.79
N ILE A 904 -41.20 -2.23 32.79
CA ILE A 904 -40.06 -1.50 32.24
C ILE A 904 -38.95 -1.42 33.29
N VAL A 905 -37.72 -1.75 32.88
CA VAL A 905 -36.51 -1.48 33.66
C VAL A 905 -35.56 -0.59 32.87
N VAL A 906 -35.01 0.43 33.51
CA VAL A 906 -34.04 1.35 32.90
C VAL A 906 -32.68 0.66 32.83
N GLY A 907 -32.11 0.54 31.64
CA GLY A 907 -30.76 0.01 31.43
C GLY A 907 -29.66 1.05 31.69
N PRO A 908 -28.37 0.66 31.69
CA PRO A 908 -27.27 1.59 31.90
C PRO A 908 -27.13 2.58 30.74
N GLU A 909 -26.92 3.87 31.04
CA GLU A 909 -26.88 4.93 30.03
C GLU A 909 -25.55 5.00 29.29
N GLY A 910 -25.56 5.64 28.11
CA GLY A 910 -24.34 5.98 27.38
C GLY A 910 -23.46 4.77 27.07
N ALA A 911 -22.15 4.89 27.30
CA ALA A 911 -21.21 3.80 27.04
C ALA A 911 -21.44 2.56 27.90
N ASP A 912 -22.03 2.67 29.10
CA ASP A 912 -22.15 1.55 30.02
C ASP A 912 -23.12 0.49 29.49
N GLY A 913 -24.27 0.90 28.95
CA GLY A 913 -25.29 -0.04 28.44
C GLY A 913 -24.90 -0.78 27.15
N CYS A 914 -23.69 -0.53 26.64
CA CYS A 914 -23.10 -1.23 25.50
C CYS A 914 -22.34 -2.51 25.89
N ASP A 915 -22.06 -2.70 27.19
CA ASP A 915 -21.41 -3.91 27.71
C ASP A 915 -22.47 -4.77 28.45
N PRO A 916 -22.67 -6.05 28.07
CA PRO A 916 -23.59 -6.92 28.79
C PRO A 916 -23.22 -7.11 30.27
N ALA A 917 -21.96 -6.93 30.68
CA ALA A 917 -21.54 -7.02 32.07
C ALA A 917 -22.14 -5.90 32.95
N ASN A 918 -22.42 -4.72 32.39
CA ASN A 918 -22.97 -3.58 33.15
C ASN A 918 -24.46 -3.71 33.48
N TYR A 919 -25.14 -4.73 32.96
CA TYR A 919 -26.49 -5.11 33.38
C TYR A 919 -26.47 -6.05 34.60
N ALA A 920 -25.31 -6.54 35.03
CA ALA A 920 -25.19 -7.44 36.18
C ALA A 920 -25.63 -6.73 37.48
N GLY A 921 -26.72 -7.23 38.07
CA GLY A 921 -27.35 -6.62 39.26
C GLY A 921 -28.60 -5.80 38.97
N LEU A 922 -28.95 -5.58 37.69
CA LEU A 922 -30.27 -5.09 37.30
C LEU A 922 -31.24 -6.27 37.07
N ASP A 923 -32.47 -6.17 37.58
CA ASP A 923 -33.52 -7.16 37.35
C ASP A 923 -34.13 -7.00 35.94
N VAL A 924 -33.35 -7.23 34.88
CA VAL A 924 -33.81 -7.08 33.48
C VAL A 924 -34.38 -8.37 32.87
N SER A 925 -34.24 -9.51 33.55
CA SER A 925 -34.68 -10.81 33.04
C SER A 925 -36.21 -10.89 32.99
N GLY A 926 -36.77 -11.17 31.80
CA GLY A 926 -38.22 -11.20 31.59
C GLY A 926 -38.88 -9.81 31.52
N LYS A 927 -38.11 -8.72 31.45
CA LYS A 927 -38.60 -7.33 31.38
C LYS A 927 -38.51 -6.75 29.97
N ILE A 928 -39.10 -5.57 29.79
CA ILE A 928 -38.79 -4.67 28.67
C ILE A 928 -37.76 -3.65 29.17
N VAL A 929 -36.64 -3.50 28.45
CA VAL A 929 -35.54 -2.60 28.87
C VAL A 929 -35.61 -1.26 28.13
N LEU A 930 -35.52 -0.15 28.88
CA LEU A 930 -35.50 1.21 28.34
C LEU A 930 -34.07 1.77 28.38
N VAL A 931 -33.54 2.19 27.21
CA VAL A 931 -32.17 2.69 27.03
C VAL A 931 -32.11 3.89 26.09
N ASP A 932 -31.12 4.76 26.26
CA ASP A 932 -30.81 5.86 25.34
C ASP A 932 -30.17 5.37 24.02
N ARG A 933 -30.41 6.11 22.93
CA ARG A 933 -29.63 6.00 21.69
C ARG A 933 -28.18 6.43 21.96
N PHE A 934 -27.24 5.49 21.83
CA PHE A 934 -25.82 5.75 22.03
C PHE A 934 -24.96 4.87 21.11
N ARG A 935 -23.97 5.46 20.43
CA ARG A 935 -23.03 4.72 19.58
C ARG A 935 -21.97 4.05 20.45
N CYS A 936 -22.00 2.72 20.49
CA CYS A 936 -21.14 1.95 21.36
C CYS A 936 -19.66 2.04 20.96
N PRO A 937 -18.71 2.03 21.91
CA PRO A 937 -17.27 2.06 21.62
C PRO A 937 -16.79 0.90 20.73
N THR A 938 -17.53 -0.22 20.76
CA THR A 938 -17.35 -1.43 19.93
C THR A 938 -17.96 -1.31 18.53
N GLY A 939 -18.75 -0.27 18.26
CA GLY A 939 -19.51 -0.06 17.02
C GLY A 939 -21.01 -0.33 17.18
N GLY A 940 -21.82 0.32 16.32
CA GLY A 940 -23.29 0.22 16.31
C GLY A 940 -23.98 1.08 17.37
N THR A 941 -25.22 1.50 17.07
CA THR A 941 -25.93 2.55 17.84
C THR A 941 -27.36 2.19 18.26
N LEU A 942 -28.00 1.26 17.53
CA LEU A 942 -29.29 0.68 17.91
C LEU A 942 -29.09 -0.79 18.30
N ALA A 943 -28.51 -1.59 17.40
CA ALA A 943 -28.09 -2.97 17.70
C ALA A 943 -27.18 -3.08 18.94
N GLY A 944 -26.24 -2.14 19.12
CA GLY A 944 -25.33 -2.08 20.27
C GLY A 944 -26.03 -1.78 21.61
N ARG A 945 -27.28 -1.32 21.60
CA ARG A 945 -28.12 -1.12 22.80
C ARG A 945 -29.06 -2.29 23.04
N VAL A 946 -29.57 -2.89 21.97
CA VAL A 946 -30.50 -4.04 22.03
C VAL A 946 -29.78 -5.33 22.46
N LEU A 947 -28.60 -5.61 21.92
CA LEU A 947 -27.90 -6.89 22.14
C LEU A 947 -27.44 -7.11 23.60
N PRO A 948 -26.83 -6.13 24.31
CA PRO A 948 -26.44 -6.31 25.71
C PRO A 948 -27.61 -6.58 26.66
N ALA A 949 -28.76 -5.92 26.42
CA ALA A 949 -29.99 -6.15 27.18
C ALA A 949 -30.59 -7.54 26.89
N ALA A 950 -30.64 -7.95 25.61
CA ALA A 950 -31.09 -9.28 25.20
C ALA A 950 -30.25 -10.41 25.83
N GLN A 951 -28.92 -10.25 25.85
CA GLN A 951 -27.98 -11.22 26.45
C GLN A 951 -28.18 -11.38 27.98
N ASN A 952 -28.77 -10.40 28.66
CA ASN A 952 -29.15 -10.46 30.07
C ASN A 952 -30.61 -10.91 30.30
N GLY A 953 -31.30 -11.35 29.25
CA GLY A 953 -32.64 -11.93 29.33
C GLY A 953 -33.79 -10.93 29.26
N ALA A 954 -33.56 -9.69 28.80
CA ALA A 954 -34.65 -8.80 28.41
C ALA A 954 -35.48 -9.45 27.29
N ILE A 955 -36.81 -9.36 27.35
CA ILE A 955 -37.72 -9.92 26.34
C ILE A 955 -38.16 -8.88 25.29
N GLY A 956 -37.80 -7.62 25.49
CA GLY A 956 -37.93 -6.56 24.51
C GLY A 956 -37.11 -5.32 24.91
N VAL A 957 -36.83 -4.44 23.95
CA VAL A 957 -36.01 -3.23 24.18
C VAL A 957 -36.64 -2.00 23.55
N LEU A 958 -36.76 -0.92 24.33
CA LEU A 958 -37.18 0.39 23.87
C LEU A 958 -35.96 1.31 23.90
N VAL A 959 -35.49 1.72 22.72
CA VAL A 959 -34.46 2.74 22.59
C VAL A 959 -35.14 4.11 22.50
N TYR A 960 -34.71 5.10 23.29
CA TYR A 960 -35.21 6.48 23.15
C TYR A 960 -34.19 7.39 22.46
N ASN A 961 -34.70 8.28 21.60
CA ASN A 961 -33.89 9.19 20.79
C ASN A 961 -33.02 10.12 21.65
N ASP A 962 -31.83 10.48 21.16
CA ASP A 962 -30.93 11.43 21.82
C ASP A 962 -31.21 12.88 21.41
N VAL A 963 -31.86 13.10 20.27
CA VAL A 963 -32.33 14.41 19.78
C VAL A 963 -33.86 14.60 19.93
N THR A 964 -34.35 15.83 19.72
CA THR A 964 -35.77 16.20 19.89
C THR A 964 -36.61 16.08 18.61
N THR A 965 -36.06 15.50 17.54
CA THR A 965 -36.83 15.18 16.31
C THR A 965 -37.69 13.92 16.50
N GLN A 966 -38.70 13.76 15.63
CA GLN A 966 -39.51 12.54 15.61
C GLN A 966 -38.69 11.37 15.03
N VAL A 967 -38.83 10.20 15.64
CA VAL A 967 -38.25 8.96 15.10
C VAL A 967 -39.03 8.52 13.86
N THR A 968 -38.33 8.26 12.76
CA THR A 968 -38.96 7.93 11.45
C THR A 968 -38.39 6.72 10.73
N ALA A 969 -37.24 6.21 11.16
CA ALA A 969 -36.74 4.89 10.77
C ALA A 969 -36.00 4.24 11.95
N GLY A 970 -35.02 3.38 11.66
CA GLY A 970 -34.23 2.65 12.65
C GLY A 970 -34.02 1.19 12.26
N SER A 971 -32.82 0.67 12.54
CA SER A 971 -32.36 -0.62 12.01
C SER A 971 -31.39 -1.32 12.96
N LEU A 972 -31.43 -2.64 13.00
CA LEU A 972 -30.42 -3.48 13.64
C LEU A 972 -29.29 -3.91 12.68
N GLY A 973 -29.28 -3.37 11.44
CA GLY A 973 -28.28 -3.63 10.39
C GLY A 973 -28.56 -4.91 9.59
N SER A 974 -28.86 -6.01 10.28
CA SER A 974 -29.22 -7.32 9.69
C SER A 974 -30.03 -8.14 10.70
N PRO A 975 -30.84 -9.14 10.31
CA PRO A 975 -31.55 -9.99 11.26
C PRO A 975 -30.58 -10.94 11.98
N SER A 976 -30.89 -11.22 13.26
CA SER A 976 -30.18 -12.18 14.09
C SER A 976 -31.12 -12.77 15.13
N ASP A 977 -30.97 -14.06 15.42
CA ASP A 977 -31.69 -14.76 16.50
C ASP A 977 -31.22 -14.32 17.91
N GLU A 978 -30.14 -13.54 18.01
CA GLU A 978 -29.65 -12.95 19.27
C GLU A 978 -30.38 -11.65 19.67
N PHE A 979 -31.19 -11.08 18.76
CA PHE A 979 -31.99 -9.90 19.07
C PHE A 979 -33.34 -10.27 19.70
N VAL A 980 -34.02 -9.26 20.25
CA VAL A 980 -35.39 -9.35 20.79
C VAL A 980 -36.28 -8.27 20.16
N PRO A 981 -37.62 -8.38 20.26
CA PRO A 981 -38.53 -7.34 19.79
C PRO A 981 -38.17 -5.96 20.34
N ALA A 982 -37.86 -5.03 19.45
CA ALA A 982 -37.27 -3.75 19.80
C ALA A 982 -37.79 -2.62 18.90
N ALA A 983 -38.00 -1.46 19.51
CA ALA A 983 -38.55 -0.27 18.88
C ALA A 983 -37.83 1.00 19.34
N PHE A 984 -37.92 2.04 18.52
CA PHE A 984 -37.35 3.37 18.73
C PHE A 984 -38.47 4.35 19.08
N ILE A 985 -38.30 5.15 20.14
CA ILE A 985 -39.28 6.13 20.63
C ILE A 985 -38.64 7.52 20.78
N ASN A 986 -39.44 8.58 20.82
CA ASN A 986 -38.89 9.93 20.97
C ASN A 986 -38.23 10.14 22.33
N ARG A 987 -37.28 11.08 22.39
CA ARG A 987 -36.59 11.51 23.61
C ARG A 987 -37.55 11.88 24.75
N VAL A 988 -38.64 12.57 24.42
CA VAL A 988 -39.63 13.05 25.42
C VAL A 988 -40.36 11.89 26.11
N ASP A 989 -40.77 10.87 25.35
CA ASP A 989 -41.45 9.69 25.86
C ASP A 989 -40.53 8.85 26.78
N GLY A 990 -39.29 8.63 26.35
CA GLY A 990 -38.29 7.88 27.10
C GLY A 990 -37.86 8.56 28.41
N LEU A 991 -37.59 9.87 28.37
CA LEU A 991 -37.24 10.63 29.57
C LEU A 991 -38.40 10.69 30.57
N ALA A 992 -39.64 10.90 30.12
CA ALA A 992 -40.81 10.91 30.99
C ALA A 992 -41.04 9.54 31.67
N ALA A 993 -40.83 8.43 30.97
CA ALA A 993 -40.88 7.09 31.56
C ALA A 993 -39.75 6.89 32.59
N LYS A 994 -38.52 7.31 32.26
CA LYS A 994 -37.35 7.22 33.16
C LYS A 994 -37.54 8.02 34.45
N GLU A 995 -38.07 9.25 34.37
CA GLU A 995 -38.36 10.09 35.54
C GLU A 995 -39.43 9.47 36.46
N ARG A 996 -40.48 8.87 35.89
CA ARG A 996 -41.52 8.15 36.63
C ARG A 996 -40.99 6.90 37.34
N ILE A 997 -40.16 6.10 36.67
CA ILE A 997 -39.51 4.93 37.27
C ILE A 997 -38.55 5.35 38.40
N ALA A 998 -37.78 6.44 38.20
CA ALA A 998 -36.91 7.00 39.23
C ALA A 998 -37.69 7.57 40.44
N ALA A 999 -38.95 7.98 40.26
CA ALA A 999 -39.86 8.36 41.34
C ALA A 999 -40.52 7.16 42.05
N GLY A 1000 -40.25 5.92 41.61
CA GLY A 1000 -40.77 4.68 42.20
C GLY A 1000 -42.07 4.17 41.58
N GLU A 1001 -42.46 4.63 40.38
CA GLU A 1001 -43.59 4.07 39.65
C GLU A 1001 -43.16 2.84 38.83
N THR A 1002 -43.72 1.67 39.14
CA THR A 1002 -43.70 0.52 38.21
C THR A 1002 -44.55 0.86 36.98
N ILE A 1003 -43.91 0.92 35.81
CA ILE A 1003 -44.59 1.05 34.52
C ILE A 1003 -44.61 -0.31 33.84
N ILE A 1004 -45.79 -0.74 33.40
CA ILE A 1004 -45.97 -1.88 32.50
C ILE A 1004 -45.94 -1.36 31.06
N ALA A 1005 -44.99 -1.85 30.27
CA ALA A 1005 -44.97 -1.65 28.83
C ALA A 1005 -45.70 -2.79 28.12
N PHE A 1006 -46.58 -2.42 27.19
CA PHE A 1006 -47.03 -3.27 26.11
C PHE A 1006 -46.20 -2.94 24.86
N LEU A 1007 -45.62 -3.95 24.22
CA LEU A 1007 -44.92 -3.84 22.94
C LEU A 1007 -45.48 -4.91 21.98
N GLN A 1008 -46.03 -4.48 20.86
CA GLN A 1008 -46.43 -5.35 19.75
C GLN A 1008 -45.74 -4.86 18.48
N GLN A 1009 -45.11 -5.76 17.74
CA GLN A 1009 -44.39 -5.45 16.51
C GLN A 1009 -44.44 -6.63 15.56
N THR A 1010 -44.81 -6.42 14.30
CA THR A 1010 -44.60 -7.41 13.22
C THR A 1010 -43.90 -6.78 12.04
N GLN A 1011 -43.03 -7.53 11.38
CA GLN A 1011 -42.36 -7.08 10.14
C GLN A 1011 -42.15 -8.21 9.13
N VAL A 1012 -42.17 -7.85 7.85
CA VAL A 1012 -41.63 -8.69 6.77
C VAL A 1012 -40.12 -8.51 6.77
N VAL A 1013 -39.38 -9.62 6.71
CA VAL A 1013 -37.94 -9.63 6.37
C VAL A 1013 -37.73 -10.70 5.30
N GLU A 1014 -37.28 -10.32 4.11
CA GLU A 1014 -37.09 -11.23 2.97
C GLU A 1014 -36.03 -10.67 1.99
N GLU A 1015 -35.51 -11.48 1.07
CA GLU A 1015 -34.65 -10.98 0.00
C GLU A 1015 -35.50 -10.45 -1.15
N ARG A 1016 -35.25 -9.20 -1.57
CA ARG A 1016 -35.85 -8.58 -2.76
C ARG A 1016 -34.78 -8.15 -3.76
N LYS A 1017 -35.15 -8.15 -5.04
CA LYS A 1017 -34.27 -7.63 -6.11
C LYS A 1017 -34.34 -6.11 -6.18
N THR A 1018 -33.21 -5.50 -6.50
CA THR A 1018 -33.08 -4.08 -6.83
C THR A 1018 -32.05 -3.88 -7.93
N TYR A 1019 -31.86 -2.64 -8.38
CA TYR A 1019 -31.02 -2.28 -9.50
C TYR A 1019 -30.18 -1.04 -9.20
N ASN A 1020 -28.89 -1.08 -9.53
CA ASN A 1020 -28.17 0.14 -9.87
C ASN A 1020 -28.44 0.47 -11.35
N VAL A 1021 -28.59 1.75 -11.68
CA VAL A 1021 -28.73 2.22 -13.07
C VAL A 1021 -27.46 2.96 -13.48
N PHE A 1022 -26.97 2.73 -14.70
CA PHE A 1022 -25.77 3.38 -15.22
C PHE A 1022 -25.98 3.91 -16.64
N VAL A 1023 -25.31 5.01 -16.96
CA VAL A 1023 -24.99 5.41 -18.34
C VAL A 1023 -23.57 5.96 -18.43
N GLU A 1024 -22.83 5.60 -19.47
CA GLU A 1024 -21.49 6.14 -19.71
C GLU A 1024 -21.28 6.61 -21.14
N THR A 1025 -20.33 7.52 -21.34
CA THR A 1025 -19.92 7.99 -22.67
C THR A 1025 -19.15 6.89 -23.42
N GLU A 1026 -19.42 6.74 -24.73
CA GLU A 1026 -18.59 5.92 -25.62
C GLU A 1026 -17.32 6.66 -26.06
N ASP A 1027 -17.29 7.99 -25.93
CA ASP A 1027 -16.10 8.83 -26.12
C ASP A 1027 -15.43 9.24 -24.80
N GLY A 1028 -14.15 9.61 -24.91
CA GLY A 1028 -13.23 9.76 -23.79
C GLY A 1028 -12.37 8.50 -23.56
N ASP A 1029 -11.34 8.65 -22.73
CA ASP A 1029 -10.42 7.60 -22.32
C ASP A 1029 -11.12 6.64 -21.32
N PRO A 1030 -11.32 5.36 -21.67
CA PRO A 1030 -12.01 4.41 -20.80
C PRO A 1030 -11.19 4.02 -19.56
N ASP A 1031 -9.85 4.08 -19.63
CA ASP A 1031 -9.00 3.82 -18.48
C ASP A 1031 -9.09 4.96 -17.46
N ASN A 1032 -9.55 6.16 -17.85
CA ASN A 1032 -9.69 7.31 -16.98
C ASN A 1032 -11.15 7.76 -16.91
N THR A 1033 -11.95 7.02 -16.13
CA THR A 1033 -13.38 7.26 -15.95
C THR A 1033 -13.63 8.13 -14.72
N ILE A 1034 -14.35 9.24 -14.90
CA ILE A 1034 -14.99 9.99 -13.81
C ILE A 1034 -16.35 9.35 -13.55
N VAL A 1035 -16.62 8.95 -12.31
CA VAL A 1035 -17.93 8.42 -11.91
C VAL A 1035 -18.67 9.48 -11.11
N LEU A 1036 -19.94 9.71 -11.42
CA LEU A 1036 -20.85 10.60 -10.68
C LEU A 1036 -22.02 9.75 -10.17
N GLY A 1037 -22.41 9.93 -8.90
CA GLY A 1037 -23.46 9.14 -8.28
C GLY A 1037 -24.38 9.92 -7.36
N ALA A 1038 -25.58 9.38 -7.24
CA ALA A 1038 -26.76 9.79 -6.48
C ALA A 1038 -27.58 8.52 -6.19
N HIS A 1039 -28.49 8.50 -5.22
CA HIS A 1039 -29.39 7.35 -5.02
C HIS A 1039 -30.79 7.62 -5.58
N HIS A 1040 -31.54 6.55 -5.87
CA HIS A 1040 -32.88 6.65 -6.47
C HIS A 1040 -34.02 6.21 -5.55
N ASP A 1041 -33.72 5.45 -4.49
CA ASP A 1041 -34.64 5.16 -3.40
C ASP A 1041 -34.87 6.37 -2.47
N SER A 1042 -35.66 6.14 -1.42
CA SER A 1042 -35.97 7.04 -0.31
C SER A 1042 -36.35 6.19 0.91
N VAL A 1043 -36.41 6.76 2.10
CA VAL A 1043 -37.03 6.11 3.26
C VAL A 1043 -38.48 5.73 2.96
N GLN A 1044 -38.98 4.69 3.64
CA GLN A 1044 -40.39 4.28 3.54
C GLN A 1044 -41.37 5.36 4.06
N ALA A 1045 -40.89 6.31 4.86
CA ALA A 1045 -41.69 7.32 5.54
C ALA A 1045 -42.19 8.47 4.62
N GLY A 1046 -41.59 8.69 3.46
CA GLY A 1046 -41.94 9.85 2.62
C GLY A 1046 -41.43 9.80 1.18
N PRO A 1047 -41.77 10.82 0.37
CA PRO A 1047 -41.44 10.83 -1.07
C PRO A 1047 -39.95 10.98 -1.37
N GLY A 1048 -39.17 11.70 -0.55
CA GLY A 1048 -37.72 11.85 -0.68
C GLY A 1048 -37.28 12.76 -1.83
N ILE A 1049 -37.77 14.00 -1.90
CA ILE A 1049 -37.57 14.88 -3.05
C ILE A 1049 -36.33 15.79 -2.95
N ASN A 1050 -35.92 16.20 -1.75
CA ASN A 1050 -34.52 16.56 -1.52
C ASN A 1050 -33.67 15.28 -1.52
N ASP A 1051 -34.21 14.19 -0.99
CA ASP A 1051 -33.47 13.00 -0.53
C ASP A 1051 -33.88 11.68 -1.22
N ASP A 1052 -33.24 11.23 -2.30
CA ASP A 1052 -32.30 11.96 -3.17
C ASP A 1052 -32.83 12.07 -4.61
N ALA A 1053 -34.10 12.50 -4.76
CA ALA A 1053 -34.56 12.92 -6.08
C ALA A 1053 -33.75 14.12 -6.62
N SER A 1054 -33.13 14.92 -5.73
CA SER A 1054 -32.39 16.12 -6.10
C SER A 1054 -31.03 15.82 -6.75
N GLY A 1055 -30.21 14.95 -6.18
CA GLY A 1055 -29.02 14.38 -6.80
C GLY A 1055 -29.39 13.58 -8.06
N SER A 1056 -30.43 12.75 -7.99
CA SER A 1056 -30.96 12.02 -9.16
C SER A 1056 -31.32 12.96 -10.33
N SER A 1057 -32.04 14.06 -10.07
CA SER A 1057 -32.44 15.07 -11.05
C SER A 1057 -31.25 15.85 -11.61
N LEU A 1058 -30.31 16.24 -10.73
CA LEU A 1058 -29.05 16.89 -11.09
C LEU A 1058 -28.27 16.03 -12.08
N LEU A 1059 -28.12 14.73 -11.84
CA LEU A 1059 -27.41 13.83 -12.75
C LEU A 1059 -28.11 13.65 -14.10
N ILE A 1060 -29.44 13.59 -14.14
CA ILE A 1060 -30.22 13.48 -15.40
C ILE A 1060 -29.97 14.71 -16.29
N GLU A 1061 -30.08 15.91 -15.74
CA GLU A 1061 -29.88 17.14 -16.54
C GLU A 1061 -28.40 17.40 -16.85
N LEU A 1062 -27.49 17.09 -15.93
CA LEU A 1062 -26.05 17.15 -16.20
C LEU A 1062 -25.67 16.19 -17.33
N PHE A 1063 -26.20 14.97 -17.38
CA PHE A 1063 -26.01 14.03 -18.48
C PHE A 1063 -26.53 14.58 -19.82
N HIS A 1064 -27.75 15.11 -19.87
CA HIS A 1064 -28.32 15.67 -21.11
C HIS A 1064 -27.62 16.95 -21.59
N ALA A 1065 -27.14 17.79 -20.68
CA ALA A 1065 -26.27 18.91 -21.03
C ALA A 1065 -24.91 18.40 -21.57
N PHE A 1066 -24.29 17.45 -20.87
CA PHE A 1066 -22.93 16.98 -21.16
C PHE A 1066 -22.80 16.20 -22.47
N THR A 1067 -23.81 15.42 -22.85
CA THR A 1067 -23.79 14.61 -24.10
C THR A 1067 -23.66 15.44 -25.39
N LYS A 1068 -23.92 16.76 -25.34
CA LYS A 1068 -23.67 17.73 -26.43
C LYS A 1068 -22.18 17.93 -26.74
N TYR A 1069 -21.29 17.60 -25.79
CA TYR A 1069 -19.86 17.89 -25.83
C TYR A 1069 -18.99 16.63 -25.99
N ARG A 1070 -17.69 16.83 -26.25
CA ARG A 1070 -16.63 15.79 -26.18
C ARG A 1070 -15.62 16.12 -25.07
N THR A 1071 -15.02 15.08 -24.51
CA THR A 1071 -14.09 15.19 -23.36
C THR A 1071 -12.76 14.49 -23.63
N LYS A 1072 -11.87 14.48 -22.62
CA LYS A 1072 -10.64 13.66 -22.64
C LYS A 1072 -10.88 12.31 -21.97
N ASN A 1073 -11.53 12.34 -20.82
CA ASN A 1073 -11.79 11.20 -19.94
C ASN A 1073 -13.22 10.67 -20.17
N ARG A 1074 -13.44 9.35 -20.04
CA ARG A 1074 -14.79 8.77 -20.03
C ARG A 1074 -15.56 9.29 -18.81
N VAL A 1075 -16.87 9.42 -18.94
CA VAL A 1075 -17.75 9.78 -17.83
C VAL A 1075 -18.84 8.73 -17.67
N ARG A 1076 -19.09 8.31 -16.43
CA ARG A 1076 -20.14 7.37 -16.02
C ARG A 1076 -21.03 8.04 -14.98
N PHE A 1077 -22.32 8.11 -15.27
CA PHE A 1077 -23.35 8.47 -14.31
C PHE A 1077 -23.93 7.18 -13.73
N ALA A 1078 -24.16 7.16 -12.42
CA ALA A 1078 -24.69 6.04 -11.67
C ALA A 1078 -25.85 6.52 -10.79
N TRP A 1079 -26.90 5.70 -10.69
CA TRP A 1079 -27.94 5.84 -9.68
C TRP A 1079 -27.96 4.56 -8.86
N TRP A 1080 -27.64 4.70 -7.58
CA TRP A 1080 -27.52 3.59 -6.64
C TRP A 1080 -28.90 3.24 -6.07
N GLY A 1081 -29.13 1.94 -5.82
CA GLY A 1081 -30.35 1.44 -5.23
C GLY A 1081 -30.13 0.82 -3.85
N ALA A 1082 -31.09 0.98 -2.95
CA ALA A 1082 -31.00 0.53 -1.55
C ALA A 1082 -29.82 1.19 -0.81
N GLU A 1083 -29.61 2.48 -1.05
CA GLU A 1083 -28.71 3.34 -0.27
C GLU A 1083 -29.22 3.40 1.18
N GLU A 1084 -30.52 3.68 1.31
CA GLU A 1084 -31.28 3.87 2.55
C GLU A 1084 -31.26 2.64 3.47
N ASN A 1085 -30.86 1.48 2.93
CA ASN A 1085 -30.71 0.22 3.66
C ASN A 1085 -29.24 -0.11 3.96
N GLY A 1086 -28.34 0.87 3.85
CA GLY A 1086 -26.94 0.79 4.24
C GLY A 1086 -25.95 0.73 3.09
N LEU A 1087 -26.09 1.61 2.08
CA LEU A 1087 -25.23 1.74 0.90
C LEU A 1087 -25.22 0.50 -0.02
N LEU A 1088 -26.29 -0.30 -0.04
CA LEU A 1088 -26.24 -1.65 -0.61
C LEU A 1088 -25.89 -1.64 -2.12
N GLY A 1089 -26.38 -0.65 -2.87
CA GLY A 1089 -26.08 -0.45 -4.29
C GLY A 1089 -24.60 -0.19 -4.59
N SER A 1090 -24.01 0.84 -3.98
CA SER A 1090 -22.58 1.15 -4.18
C SER A 1090 -21.67 0.09 -3.55
N LYS A 1091 -22.05 -0.51 -2.40
CA LYS A 1091 -21.33 -1.65 -1.81
C LYS A 1091 -21.34 -2.85 -2.73
N TYR A 1092 -22.48 -3.21 -3.33
CA TYR A 1092 -22.57 -4.31 -4.28
C TYR A 1092 -21.68 -4.05 -5.51
N TYR A 1093 -21.77 -2.84 -6.10
CA TYR A 1093 -20.92 -2.44 -7.21
C TYR A 1093 -19.42 -2.53 -6.87
N CYS A 1094 -18.98 -1.85 -5.81
CA CYS A 1094 -17.57 -1.82 -5.38
C CYS A 1094 -17.03 -3.21 -4.97
N ASN A 1095 -17.87 -4.11 -4.45
CA ASN A 1095 -17.47 -5.48 -4.13
C ASN A 1095 -17.44 -6.43 -5.33
N ASN A 1096 -18.07 -6.09 -6.47
CA ASN A 1096 -18.11 -6.95 -7.66
C ASN A 1096 -17.19 -6.51 -8.81
N LEU A 1097 -16.57 -5.32 -8.76
CA LEU A 1097 -15.55 -4.93 -9.75
C LEU A 1097 -14.28 -5.79 -9.65
N SER A 1098 -13.66 -6.11 -10.79
CA SER A 1098 -12.27 -6.61 -10.84
C SER A 1098 -11.25 -5.47 -10.64
N ALA A 1099 -9.99 -5.78 -10.30
CA ALA A 1099 -8.96 -4.75 -10.15
C ALA A 1099 -8.71 -3.92 -11.43
N PRO A 1100 -8.75 -4.49 -12.66
CA PRO A 1100 -8.77 -3.71 -13.90
C PRO A 1100 -9.91 -2.68 -13.99
N GLU A 1101 -11.13 -3.05 -13.60
CA GLU A 1101 -12.28 -2.12 -13.61
C GLU A 1101 -12.16 -1.05 -12.53
N ILE A 1102 -11.63 -1.39 -11.35
CA ILE A 1102 -11.27 -0.42 -10.32
C ILE A 1102 -10.20 0.54 -10.83
N ASN A 1103 -9.28 0.09 -11.69
CA ASN A 1103 -8.24 0.92 -12.30
C ASN A 1103 -8.73 1.81 -13.46
N GLN A 1104 -9.91 1.51 -14.02
CA GLN A 1104 -10.62 2.41 -14.92
C GLN A 1104 -11.23 3.61 -14.17
N ILE A 1105 -11.46 3.51 -12.85
CA ILE A 1105 -11.99 4.61 -12.02
C ILE A 1105 -10.85 5.53 -11.59
N LEU A 1106 -10.94 6.80 -12.00
CA LEU A 1106 -10.02 7.87 -11.63
C LEU A 1106 -10.48 8.61 -10.37
N ALA A 1107 -11.77 8.95 -10.30
CA ALA A 1107 -12.40 9.62 -9.16
C ALA A 1107 -13.92 9.38 -9.13
N TYR A 1108 -14.52 9.56 -7.95
CA TYR A 1108 -15.96 9.55 -7.73
C TYR A 1108 -16.46 10.92 -7.25
N LEU A 1109 -17.65 11.34 -7.69
CA LEU A 1109 -18.37 12.53 -7.20
C LEU A 1109 -19.75 12.11 -6.71
N ASN A 1110 -20.08 12.48 -5.47
CA ASN A 1110 -21.39 12.19 -4.87
C ASN A 1110 -22.25 13.45 -4.83
N PHE A 1111 -23.53 13.29 -5.15
CA PHE A 1111 -24.56 14.32 -5.09
C PHE A 1111 -25.76 13.70 -4.39
N ASP A 1112 -26.03 14.18 -3.19
CA ASP A 1112 -26.96 13.65 -2.19
C ASP A 1112 -27.51 14.88 -1.46
N MET A 1113 -28.83 15.01 -1.33
CA MET A 1113 -29.52 16.20 -0.78
C MET A 1113 -28.97 17.54 -1.31
N GLN A 1114 -29.35 17.94 -2.51
CA GLN A 1114 -28.79 19.06 -3.27
C GLN A 1114 -29.63 20.34 -3.23
N ALA A 1115 -30.80 20.35 -2.58
CA ALA A 1115 -31.84 21.35 -2.83
C ALA A 1115 -32.36 22.11 -1.60
N ARG A 1116 -31.76 21.97 -0.41
CA ARG A 1116 -32.18 22.71 0.78
C ARG A 1116 -31.07 22.84 1.81
N GLY A 1117 -30.95 23.99 2.48
CA GLY A 1117 -30.00 24.18 3.59
C GLY A 1117 -28.73 24.94 3.19
N ARG A 1118 -27.61 24.66 3.86
CA ARG A 1118 -26.31 25.26 3.55
C ARG A 1118 -25.49 24.38 2.62
N ILE A 1119 -24.76 25.02 1.70
CA ILE A 1119 -23.86 24.35 0.76
C ILE A 1119 -22.71 23.71 1.55
N GLY A 1120 -22.71 22.38 1.63
CA GLY A 1120 -21.63 21.59 2.18
C GLY A 1120 -20.61 21.17 1.13
N VAL A 1121 -19.31 21.25 1.46
CA VAL A 1121 -18.21 20.72 0.65
C VAL A 1121 -17.33 19.83 1.53
N SER A 1122 -17.06 18.59 1.07
CA SER A 1122 -16.24 17.60 1.80
C SER A 1122 -14.84 18.10 2.19
N ASP A 1123 -14.48 18.05 3.48
CA ASP A 1123 -13.15 18.41 4.02
C ASP A 1123 -12.08 17.33 3.73
N ASN A 1124 -11.81 17.10 2.44
CA ASN A 1124 -10.99 15.99 1.97
C ASN A 1124 -9.51 16.06 2.39
N ASP A 1125 -8.96 17.25 2.61
CA ASP A 1125 -7.59 17.45 3.07
C ASP A 1125 -7.45 17.56 4.59
N GLY A 1126 -8.57 17.44 5.33
CA GLY A 1126 -8.62 17.30 6.78
C GLY A 1126 -8.19 18.55 7.55
N ARG A 1127 -8.20 19.74 6.95
CA ARG A 1127 -7.76 20.98 7.64
C ARG A 1127 -8.73 21.45 8.71
N VAL A 1128 -10.01 21.08 8.62
CA VAL A 1128 -11.05 21.52 9.55
C VAL A 1128 -11.34 20.42 10.57
N TYR A 1129 -11.40 19.16 10.14
CA TYR A 1129 -11.83 18.03 10.96
C TYR A 1129 -10.83 16.88 11.08
N GLY A 1130 -9.58 17.04 10.61
CA GLY A 1130 -8.48 16.06 10.78
C GLY A 1130 -8.61 14.76 9.97
N SER A 1131 -9.79 14.42 9.46
CA SER A 1131 -10.05 13.24 8.64
C SER A 1131 -9.59 13.47 7.20
N VAL A 1132 -8.65 12.65 6.71
CA VAL A 1132 -8.01 12.85 5.40
C VAL A 1132 -8.48 11.79 4.39
N ALA A 1133 -9.01 12.24 3.25
CA ALA A 1133 -9.48 11.41 2.16
C ALA A 1133 -8.32 10.89 1.26
N PRO A 1134 -8.57 9.91 0.37
CA PRO A 1134 -7.53 9.37 -0.53
C PRO A 1134 -6.96 10.45 -1.47
N LYS A 1135 -5.64 10.50 -1.60
CA LYS A 1135 -4.91 11.52 -2.38
C LYS A 1135 -5.48 11.69 -3.80
N GLY A 1136 -5.77 12.94 -4.16
CA GLY A 1136 -6.58 13.36 -5.30
C GLY A 1136 -7.92 13.97 -4.87
N SER A 1137 -8.42 13.65 -3.67
CA SER A 1137 -9.67 14.21 -3.13
C SER A 1137 -9.52 15.69 -2.74
N GLU A 1138 -8.33 16.12 -2.34
CA GLU A 1138 -7.99 17.53 -2.05
C GLU A 1138 -8.17 18.43 -3.28
N VAL A 1139 -7.95 17.90 -4.48
CA VAL A 1139 -8.19 18.60 -5.76
C VAL A 1139 -9.69 18.83 -5.97
N ILE A 1140 -10.52 17.86 -5.58
CA ILE A 1140 -11.98 17.92 -5.74
C ILE A 1140 -12.56 18.99 -4.80
N GLN A 1141 -12.15 18.95 -3.52
CA GLN A 1141 -12.47 19.98 -2.53
C GLN A 1141 -12.06 21.37 -3.03
N GLN A 1142 -10.80 21.60 -3.39
CA GLN A 1142 -10.32 22.92 -3.81
C GLN A 1142 -11.04 23.44 -5.07
N THR A 1143 -11.38 22.57 -6.02
CA THR A 1143 -12.11 22.98 -7.23
C THR A 1143 -13.53 23.46 -6.93
N TYR A 1144 -14.22 22.88 -5.94
CA TYR A 1144 -15.48 23.41 -5.43
C TYR A 1144 -15.29 24.72 -4.65
N LEU A 1145 -14.29 24.79 -3.76
CA LEU A 1145 -14.00 26.02 -2.99
C LEU A 1145 -13.72 27.21 -3.92
N ASP A 1146 -12.88 27.01 -4.95
CA ASP A 1146 -12.56 28.03 -5.95
C ASP A 1146 -13.81 28.47 -6.74
N HIS A 1147 -14.71 27.52 -7.07
CA HIS A 1147 -15.93 27.80 -7.82
C HIS A 1147 -16.94 28.65 -7.02
N PHE A 1148 -17.14 28.37 -5.73
CA PHE A 1148 -18.05 29.14 -4.88
C PHE A 1148 -17.43 30.48 -4.44
N ALA A 1149 -16.13 30.51 -4.12
CA ALA A 1149 -15.41 31.75 -3.83
C ALA A 1149 -15.41 32.73 -5.02
N ALA A 1150 -15.34 32.24 -6.26
CA ALA A 1150 -15.47 33.06 -7.47
C ALA A 1150 -16.88 33.66 -7.70
N GLN A 1151 -17.84 33.35 -6.84
CA GLN A 1151 -19.21 33.86 -6.85
C GLN A 1151 -19.57 34.61 -5.54
N ASP A 1152 -18.58 34.85 -4.66
CA ASP A 1152 -18.76 35.37 -3.30
C ASP A 1152 -19.72 34.52 -2.42
N ILE A 1153 -19.75 33.21 -2.64
CA ILE A 1153 -20.62 32.26 -1.94
C ILE A 1153 -19.82 31.53 -0.84
N GLU A 1154 -20.28 31.68 0.41
CA GLU A 1154 -19.76 30.93 1.56
C GLU A 1154 -20.24 29.48 1.55
N VAL A 1155 -19.35 28.55 1.88
CA VAL A 1155 -19.63 27.12 1.98
C VAL A 1155 -19.20 26.57 3.34
N THR A 1156 -19.96 25.59 3.84
CA THR A 1156 -19.66 24.90 5.09
C THR A 1156 -18.77 23.68 4.76
N PRO A 1157 -17.58 23.53 5.36
CA PRO A 1157 -16.84 22.27 5.31
C PRO A 1157 -17.71 21.15 5.89
N ARG A 1158 -17.71 19.95 5.29
CA ARG A 1158 -18.42 18.78 5.81
C ARG A 1158 -17.44 17.68 6.18
N ILE A 1159 -17.66 17.06 7.34
CA ILE A 1159 -16.83 15.97 7.86
C ILE A 1159 -17.03 14.68 7.06
N LEU A 1160 -16.04 13.78 7.10
CA LEU A 1160 -16.07 12.52 6.34
C LEU A 1160 -16.72 11.42 7.21
N THR A 1161 -17.89 10.92 6.78
CA THR A 1161 -18.70 9.93 7.52
C THR A 1161 -18.93 8.65 6.69
N ASN A 1162 -19.88 7.80 7.10
CA ASN A 1162 -20.42 6.72 6.27
C ASN A 1162 -21.85 7.06 5.77
N GLY A 1163 -22.20 8.34 5.73
CA GLY A 1163 -23.50 8.88 5.34
C GLY A 1163 -23.56 9.36 3.89
N SER A 1164 -23.17 8.48 2.96
CA SER A 1164 -23.62 8.41 1.56
C SER A 1164 -22.75 7.39 0.77
N ASP A 1165 -23.11 7.08 -0.47
CA ASP A 1165 -22.41 6.12 -1.35
C ASP A 1165 -20.92 6.40 -1.59
N TYR A 1166 -20.41 7.61 -1.33
CA TYR A 1166 -18.97 7.91 -1.39
C TYR A 1166 -18.16 7.04 -0.42
N ALA A 1167 -18.74 6.64 0.70
CA ALA A 1167 -18.08 5.80 1.70
C ALA A 1167 -17.73 4.42 1.15
N SER A 1168 -18.49 3.90 0.16
CA SER A 1168 -18.14 2.66 -0.56
C SER A 1168 -16.90 2.84 -1.45
N PHE A 1169 -16.76 3.99 -2.12
CA PHE A 1169 -15.57 4.29 -2.94
C PHE A 1169 -14.33 4.55 -2.06
N TRP A 1170 -14.52 5.08 -0.86
CA TRP A 1170 -13.46 5.29 0.13
C TRP A 1170 -13.01 3.97 0.78
N SER A 1171 -13.92 3.24 1.43
CA SER A 1171 -13.60 2.08 2.26
C SER A 1171 -13.30 0.80 1.47
N ILE A 1172 -14.04 0.53 0.38
CA ILE A 1172 -13.93 -0.71 -0.41
C ILE A 1172 -12.90 -0.57 -1.55
N LEU A 1173 -12.78 0.63 -2.14
CA LEU A 1173 -11.90 0.86 -3.31
C LEU A 1173 -10.68 1.76 -3.02
N ASN A 1174 -10.66 2.52 -1.92
CA ASN A 1174 -9.63 3.53 -1.62
C ASN A 1174 -9.40 4.50 -2.80
N LYS A 1175 -10.49 4.98 -3.42
CA LYS A 1175 -10.44 5.90 -4.57
C LYS A 1175 -10.63 7.35 -4.17
N PRO A 1176 -10.06 8.31 -4.93
CA PRO A 1176 -10.33 9.74 -4.72
C PRO A 1176 -11.82 10.04 -4.88
N PHE A 1177 -12.37 10.83 -3.97
CA PHE A 1177 -13.77 11.22 -3.98
C PHE A 1177 -13.96 12.67 -3.53
N GLY A 1178 -15.18 13.18 -3.68
CA GLY A 1178 -15.64 14.42 -3.04
C GLY A 1178 -17.12 14.61 -3.29
N PHE A 1179 -17.76 15.42 -2.47
CA PHE A 1179 -19.22 15.57 -2.49
C PHE A 1179 -19.67 17.01 -2.25
N LEU A 1180 -20.85 17.32 -2.78
CA LEU A 1180 -21.70 18.41 -2.30
C LEU A 1180 -22.86 17.79 -1.54
N GLN A 1181 -23.26 18.40 -0.41
CA GLN A 1181 -24.41 17.93 0.38
C GLN A 1181 -25.03 19.10 1.17
N THR A 1182 -26.35 19.17 1.25
CA THR A 1182 -27.10 20.29 1.85
C THR A 1182 -28.27 19.76 2.69
N GLY A 1183 -28.58 20.37 3.85
CA GLY A 1183 -29.83 20.04 4.56
C GLY A 1183 -29.76 18.93 5.60
N ILE A 1184 -28.61 18.25 5.77
CA ILE A 1184 -28.42 17.11 6.71
C ILE A 1184 -28.62 17.41 8.21
N LEU A 1185 -28.98 18.64 8.58
CA LEU A 1185 -29.26 19.07 9.95
C LEU A 1185 -30.75 19.41 10.09
N PRO A 1186 -31.44 19.06 11.19
CA PRO A 1186 -32.86 19.35 11.38
C PRO A 1186 -33.24 20.84 11.28
N GLU A 1187 -32.32 21.76 11.58
CA GLU A 1187 -32.49 23.20 11.40
C GLU A 1187 -32.31 23.70 9.95
N GLU A 1188 -31.69 22.90 9.09
CA GLU A 1188 -31.56 23.16 7.65
C GLU A 1188 -32.71 22.51 6.86
N ASP A 1189 -32.96 21.21 7.09
CA ASP A 1189 -34.09 20.46 6.54
C ASP A 1189 -34.86 19.70 7.64
N PRO A 1190 -35.91 20.30 8.22
CA PRO A 1190 -36.78 19.62 9.18
C PRO A 1190 -37.67 18.54 8.54
N CYS A 1191 -37.61 18.37 7.21
CA CYS A 1191 -38.30 17.33 6.46
C CYS A 1191 -37.39 16.16 6.06
N TYR A 1192 -36.10 16.19 6.37
CA TYR A 1192 -35.17 15.08 6.16
C TYR A 1192 -35.70 13.75 6.74
N HIS A 1193 -35.75 12.71 5.91
CA HIS A 1193 -36.42 11.42 6.17
C HIS A 1193 -37.90 11.50 6.67
N GLN A 1194 -38.61 12.62 6.45
CA GLN A 1194 -40.01 12.80 6.83
C GLN A 1194 -40.96 12.69 5.62
N ALA A 1195 -42.24 12.42 5.90
CA ALA A 1195 -43.33 12.53 4.90
C ALA A 1195 -43.46 13.93 4.25
N CYS A 1196 -42.85 14.97 4.83
CA CYS A 1196 -42.85 16.32 4.27
C CYS A 1196 -41.69 16.62 3.31
N ASP A 1197 -40.73 15.71 3.09
CA ASP A 1197 -39.78 15.86 1.98
C ASP A 1197 -40.44 15.45 0.65
N ASN A 1198 -41.28 16.36 0.18
CA ASN A 1198 -41.99 16.32 -1.09
C ASN A 1198 -41.62 17.56 -1.92
N ILE A 1199 -42.21 17.73 -3.10
CA ILE A 1199 -41.89 18.83 -4.03
C ILE A 1199 -41.99 20.25 -3.43
N THR A 1200 -42.72 20.46 -2.32
CA THR A 1200 -42.80 21.75 -1.63
C THR A 1200 -41.64 22.07 -0.68
N ASN A 1201 -40.77 21.09 -0.37
CA ASN A 1201 -39.61 21.28 0.51
C ASN A 1201 -38.43 22.02 -0.17
N ILE A 1202 -38.44 22.01 -1.50
CA ILE A 1202 -37.32 22.29 -2.41
C ILE A 1202 -37.03 23.79 -2.56
N GLN A 1203 -35.75 24.17 -2.56
CA GLN A 1203 -35.26 25.51 -2.93
C GLN A 1203 -34.66 25.48 -4.35
N PRO A 1204 -35.41 25.89 -5.40
CA PRO A 1204 -35.03 25.59 -6.79
C PRO A 1204 -33.72 26.24 -7.26
N GLU A 1205 -33.42 27.45 -6.77
CA GLU A 1205 -32.18 28.17 -7.11
C GLU A 1205 -30.93 27.57 -6.45
N LEU A 1206 -31.07 26.96 -5.26
CA LEU A 1206 -29.98 26.23 -4.60
C LEU A 1206 -29.64 24.95 -5.37
N LEU A 1207 -30.66 24.22 -5.82
CA LEU A 1207 -30.49 23.05 -6.69
C LEU A 1207 -29.83 23.44 -8.04
N LEU A 1208 -30.23 24.56 -8.64
CA LEU A 1208 -29.60 25.07 -9.86
C LEU A 1208 -28.12 25.44 -9.64
N LEU A 1209 -27.80 26.05 -8.49
CA LEU A 1209 -26.44 26.42 -8.11
C LEU A 1209 -25.56 25.18 -7.91
N ASN A 1210 -26.02 24.19 -7.14
CA ASN A 1210 -25.28 22.93 -6.93
C ASN A 1210 -25.10 22.14 -8.23
N ALA A 1211 -26.12 22.10 -9.10
CA ALA A 1211 -26.02 21.49 -10.43
C ALA A 1211 -24.98 22.20 -11.34
N ARG A 1212 -24.80 23.51 -11.19
CA ARG A 1212 -23.77 24.28 -11.90
C ARG A 1212 -22.37 24.07 -11.32
N ALA A 1213 -22.24 23.94 -10.01
CA ALA A 1213 -20.99 23.53 -9.37
C ALA A 1213 -20.58 22.11 -9.82
N ALA A 1214 -21.52 21.16 -9.88
CA ALA A 1214 -21.30 19.81 -10.43
C ALA A 1214 -20.84 19.86 -11.90
N ALA A 1215 -21.47 20.71 -12.72
CA ALA A 1215 -21.05 20.94 -14.11
C ALA A 1215 -19.63 21.55 -14.23
N HIS A 1216 -19.25 22.43 -13.31
CA HIS A 1216 -17.88 22.94 -13.22
C HIS A 1216 -16.89 21.83 -12.89
N GLN A 1217 -17.14 21.08 -11.81
CA GLN A 1217 -16.31 19.97 -11.37
C GLN A 1217 -16.12 18.92 -12.48
N LEU A 1218 -17.23 18.54 -13.14
CA LEU A 1218 -17.19 17.59 -14.25
C LEU A 1218 -16.38 18.13 -15.44
N THR A 1219 -16.49 19.43 -15.76
CA THR A 1219 -15.68 20.03 -16.82
C THR A 1219 -14.18 19.96 -16.51
N VAL A 1220 -13.78 20.26 -15.27
CA VAL A 1220 -12.37 20.22 -14.85
C VAL A 1220 -11.84 18.78 -14.90
N LEU A 1221 -12.54 17.82 -14.27
CA LEU A 1221 -12.07 16.44 -14.17
C LEU A 1221 -12.15 15.67 -15.51
N SER A 1222 -13.17 15.92 -16.34
CA SER A 1222 -13.31 15.23 -17.64
C SER A 1222 -12.31 15.69 -18.71
N LEU A 1223 -11.63 16.82 -18.48
CA LEU A 1223 -10.58 17.36 -19.35
C LEU A 1223 -9.17 17.17 -18.79
N ASN A 1224 -8.98 17.52 -17.52
CA ASN A 1224 -7.68 17.66 -16.89
C ASN A 1224 -7.44 16.66 -15.75
N GLY A 1225 -8.41 15.80 -15.42
CA GLY A 1225 -8.35 14.92 -14.24
C GLY A 1225 -7.07 14.08 -14.16
N THR A 1226 -6.58 13.51 -15.27
CA THR A 1226 -5.37 12.67 -15.29
C THR A 1226 -4.06 13.43 -15.02
N SER A 1227 -4.10 14.76 -15.02
CA SER A 1227 -2.97 15.65 -14.74
C SER A 1227 -3.09 16.37 -13.39
N LEU A 1228 -4.23 16.19 -12.70
CA LEU A 1228 -4.50 16.78 -11.39
C LEU A 1228 -4.57 15.68 -10.31
N ILE A 1229 -5.29 14.58 -10.59
CA ILE A 1229 -5.46 13.45 -9.69
C ILE A 1229 -4.45 12.35 -10.07
N PRO A 1230 -3.53 11.97 -9.16
CA PRO A 1230 -2.60 10.88 -9.41
C PRO A 1230 -3.30 9.52 -9.30
N LYS A 1231 -3.16 8.66 -10.31
CA LYS A 1231 -3.68 7.29 -10.25
C LYS A 1231 -2.93 6.44 -9.22
N VAL A 1232 -3.65 5.92 -8.24
CA VAL A 1232 -3.22 4.77 -7.43
C VAL A 1232 -3.84 3.50 -8.05
N PRO A 1233 -3.03 2.58 -8.63
CA PRO A 1233 -3.52 1.34 -9.18
C PRO A 1233 -3.74 0.29 -8.08
N VAL A 1234 -4.91 -0.35 -8.11
CA VAL A 1234 -5.24 -1.53 -7.31
C VAL A 1234 -4.74 -2.78 -8.04
N GLN A 1235 -4.19 -3.75 -7.29
CA GLN A 1235 -3.74 -5.04 -7.82
C GLN A 1235 -4.67 -6.15 -7.29
N GLU A 1236 -4.91 -7.20 -8.08
CA GLU A 1236 -5.77 -8.33 -7.66
C GLU A 1236 -5.33 -8.96 -6.32
N ALA A 1237 -4.03 -9.19 -6.15
CA ALA A 1237 -3.46 -9.70 -4.90
C ALA A 1237 -3.67 -8.76 -3.69
N GLY A 1238 -3.92 -7.47 -3.92
CA GLY A 1238 -4.28 -6.49 -2.89
C GLY A 1238 -5.79 -6.28 -2.75
N LEU A 1239 -6.63 -6.73 -3.69
CA LEU A 1239 -8.06 -6.41 -3.72
C LEU A 1239 -8.80 -6.99 -2.51
N ALA A 1240 -8.47 -8.22 -2.10
CA ALA A 1240 -8.99 -8.81 -0.87
C ALA A 1240 -8.60 -8.00 0.38
N ALA A 1241 -7.35 -7.49 0.44
CA ALA A 1241 -6.85 -6.69 1.56
C ALA A 1241 -7.40 -5.25 1.59
N ILE A 1242 -7.83 -4.71 0.45
CA ILE A 1242 -8.55 -3.43 0.41
C ILE A 1242 -10.02 -3.65 0.80
N ARG A 1243 -10.69 -4.68 0.29
CA ARG A 1243 -12.06 -5.03 0.69
C ARG A 1243 -12.18 -5.37 2.18
N ALA A 1244 -11.18 -6.03 2.76
CA ALA A 1244 -11.12 -6.29 4.19
C ALA A 1244 -11.09 -5.02 5.07
N ARG A 1245 -10.74 -3.84 4.52
CA ARG A 1245 -10.83 -2.56 5.24
C ARG A 1245 -12.27 -2.20 5.59
N SER A 1246 -13.22 -2.56 4.72
CA SER A 1246 -14.67 -2.39 4.93
C SER A 1246 -15.26 -3.39 5.94
N LEU A 1247 -14.46 -4.31 6.47
CA LEU A 1247 -14.88 -5.34 7.44
C LEU A 1247 -14.25 -5.16 8.83
N MET A 1248 -13.53 -4.05 9.06
CA MET A 1248 -12.98 -3.71 10.37
C MET A 1248 -13.82 -2.61 11.04
N PRO A 1249 -14.45 -2.87 12.21
CA PRO A 1249 -15.16 -1.84 12.98
C PRO A 1249 -14.25 -0.69 13.45
N SER A 1250 -12.94 -0.93 13.49
CA SER A 1250 -11.91 -0.05 14.04
C SER A 1250 -11.10 0.70 12.97
N TRP A 1251 -11.77 1.47 12.10
CA TRP A 1251 -11.08 2.41 11.19
C TRP A 1251 -10.80 3.73 11.93
N PRO A 1252 -9.52 4.10 12.21
CA PRO A 1252 -9.19 5.28 13.02
C PRO A 1252 -9.24 6.60 12.22
N ILE A 1253 -10.10 6.67 11.20
CA ILE A 1253 -10.25 7.82 10.29
C ILE A 1253 -11.72 8.04 9.91
N ILE A 1254 -12.64 7.65 10.79
CA ILE A 1254 -13.99 8.24 10.85
C ILE A 1254 -14.04 8.95 12.19
N ALA A 1255 -14.37 10.24 12.17
CA ALA A 1255 -14.36 11.07 13.37
C ALA A 1255 -15.22 10.46 14.50
N GLY A 1256 -14.75 10.62 15.74
CA GLY A 1256 -15.47 10.21 16.94
C GLY A 1256 -16.81 10.91 17.03
N MET A 1257 -17.81 10.29 17.65
CA MET A 1257 -19.17 10.86 17.67
C MET A 1257 -19.21 12.23 18.38
N ASP A 1258 -18.33 12.45 19.35
CA ASP A 1258 -18.18 13.74 20.04
C ASP A 1258 -17.49 14.79 19.15
N GLU A 1259 -16.63 14.38 18.21
CA GLU A 1259 -16.01 15.26 17.21
C GLU A 1259 -17.04 15.66 16.13
N VAL A 1260 -17.86 14.70 15.66
CA VAL A 1260 -18.96 14.95 14.71
C VAL A 1260 -20.04 15.84 15.34
N ARG A 1261 -20.43 15.58 16.59
CA ARG A 1261 -21.38 16.43 17.33
C ARG A 1261 -20.78 17.81 17.65
N ALA A 1262 -19.50 17.92 17.98
CA ALA A 1262 -18.82 19.21 18.19
C ALA A 1262 -18.63 20.00 16.88
N ALA A 1263 -18.53 19.32 15.73
CA ALA A 1263 -18.59 19.93 14.40
C ALA A 1263 -19.99 20.45 14.04
N GLY A 1264 -21.03 20.06 14.79
CA GLY A 1264 -22.41 20.41 14.52
C GLY A 1264 -23.05 19.56 13.42
N GLU A 1265 -22.61 18.31 13.24
CA GLU A 1265 -23.16 17.39 12.24
C GLU A 1265 -23.91 16.21 12.88
N SER A 1266 -24.99 15.78 12.23
CA SER A 1266 -25.89 14.71 12.69
C SER A 1266 -25.90 13.46 11.81
N HIS A 1267 -25.43 13.54 10.55
CA HIS A 1267 -25.57 12.45 9.59
C HIS A 1267 -24.35 11.51 9.59
N VAL A 1268 -24.39 10.49 10.45
CA VAL A 1268 -23.27 9.57 10.71
C VAL A 1268 -23.24 8.32 9.82
N GLY A 1269 -24.38 7.86 9.29
CA GLY A 1269 -24.43 6.74 8.35
C GLY A 1269 -25.82 6.23 7.97
N CYS A 1270 -25.98 5.86 6.69
CA CYS A 1270 -27.26 5.44 6.12
C CYS A 1270 -27.68 4.02 6.55
N GLY A 1271 -28.99 3.79 6.63
CA GLY A 1271 -29.61 2.49 6.96
C GLY A 1271 -29.33 1.90 8.35
N HIS A 1272 -28.62 2.62 9.23
CA HIS A 1272 -28.26 2.16 10.59
C HIS A 1272 -28.62 3.16 11.70
N GLU A 1273 -28.75 4.45 11.36
CA GLU A 1273 -28.71 5.57 12.32
C GLU A 1273 -29.69 6.71 11.98
N ILE A 1274 -30.92 6.36 11.60
CA ILE A 1274 -32.01 7.31 11.36
C ILE A 1274 -32.96 7.26 12.56
#